data_AF-A0A3A0BUX5-F1
#
_entry.id   AF-A0A3A0BUX5-F1
#
_cell.length_a   1.000
_cell.length_b   1.000
_cell.length_c   1.000
_cell.angle_alpha   90.00
_cell.angle_beta   90.00
_cell.angle_gamma   90.00
#
_symmetry.space_group_name_H-M   'P 1'
#
loop_
_entity.id
_entity.type
_entity.pdbx_description
1 polymer ?
#
loop_
_entity_poly.entity_id
_entity_poly.type
_entity_poly.pdbx_seq_one_letter_code
_entity_poly.pdbx_strand_id
1 'polypeptide(L)'
;MYRESFVRVFAVLCLLAVAVLPQPTLAHVGQAGGNEVYLPAIPGAQPGAAGNPAASGKPAPPVAPSPAKPGTSTGVIFFAADGMRPDLVDKYVAEGALPTFADLISQGVKGDNGLVQAFPPNTGVGWYTLATGAYPGEHGSTNNTFHRTGEGNFNNRTSFSATGLLQADTLQQAAERAGKTVVSMEWVGSRSLAPALQGPVVDFRTFFSNRGILLNYDLAGQPAGANAFGVSYQRVDLDPAAGWSNVPASYSPAMQEQLKLTNTAFPASDNVDRFYDLYLYDSSNDATTNYDGVLVVPATAGKNGSAAVAGLAQGEWANVKLTLTGARAGQTAGFYLKVIELAPDLSQFRLYFTSIARANASYNALGSAGSAAFEETLNATFPSSTAADFAPLEAGIVDEETYVEQGLQWKDAHWAYLTYILQTLGVKPDLLLVGSPVTDEFSHQFMGLVTPTDMDGAANPYYDDLTDDDIPDGRVAIREGYLRAAYQEADQTLALARSLMGAGATVFASSDHGFAPQWYAVNAGTVLKDAGLQATEQTSNCRVGGAPTKAKACWAGGTAQIYISLAGRDPGGVVAAGDFNAVRDQIIAAFQNLTDPAHPGKQVVLAIFTKEQLRNIDGSDSLHPSRSGDVVVVLRPPYQFDAATPGQRIAFSQFFGQHGYLPNLVDLAHNVNMHGTFVAAGPGIRKQGPVAGIRAVDLAPTIAFLMRIPGPQNARGRILYALLPSPGQYKEATILQISDYHGQLVPLAETADNVSGSGASNPSFAIGGAAFLKPWFDLYRSEAAGETITVAGGDSVGATPPVSNFFGDRPTVEIMNLMGFSADGLGNHNFDRGQSYLRTELIPLAQFPYLSSNLIDPATGQTPAEWRPSTVLNFPGFKLGVVGFSNADLTSLIFPGNLDPFVVTDARAAVQAEVDRLRAQGKVEAIIAVGHEGATDGTLSSPTGPLITLADSLTGVAAVLGDHTDFQVISSRPNGVLVTENRSKGVRFTRIRLVVDTNTKQVIYKTADFHRPWTIGLTPDATIQARIDELNAELAPIFNTVIGESTRFVPRSDACGNGAGRTCESLVGDLAADAMRAAYTTDFAITNSGGLRADLTCPTTDSPTDFCPAYTPPPYLITRGQVLSVLPFGNVVATLAINGVELKAYLENGVSAMPAVNGKFPQVSGLCFTYDISAPAGSRVTAVVRQAADGSCTGAAVDLTAASSYTLAINDFMASGGDGYPPVTPRITTQDFMDEVLSDYIVANSPVSPAIQGRINCTTSGATACPVVTP
;
A
#
# COMPACT_ATOMS: atom_id res chain seq x y z
N MET A 1 -7.96 45.67 -12.27
CA MET A 1 -8.89 46.76 -11.92
C MET A 1 -9.69 46.33 -10.70
N TYR A 2 -9.54 47.10 -9.61
CA TYR A 2 -10.39 47.29 -8.41
C TYR A 2 -11.10 46.07 -7.77
N ARG A 3 -10.73 45.64 -6.54
CA ARG A 3 -11.13 46.20 -5.21
C ARG A 3 -12.64 46.02 -4.95
N GLU A 4 -13.18 45.63 -3.79
CA GLU A 4 -12.74 45.63 -2.39
C GLU A 4 -13.82 44.97 -1.47
N SER A 5 -13.38 44.54 -0.29
CA SER A 5 -13.97 44.67 1.08
C SER A 5 -15.40 44.20 1.41
N PHE A 6 -15.62 43.29 2.38
CA PHE A 6 -15.53 43.38 3.87
C PHE A 6 -16.64 44.22 4.58
N VAL A 7 -17.40 43.58 5.50
CA VAL A 7 -17.67 43.95 6.93
C VAL A 7 -19.08 43.52 7.44
N ARG A 8 -19.05 42.89 8.63
CA ARG A 8 -20.09 42.42 9.58
C ARG A 8 -20.93 43.54 10.21
N VAL A 9 -22.16 43.26 10.71
CA VAL A 9 -22.70 43.72 12.02
C VAL A 9 -23.79 42.75 12.55
N PHE A 10 -23.83 42.61 13.88
CA PHE A 10 -24.54 41.69 14.78
C PHE A 10 -25.89 42.26 15.35
N ALA A 11 -26.83 41.35 15.70
CA ALA A 11 -27.61 41.26 16.97
C ALA A 11 -29.08 41.77 17.16
N VAL A 12 -29.85 40.91 17.90
CA VAL A 12 -30.84 41.16 19.01
C VAL A 12 -32.37 40.84 18.82
N LEU A 13 -32.77 39.63 19.28
CA LEU A 13 -33.77 39.21 20.34
C LEU A 13 -35.29 39.60 20.43
N CYS A 14 -36.05 38.60 20.97
CA CYS A 14 -37.28 38.58 21.85
C CYS A 14 -38.71 38.51 21.21
N LEU A 15 -39.78 37.83 21.71
CA LEU A 15 -40.13 37.05 22.94
C LEU A 15 -41.56 36.38 22.81
N LEU A 16 -41.93 35.48 23.77
CA LEU A 16 -43.26 35.02 24.30
C LEU A 16 -43.96 33.75 23.68
N ALA A 17 -44.56 32.76 24.40
CA ALA A 17 -44.92 32.56 25.82
C ALA A 17 -45.39 31.09 26.18
N VAL A 18 -45.01 30.59 27.39
CA VAL A 18 -45.83 29.97 28.50
C VAL A 18 -46.75 28.75 28.24
N ALA A 19 -46.99 27.71 29.07
CA ALA A 19 -46.50 27.07 30.31
C ALA A 19 -47.29 25.71 30.47
N VAL A 20 -46.92 24.66 31.24
CA VAL A 20 -47.27 24.37 32.66
C VAL A 20 -47.05 22.83 32.90
N LEU A 21 -46.41 22.45 34.02
CA LEU A 21 -46.26 21.11 34.65
C LEU A 21 -47.53 20.71 35.45
N PRO A 22 -47.76 19.50 36.06
CA PRO A 22 -46.77 18.60 36.69
C PRO A 22 -47.09 17.07 36.74
N GLN A 23 -46.15 16.31 37.33
CA GLN A 23 -46.28 14.91 37.77
C GLN A 23 -47.20 14.73 39.00
N PRO A 24 -47.48 13.47 39.43
CA PRO A 24 -46.71 12.94 40.57
C PRO A 24 -46.43 11.40 40.60
N THR A 25 -45.63 11.06 41.61
CA THR A 25 -44.93 9.86 42.12
C THR A 25 -45.75 8.70 42.73
N LEU A 26 -45.10 7.51 42.90
CA LEU A 26 -45.07 6.54 44.05
C LEU A 26 -44.90 5.08 43.49
N ALA A 27 -43.91 4.23 43.80
CA ALA A 27 -43.33 3.64 45.03
C ALA A 27 -43.72 2.13 45.27
N HIS A 28 -42.69 1.27 45.30
CA HIS A 28 -42.45 0.07 46.14
C HIS A 28 -43.05 -1.35 45.91
N VAL A 29 -42.19 -2.34 46.29
CA VAL A 29 -42.35 -3.79 46.67
C VAL A 29 -42.56 -4.79 45.50
N GLY A 30 -41.97 -5.98 45.39
CA GLY A 30 -41.06 -6.80 46.21
C GLY A 30 -41.38 -8.31 46.03
N GLN A 31 -40.34 -9.13 45.82
CA GLN A 31 -40.17 -10.57 46.13
C GLN A 31 -40.89 -11.74 45.39
N ALA A 32 -40.01 -12.68 44.96
CA ALA A 32 -39.97 -14.13 45.24
C ALA A 32 -40.78 -15.17 44.42
N GLY A 33 -40.10 -16.28 44.10
CA GLY A 33 -40.69 -17.59 43.78
C GLY A 33 -39.83 -18.46 42.87
N GLY A 34 -39.07 -19.42 43.42
CA GLY A 34 -38.30 -20.42 42.67
C GLY A 34 -39.07 -21.71 42.38
N ASN A 35 -38.41 -22.67 41.70
CA ASN A 35 -38.52 -24.10 41.98
C ASN A 35 -37.43 -24.91 41.24
N GLU A 36 -36.79 -25.79 42.00
CA GLU A 36 -35.86 -26.85 41.58
C GLU A 36 -36.60 -28.06 41.00
N VAL A 37 -35.92 -28.88 40.18
CA VAL A 37 -36.08 -30.35 40.17
C VAL A 37 -34.72 -31.03 39.92
N TYR A 38 -34.56 -32.16 40.61
CA TYR A 38 -33.40 -32.98 40.96
C TYR A 38 -32.84 -33.94 39.88
N LEU A 39 -31.58 -34.36 40.13
CA LEU A 39 -30.70 -35.39 39.53
C LEU A 39 -31.24 -36.85 39.65
N PRO A 40 -30.62 -37.89 39.02
CA PRO A 40 -29.38 -38.60 39.52
C PRO A 40 -28.51 -39.25 38.39
N ALA A 41 -27.37 -39.94 38.56
CA ALA A 41 -26.18 -39.93 39.43
C ALA A 41 -25.24 -41.13 39.04
N ILE A 42 -23.89 -40.99 39.19
CA ILE A 42 -22.87 -42.01 39.64
C ILE A 42 -22.26 -43.01 38.61
N PRO A 43 -20.97 -43.53 38.71
CA PRO A 43 -19.64 -42.95 39.05
C PRO A 43 -18.41 -43.62 38.31
N GLY A 44 -17.14 -43.25 38.62
CA GLY A 44 -15.97 -44.14 38.41
C GLY A 44 -14.57 -43.51 38.49
N ALA A 45 -13.75 -43.96 39.45
CA ALA A 45 -12.43 -43.44 39.92
C ALA A 45 -11.20 -44.09 39.20
N GLN A 46 -10.12 -43.35 38.82
CA GLN A 46 -8.75 -43.21 39.43
C GLN A 46 -7.87 -44.50 39.55
N PRO A 47 -6.51 -44.48 39.71
CA PRO A 47 -5.53 -43.37 39.92
C PRO A 47 -4.15 -43.49 39.18
N GLY A 48 -3.27 -42.47 39.35
CA GLY A 48 -1.82 -42.56 39.07
C GLY A 48 -0.99 -41.30 39.40
N ALA A 49 -0.44 -41.26 40.62
CA ALA A 49 0.50 -40.33 41.29
C ALA A 49 1.69 -39.76 40.44
N ALA A 50 2.44 -38.70 40.77
CA ALA A 50 2.81 -38.05 42.04
C ALA A 50 3.46 -36.66 41.79
N GLY A 51 3.55 -35.76 42.80
CA GLY A 51 4.72 -34.85 42.88
C GLY A 51 4.71 -33.42 43.45
N ASN A 52 3.95 -33.09 44.51
CA ASN A 52 4.35 -32.19 45.64
C ASN A 52 4.73 -30.67 45.38
N PRO A 53 4.93 -29.81 46.42
CA PRO A 53 3.96 -28.75 46.79
C PRO A 53 4.54 -27.32 46.98
N ALA A 54 3.70 -26.27 46.99
CA ALA A 54 3.95 -25.04 47.74
C ALA A 54 2.66 -24.22 47.96
N ALA A 55 2.47 -23.76 49.20
CA ALA A 55 1.33 -23.03 49.72
C ALA A 55 1.41 -21.52 49.39
N SER A 56 0.34 -20.93 48.84
CA SER A 56 -0.64 -20.07 49.50
C SER A 56 -0.22 -18.61 49.79
N GLY A 57 -0.67 -17.70 48.92
CA GLY A 57 -0.89 -16.28 49.18
C GLY A 57 -2.10 -15.80 48.36
N LYS A 58 -3.12 -15.25 49.03
CA LYS A 58 -4.45 -14.93 48.48
C LYS A 58 -4.41 -13.91 47.31
N PRO A 59 -5.20 -14.09 46.23
CA PRO A 59 -5.44 -13.05 45.23
C PRO A 59 -6.40 -11.98 45.76
N ALA A 60 -6.14 -10.71 45.40
CA ALA A 60 -7.03 -9.59 45.65
C ALA A 60 -8.37 -9.75 44.87
N PRO A 61 -9.51 -9.26 45.41
CA PRO A 61 -10.81 -9.41 44.76
C PRO A 61 -10.88 -8.61 43.45
N PRO A 62 -11.64 -9.10 42.45
CA PRO A 62 -11.75 -8.47 41.15
C PRO A 62 -12.37 -7.07 41.27
N VAL A 63 -11.72 -6.10 40.65
CA VAL A 63 -12.24 -4.73 40.47
C VAL A 63 -13.56 -4.81 39.72
N ALA A 64 -14.62 -4.22 40.30
CA ALA A 64 -15.95 -4.19 39.72
C ALA A 64 -15.94 -3.47 38.34
N PRO A 65 -16.70 -3.95 37.35
CA PRO A 65 -16.76 -3.33 36.04
C PRO A 65 -17.37 -1.92 36.11
N SER A 66 -16.71 -0.97 35.45
CA SER A 66 -17.23 0.38 35.21
C SER A 66 -18.56 0.36 34.43
N PRO A 67 -19.43 1.36 34.62
CA PRO A 67 -20.78 1.36 34.09
C PRO A 67 -20.84 1.45 32.55
N ALA A 68 -21.72 0.59 31.99
CA ALA A 68 -22.35 0.57 30.66
C ALA A 68 -21.61 1.21 29.47
N LYS A 69 -21.06 0.35 28.59
CA LYS A 69 -20.70 0.65 27.19
C LYS A 69 -21.94 1.13 26.40
N PRO A 70 -21.86 2.23 25.62
CA PRO A 70 -22.75 2.43 24.48
C PRO A 70 -22.59 1.24 23.52
N GLY A 71 -23.71 0.66 23.07
CA GLY A 71 -23.79 -0.66 22.42
C GLY A 71 -22.66 -0.96 21.45
N THR A 72 -21.80 -1.92 21.82
CA THR A 72 -20.76 -2.46 20.95
C THR A 72 -21.41 -3.31 19.87
N SER A 73 -21.16 -3.01 18.59
CA SER A 73 -21.51 -3.89 17.48
C SER A 73 -20.94 -5.29 17.73
N THR A 74 -21.72 -6.33 17.44
CA THR A 74 -21.27 -7.73 17.57
C THR A 74 -20.39 -8.18 16.39
N GLY A 75 -20.18 -7.30 15.40
CA GLY A 75 -19.34 -7.47 14.21
C GLY A 75 -19.65 -6.40 13.16
N VAL A 76 -18.85 -6.31 12.11
CA VAL A 76 -19.07 -5.43 10.94
C VAL A 76 -19.14 -6.27 9.67
N ILE A 77 -20.10 -5.96 8.81
CA ILE A 77 -20.18 -6.46 7.43
C ILE A 77 -19.77 -5.32 6.51
N PHE A 78 -18.70 -5.53 5.74
CA PHE A 78 -18.35 -4.67 4.62
C PHE A 78 -18.66 -5.40 3.33
N PHE A 79 -19.80 -5.05 2.73
CA PHE A 79 -20.29 -5.61 1.49
C PHE A 79 -19.99 -4.66 0.33
N ALA A 80 -19.53 -5.21 -0.79
CA ALA A 80 -19.41 -4.47 -2.03
C ALA A 80 -19.96 -5.31 -3.20
N ALA A 81 -20.79 -4.71 -4.03
CA ALA A 81 -21.20 -5.29 -5.30
C ALA A 81 -20.49 -4.55 -6.44
N ASP A 82 -19.84 -5.29 -7.32
CA ASP A 82 -18.97 -4.75 -8.37
C ASP A 82 -19.81 -3.94 -9.37
N GLY A 83 -19.46 -2.66 -9.59
CA GLY A 83 -20.21 -1.80 -10.51
C GLY A 83 -21.65 -1.42 -10.12
N MET A 84 -22.10 -1.69 -8.90
CA MET A 84 -23.45 -1.39 -8.42
C MET A 84 -23.71 0.11 -8.27
N ARG A 85 -24.56 0.65 -9.15
CA ARG A 85 -24.89 2.08 -9.24
C ARG A 85 -25.96 2.54 -8.23
N PRO A 86 -25.80 3.71 -7.60
CA PRO A 86 -26.74 4.20 -6.59
C PRO A 86 -28.13 4.53 -7.15
N ASP A 87 -28.22 5.03 -8.39
CA ASP A 87 -29.50 5.36 -9.03
C ASP A 87 -30.33 4.12 -9.38
N LEU A 88 -29.68 3.02 -9.76
CA LEU A 88 -30.34 1.73 -10.00
C LEU A 88 -30.76 1.06 -8.68
N VAL A 89 -29.97 1.22 -7.61
CA VAL A 89 -30.42 0.82 -6.27
C VAL A 89 -31.68 1.56 -5.86
N ASP A 90 -31.73 2.88 -6.06
CA ASP A 90 -32.92 3.67 -5.74
C ASP A 90 -34.14 3.24 -6.57
N LYS A 91 -33.96 3.02 -7.89
CA LYS A 91 -35.00 2.49 -8.79
C LYS A 91 -35.53 1.14 -8.28
N TYR A 92 -34.65 0.17 -8.05
CA TYR A 92 -35.05 -1.20 -7.71
C TYR A 92 -35.54 -1.34 -6.26
N VAL A 93 -35.12 -0.47 -5.33
CA VAL A 93 -35.74 -0.35 -4.01
C VAL A 93 -37.17 0.16 -4.14
N ALA A 94 -37.42 1.19 -4.96
CA ALA A 94 -38.77 1.71 -5.18
C ALA A 94 -39.70 0.68 -5.85
N GLU A 95 -39.16 -0.19 -6.70
CA GLU A 95 -39.86 -1.32 -7.31
C GLU A 95 -40.07 -2.52 -6.35
N GLY A 96 -39.46 -2.50 -5.17
CA GLY A 96 -39.53 -3.60 -4.18
C GLY A 96 -38.63 -4.80 -4.49
N ALA A 97 -37.69 -4.66 -5.43
CA ALA A 97 -36.78 -5.73 -5.83
C ALA A 97 -35.60 -5.92 -4.88
N LEU A 98 -35.21 -4.89 -4.10
CA LEU A 98 -34.06 -4.92 -3.18
C LEU A 98 -34.50 -4.73 -1.72
N PRO A 99 -35.18 -5.73 -1.10
CA PRO A 99 -35.74 -5.59 0.24
C PRO A 99 -34.67 -5.38 1.32
N THR A 100 -33.46 -5.93 1.15
CA THR A 100 -32.38 -5.75 2.14
C THR A 100 -31.82 -4.34 2.10
N PHE A 101 -31.56 -3.78 0.91
CA PHE A 101 -31.18 -2.38 0.77
C PHE A 101 -32.29 -1.44 1.23
N ALA A 102 -33.56 -1.73 0.93
CA ALA A 102 -34.69 -0.95 1.41
C ALA A 102 -34.73 -0.89 2.95
N ASP A 103 -34.53 -2.04 3.61
CA ASP A 103 -34.42 -2.13 5.07
C ASP A 103 -33.26 -1.28 5.61
N LEU A 104 -32.06 -1.44 5.06
CA LEU A 104 -30.86 -0.70 5.48
C LEU A 104 -31.04 0.82 5.31
N ILE A 105 -31.58 1.28 4.18
CA ILE A 105 -31.87 2.70 3.93
C ILE A 105 -32.90 3.22 4.94
N SER A 106 -33.94 2.43 5.25
CA SER A 106 -34.99 2.83 6.18
C SER A 106 -34.51 2.98 7.64
N GLN A 107 -33.43 2.28 8.00
CA GLN A 107 -32.88 2.24 9.36
C GLN A 107 -31.58 3.04 9.52
N GLY A 108 -30.89 3.37 8.43
CA GLY A 108 -29.57 3.96 8.44
C GLY A 108 -29.47 5.22 7.59
N VAL A 109 -28.46 5.26 6.73
CA VAL A 109 -28.08 6.39 5.89
C VAL A 109 -27.56 5.90 4.54
N LYS A 110 -27.86 6.64 3.47
CA LYS A 110 -27.26 6.44 2.14
C LYS A 110 -26.45 7.66 1.71
N GLY A 111 -25.61 7.48 0.70
CA GLY A 111 -24.94 8.59 0.03
C GLY A 111 -25.91 9.38 -0.84
N ASP A 112 -25.75 10.69 -0.91
CA ASP A 112 -26.44 11.51 -1.92
C ASP A 112 -25.81 11.24 -3.30
N ASN A 113 -26.53 10.48 -4.13
CA ASN A 113 -25.98 9.80 -5.31
C ASN A 113 -24.73 8.93 -5.00
N GLY A 114 -24.77 8.16 -3.91
CA GLY A 114 -23.72 7.20 -3.58
C GLY A 114 -22.40 7.83 -3.11
N LEU A 115 -21.28 7.28 -3.56
CA LEU A 115 -19.93 7.75 -3.26
C LEU A 115 -19.09 8.00 -4.52
N VAL A 116 -18.15 8.93 -4.41
CA VAL A 116 -17.17 9.25 -5.45
C VAL A 116 -15.99 8.28 -5.35
N GLN A 117 -15.58 7.76 -6.49
CA GLN A 117 -14.54 6.74 -6.61
C GLN A 117 -13.14 7.34 -6.80
N ALA A 118 -12.11 6.52 -6.66
CA ALA A 118 -10.77 6.88 -7.10
C ALA A 118 -10.66 6.84 -8.63
N PHE A 119 -9.74 7.61 -9.20
CA PHE A 119 -9.51 7.64 -10.65
C PHE A 119 -8.38 6.66 -11.09
N PRO A 120 -8.54 5.93 -12.21
CA PRO A 120 -9.82 5.66 -12.87
C PRO A 120 -10.67 4.69 -12.04
N PRO A 121 -12.01 4.81 -12.06
CA PRO A 121 -12.94 3.95 -11.33
C PRO A 121 -13.04 2.59 -12.05
N ASN A 122 -11.98 1.79 -11.92
CA ASN A 122 -11.85 0.43 -12.44
C ASN A 122 -11.76 -0.55 -11.28
N THR A 123 -12.15 -1.81 -11.50
CA THR A 123 -12.17 -2.89 -10.49
C THR A 123 -10.94 -2.88 -9.56
N GLY A 124 -9.74 -3.05 -10.12
CA GLY A 124 -8.50 -3.10 -9.35
C GLY A 124 -8.16 -1.82 -8.61
N VAL A 125 -8.71 -0.67 -8.99
CA VAL A 125 -8.54 0.62 -8.30
C VAL A 125 -9.57 0.73 -7.18
N GLY A 126 -10.85 0.49 -7.49
CA GLY A 126 -11.98 0.65 -6.56
C GLY A 126 -11.87 -0.27 -5.35
N TRP A 127 -11.67 -1.57 -5.57
CA TRP A 127 -11.59 -2.56 -4.48
C TRP A 127 -10.45 -2.28 -3.51
N TYR A 128 -9.27 -1.91 -4.01
CA TYR A 128 -8.15 -1.54 -3.15
C TYR A 128 -8.34 -0.19 -2.47
N THR A 129 -9.01 0.76 -3.13
CA THR A 129 -9.39 2.04 -2.49
C THR A 129 -10.31 1.80 -1.30
N LEU A 130 -11.32 0.95 -1.45
CA LEU A 130 -12.25 0.56 -0.38
C LEU A 130 -11.52 -0.17 0.76
N ALA A 131 -10.60 -1.09 0.44
CA ALA A 131 -9.90 -1.89 1.44
C ALA A 131 -8.83 -1.09 2.22
N THR A 132 -8.12 -0.18 1.56
CA THR A 132 -6.97 0.53 2.15
C THR A 132 -7.34 1.92 2.69
N GLY A 133 -8.41 2.53 2.16
CA GLY A 133 -8.69 3.95 2.38
C GLY A 133 -7.67 4.89 1.75
N ALA A 134 -6.84 4.39 0.82
CA ALA A 134 -5.81 5.14 0.10
C ALA A 134 -6.17 5.28 -1.39
N TYR A 135 -5.51 6.20 -2.10
CA TYR A 135 -5.66 6.37 -3.55
C TYR A 135 -4.58 5.60 -4.34
N PRO A 136 -4.72 5.45 -5.67
CA PRO A 136 -3.76 4.70 -6.50
C PRO A 136 -2.31 5.16 -6.42
N GLY A 137 -2.06 6.45 -6.19
CA GLY A 137 -0.71 6.97 -5.98
C GLY A 137 0.00 6.37 -4.76
N GLU A 138 -0.75 5.81 -3.81
CA GLU A 138 -0.24 5.24 -2.56
C GLU A 138 -0.40 3.71 -2.51
N HIS A 139 -1.57 3.16 -2.86
CA HIS A 139 -1.77 1.70 -2.86
C HIS A 139 -1.18 0.99 -4.09
N GLY A 140 -0.81 1.74 -5.13
CA GLY A 140 -0.02 1.25 -6.25
C GLY A 140 -0.77 0.49 -7.34
N SER A 141 -2.10 0.40 -7.28
CA SER A 141 -2.93 -0.15 -8.36
C SER A 141 -3.51 1.00 -9.15
N THR A 142 -2.89 1.33 -10.28
CA THR A 142 -3.24 2.50 -11.09
C THR A 142 -4.25 2.18 -12.19
N ASN A 143 -4.45 0.90 -12.51
CA ASN A 143 -5.39 0.41 -13.50
C ASN A 143 -5.64 -1.09 -13.31
N ASN A 144 -6.57 -1.69 -14.07
CA ASN A 144 -6.70 -3.16 -14.08
C ASN A 144 -5.46 -3.83 -14.69
N THR A 145 -4.92 -3.26 -15.78
CA THR A 145 -3.64 -3.67 -16.35
C THR A 145 -2.77 -2.44 -16.59
N PHE A 146 -1.51 -2.50 -16.16
CA PHE A 146 -0.56 -1.39 -16.29
C PHE A 146 0.86 -1.91 -16.49
N HIS A 147 1.79 -0.99 -16.73
CA HIS A 147 3.22 -1.27 -16.83
C HIS A 147 3.95 -0.64 -15.64
N ARG A 148 4.93 -1.36 -15.08
CA ARG A 148 5.85 -0.83 -14.08
C ARG A 148 7.11 -0.36 -14.79
N THR A 149 7.35 0.94 -14.72
CA THR A 149 8.56 1.60 -15.23
C THR A 149 9.79 0.94 -14.63
N GLY A 150 10.79 0.63 -15.46
CA GLY A 150 12.02 -0.03 -15.02
C GLY A 150 12.00 -1.56 -15.10
N GLU A 151 10.88 -2.21 -15.44
CA GLU A 151 10.89 -3.65 -15.72
C GLU A 151 11.87 -3.99 -16.86
N GLY A 152 12.62 -5.08 -16.71
CA GLY A 152 13.69 -5.46 -17.65
C GLY A 152 13.25 -5.77 -19.09
N ASN A 153 11.95 -5.78 -19.34
CA ASN A 153 11.36 -5.89 -20.67
C ASN A 153 10.17 -4.94 -20.76
N PHE A 154 10.26 -3.95 -21.63
CA PHE A 154 9.18 -2.97 -21.87
C PHE A 154 7.88 -3.63 -22.38
N ASN A 155 7.92 -4.87 -22.88
CA ASN A 155 6.72 -5.63 -23.25
C ASN A 155 6.00 -6.32 -22.06
N ASN A 156 6.56 -6.26 -20.86
CA ASN A 156 5.92 -6.81 -19.66
C ASN A 156 4.64 -6.05 -19.31
N ARG A 157 3.66 -6.77 -18.76
CA ARG A 157 2.42 -6.22 -18.24
C ARG A 157 2.19 -6.68 -16.80
N THR A 158 1.51 -5.86 -16.03
CA THR A 158 1.18 -6.11 -14.64
C THR A 158 -0.34 -6.06 -14.47
N SER A 159 -0.90 -7.10 -13.86
CA SER A 159 -2.32 -7.14 -13.44
C SER A 159 -2.44 -6.60 -12.02
N PHE A 160 -3.55 -5.92 -11.71
CA PHE A 160 -3.88 -5.50 -10.34
C PHE A 160 -3.89 -6.66 -9.32
N SER A 161 -4.15 -7.88 -9.79
CA SER A 161 -4.25 -9.11 -8.98
C SER A 161 -2.91 -9.83 -8.77
N ALA A 162 -1.81 -9.31 -9.32
CA ALA A 162 -0.49 -9.90 -9.12
C ALA A 162 -0.07 -9.87 -7.63
N THR A 163 0.59 -10.93 -7.18
CA THR A 163 1.10 -11.01 -5.80
C THR A 163 2.11 -9.91 -5.51
N GLY A 164 2.03 -9.29 -4.32
CA GLY A 164 2.93 -8.23 -3.90
C GLY A 164 2.71 -6.88 -4.61
N LEU A 165 1.59 -6.73 -5.32
CA LEU A 165 1.30 -5.49 -6.02
C LEU A 165 0.81 -4.39 -5.08
N LEU A 166 -0.05 -4.72 -4.12
CA LEU A 166 -0.60 -3.75 -3.19
C LEU A 166 0.51 -3.19 -2.30
N GLN A 167 0.69 -1.87 -2.32
CA GLN A 167 1.75 -1.16 -1.58
C GLN A 167 1.23 -0.48 -0.30
N ALA A 168 -0.06 -0.62 0.00
CA ALA A 168 -0.72 -0.05 1.17
C ALA A 168 -1.33 -1.14 2.06
N ASP A 169 -1.28 -0.91 3.36
CA ASP A 169 -1.96 -1.74 4.38
C ASP A 169 -3.49 -1.68 4.18
N THR A 170 -4.18 -2.78 4.50
CA THR A 170 -5.65 -2.90 4.35
C THR A 170 -6.38 -2.88 5.69
N LEU A 171 -7.69 -2.61 5.65
CA LEU A 171 -8.58 -2.73 6.80
C LEU A 171 -8.55 -4.15 7.39
N GLN A 172 -8.46 -5.18 6.53
CA GLN A 172 -8.34 -6.58 6.94
C GLN A 172 -7.06 -6.80 7.77
N GLN A 173 -5.91 -6.35 7.26
CA GLN A 173 -4.62 -6.48 7.94
C GLN A 173 -4.59 -5.66 9.24
N ALA A 174 -5.16 -4.46 9.22
CA ALA A 174 -5.31 -3.62 10.41
C ALA A 174 -6.19 -4.28 11.48
N ALA A 175 -7.28 -4.95 11.08
CA ALA A 175 -8.15 -5.68 11.99
C ALA A 175 -7.42 -6.88 12.63
N GLU A 176 -6.75 -7.73 11.84
CA GLU A 176 -6.00 -8.87 12.39
C GLU A 176 -4.85 -8.43 13.30
N ARG A 177 -4.14 -7.36 12.92
CA ARG A 177 -3.10 -6.75 13.76
C ARG A 177 -3.65 -6.24 15.09
N ALA A 178 -4.93 -5.84 15.13
CA ALA A 178 -5.66 -5.48 16.34
C ALA A 178 -6.30 -6.68 17.07
N GLY A 179 -5.98 -7.91 16.66
CA GLY A 179 -6.49 -9.15 17.25
C GLY A 179 -7.94 -9.46 16.88
N LYS A 180 -8.46 -8.90 15.78
CA LYS A 180 -9.81 -9.17 15.29
C LYS A 180 -9.82 -10.35 14.33
N THR A 181 -10.92 -11.11 14.36
CA THR A 181 -11.13 -12.19 13.39
C THR A 181 -11.70 -11.63 12.10
N VAL A 182 -11.06 -11.94 10.97
CA VAL A 182 -11.49 -11.50 9.64
C VAL A 182 -11.93 -12.70 8.81
N VAL A 183 -13.03 -12.54 8.05
CA VAL A 183 -13.39 -13.44 6.95
C VAL A 183 -13.52 -12.58 5.70
N SER A 184 -12.89 -13.02 4.61
CA SER A 184 -12.93 -12.32 3.32
C SER A 184 -13.46 -13.26 2.25
N MET A 185 -14.66 -12.98 1.75
CA MET A 185 -15.32 -13.75 0.70
C MET A 185 -15.42 -12.91 -0.57
N GLU A 186 -14.75 -13.33 -1.63
CA GLU A 186 -14.79 -12.69 -2.95
C GLU A 186 -14.43 -11.20 -2.90
N TRP A 187 -13.49 -10.87 -2.02
CA TRP A 187 -12.92 -9.53 -1.95
C TRP A 187 -11.59 -9.52 -2.68
N VAL A 188 -11.54 -8.72 -3.74
CA VAL A 188 -10.44 -8.70 -4.70
C VAL A 188 -9.07 -8.56 -4.04
N GLY A 189 -8.19 -9.54 -4.30
CA GLY A 189 -6.77 -9.50 -3.93
C GLY A 189 -6.47 -9.90 -2.49
N SER A 190 -7.48 -10.27 -1.69
CA SER A 190 -7.31 -10.68 -0.29
C SER A 190 -6.38 -11.88 -0.11
N ARG A 191 -6.29 -12.81 -1.07
CA ARG A 191 -5.36 -13.97 -0.99
C ARG A 191 -3.91 -13.56 -1.23
N SER A 192 -3.69 -12.47 -1.95
CA SER A 192 -2.37 -11.97 -2.36
C SER A 192 -1.77 -10.94 -1.38
N LEU A 193 -2.45 -10.67 -0.26
CA LEU A 193 -1.97 -9.74 0.76
C LEU A 193 -0.66 -10.23 1.40
N ALA A 194 0.23 -9.28 1.70
CA ALA A 194 1.49 -9.52 2.38
C ALA A 194 1.60 -8.57 3.59
N PRO A 195 1.65 -9.06 4.84
CA PRO A 195 1.46 -10.47 5.22
C PRO A 195 0.06 -10.99 4.88
N ALA A 196 -0.04 -12.30 4.63
CA ALA A 196 -1.31 -12.96 4.31
C ALA A 196 -2.23 -13.01 5.54
N LEU A 197 -3.54 -12.90 5.30
CA LEU A 197 -4.55 -12.96 6.35
C LEU A 197 -4.55 -14.32 7.04
N GLN A 198 -4.74 -14.32 8.35
CA GLN A 198 -4.84 -15.52 9.17
C GLN A 198 -6.22 -16.16 9.08
N GLY A 199 -7.28 -15.36 8.91
CA GLY A 199 -8.65 -15.83 8.76
C GLY A 199 -8.96 -16.50 7.41
N PRO A 200 -10.18 -17.06 7.25
CA PRO A 200 -10.64 -17.62 5.99
C PRO A 200 -10.72 -16.57 4.87
N VAL A 201 -10.13 -16.90 3.73
CA VAL A 201 -10.18 -16.12 2.49
C VAL A 201 -10.65 -17.03 1.36
N VAL A 202 -11.60 -16.57 0.56
CA VAL A 202 -11.94 -17.10 -0.77
C VAL A 202 -11.86 -15.93 -1.74
N ASP A 203 -11.07 -16.06 -2.81
CA ASP A 203 -10.70 -14.95 -3.69
C ASP A 203 -10.51 -15.47 -5.13
N PHE A 204 -11.61 -15.43 -5.91
CA PHE A 204 -11.68 -15.90 -7.29
C PHE A 204 -11.44 -17.42 -7.47
N ARG A 205 -11.12 -17.81 -8.71
CA ARG A 205 -10.86 -19.18 -9.14
C ARG A 205 -9.73 -19.24 -10.16
N THR A 206 -9.11 -20.40 -10.25
CA THR A 206 -8.12 -20.75 -11.28
C THR A 206 -8.78 -21.65 -12.32
N PHE A 207 -8.54 -21.38 -13.61
CA PHE A 207 -9.05 -22.19 -14.73
C PHE A 207 -7.97 -23.18 -15.23
N PHE A 208 -8.39 -24.39 -15.61
CA PHE A 208 -7.52 -25.51 -16.01
C PHE A 208 -7.91 -26.13 -17.35
N SER A 209 -8.95 -25.63 -18.02
CA SER A 209 -9.31 -26.04 -19.39
C SER A 209 -9.91 -24.90 -20.19
N ASN A 210 -10.06 -25.14 -21.49
CA ASN A 210 -10.95 -24.36 -22.33
C ASN A 210 -12.42 -24.55 -21.91
N ARG A 211 -13.28 -23.75 -22.54
CA ARG A 211 -14.74 -23.78 -22.49
C ARG A 211 -15.29 -23.85 -23.90
N GLY A 212 -16.55 -24.24 -24.08
CA GLY A 212 -17.17 -24.18 -25.40
C GLY A 212 -18.32 -25.15 -25.60
N ILE A 213 -18.47 -25.63 -26.84
CA ILE A 213 -19.63 -26.38 -27.27
C ILE A 213 -19.24 -27.63 -28.07
N LEU A 214 -20.03 -28.69 -27.91
CA LEU A 214 -20.08 -29.86 -28.77
C LEU A 214 -21.45 -29.92 -29.45
N LEU A 215 -21.46 -30.14 -30.77
CA LEU A 215 -22.70 -30.11 -31.55
C LEU A 215 -22.65 -30.93 -32.84
N ASN A 216 -23.82 -31.35 -33.32
CA ASN A 216 -23.94 -32.19 -34.50
C ASN A 216 -24.37 -31.49 -35.81
N TYR A 217 -24.43 -30.17 -35.79
CA TYR A 217 -24.74 -29.35 -36.94
C TYR A 217 -24.05 -28.00 -36.82
N ASP A 218 -23.86 -27.27 -37.92
CA ASP A 218 -23.25 -25.94 -37.89
C ASP A 218 -24.33 -24.85 -37.88
N LEU A 219 -24.07 -23.80 -37.10
CA LEU A 219 -24.83 -22.55 -37.15
C LEU A 219 -23.97 -21.47 -37.81
N ALA A 220 -24.59 -20.68 -38.68
CA ALA A 220 -23.89 -19.61 -39.38
C ALA A 220 -23.23 -18.64 -38.38
N GLY A 221 -21.97 -18.28 -38.61
CA GLY A 221 -21.21 -17.36 -37.76
C GLY A 221 -20.55 -17.98 -36.53
N GLN A 222 -21.12 -19.01 -35.91
CA GLN A 222 -20.59 -19.59 -34.66
C GLN A 222 -19.16 -20.13 -34.76
N PRO A 223 -18.73 -20.87 -35.80
CA PRO A 223 -17.34 -21.32 -35.90
C PRO A 223 -16.34 -20.16 -35.92
N ALA A 224 -16.68 -19.07 -36.60
CA ALA A 224 -15.84 -17.87 -36.68
C ALA A 224 -15.81 -17.12 -35.34
N GLY A 225 -16.98 -16.96 -34.69
CA GLY A 225 -17.10 -16.36 -33.36
C GLY A 225 -16.30 -17.14 -32.32
N ALA A 226 -16.43 -18.48 -32.29
CA ALA A 226 -15.68 -19.32 -31.37
C ALA A 226 -14.16 -19.13 -31.51
N ASN A 227 -13.65 -19.07 -32.74
CA ASN A 227 -12.24 -18.80 -33.00
C ASN A 227 -11.81 -17.39 -32.55
N ALA A 228 -12.64 -16.37 -32.77
CA ALA A 228 -12.34 -14.99 -32.38
C ALA A 228 -12.21 -14.82 -30.86
N PHE A 229 -13.00 -15.57 -30.09
CA PHE A 229 -13.09 -15.47 -28.63
C PHE A 229 -12.36 -16.61 -27.88
N GLY A 230 -11.65 -17.49 -28.59
CA GLY A 230 -10.92 -18.61 -27.97
C GLY A 230 -11.83 -19.65 -27.30
N VAL A 231 -13.04 -19.83 -27.83
CA VAL A 231 -14.03 -20.82 -27.39
C VAL A 231 -13.87 -22.10 -28.22
N SER A 232 -13.97 -23.26 -27.57
CA SER A 232 -13.92 -24.55 -28.23
C SER A 232 -15.19 -24.80 -29.07
N TYR A 233 -15.01 -25.17 -30.33
CA TYR A 233 -16.12 -25.57 -31.20
C TYR A 233 -15.90 -27.00 -31.71
N GLN A 234 -16.67 -27.96 -31.19
CA GLN A 234 -16.54 -29.38 -31.49
C GLN A 234 -17.71 -29.86 -32.36
N ARG A 235 -17.58 -29.72 -33.68
CA ARG A 235 -18.53 -30.24 -34.67
C ARG A 235 -18.30 -31.73 -34.91
N VAL A 236 -19.32 -32.55 -34.66
CA VAL A 236 -19.24 -34.03 -34.63
C VAL A 236 -20.48 -34.67 -35.27
N ASP A 237 -20.40 -35.84 -35.89
CA ASP A 237 -21.60 -36.56 -36.35
C ASP A 237 -21.94 -37.65 -35.33
N LEU A 238 -23.21 -37.79 -34.94
CA LEU A 238 -23.60 -38.75 -33.90
C LEU A 238 -23.53 -40.19 -34.42
N ASP A 239 -22.89 -41.06 -33.65
CA ASP A 239 -22.76 -42.49 -33.95
C ASP A 239 -23.81 -43.32 -33.19
N PRO A 240 -24.24 -44.48 -33.72
CA PRO A 240 -24.99 -45.45 -32.92
C PRO A 240 -24.21 -45.88 -31.67
N ALA A 241 -24.89 -45.93 -30.53
CA ALA A 241 -24.29 -46.33 -29.26
C ALA A 241 -23.81 -47.78 -29.32
N ALA A 242 -22.52 -48.00 -29.03
CA ALA A 242 -21.90 -49.33 -29.05
C ALA A 242 -20.97 -49.54 -27.86
N GLY A 243 -21.03 -50.74 -27.26
CA GLY A 243 -20.18 -51.15 -26.14
C GLY A 243 -20.58 -50.60 -24.77
N TRP A 244 -21.77 -50.01 -24.65
CA TRP A 244 -22.28 -49.47 -23.39
C TRP A 244 -22.82 -50.56 -22.46
N SER A 245 -22.62 -50.38 -21.15
CA SER A 245 -23.17 -51.24 -20.09
C SER A 245 -23.78 -50.39 -18.98
N ASN A 246 -24.79 -50.90 -18.28
CA ASN A 246 -25.45 -50.22 -17.14
C ASN A 246 -25.97 -48.81 -17.46
N VAL A 247 -26.48 -48.61 -18.67
CA VAL A 247 -27.11 -47.36 -19.12
C VAL A 247 -28.64 -47.46 -19.07
N PRO A 248 -29.37 -46.33 -19.03
CA PRO A 248 -30.81 -46.32 -19.22
C PRO A 248 -31.24 -47.04 -20.51
N ALA A 249 -32.39 -47.70 -20.45
CA ALA A 249 -33.01 -48.25 -21.65
C ALA A 249 -33.37 -47.12 -22.60
N SER A 250 -33.12 -47.33 -23.89
CA SER A 250 -33.54 -46.41 -24.95
C SER A 250 -34.61 -47.10 -25.80
N TYR A 251 -35.73 -46.43 -26.04
CA TYR A 251 -36.82 -46.95 -26.87
C TYR A 251 -36.74 -46.52 -28.35
N SER A 252 -35.80 -45.61 -28.65
CA SER A 252 -35.22 -45.36 -29.98
C SER A 252 -33.76 -45.84 -30.05
N PRO A 253 -33.15 -46.05 -31.23
CA PRO A 253 -31.77 -46.50 -31.35
C PRO A 253 -30.76 -45.54 -30.68
N ALA A 254 -30.30 -45.84 -29.47
CA ALA A 254 -29.42 -44.94 -28.72
C ALA A 254 -28.20 -44.48 -29.54
N MET A 255 -27.81 -43.23 -29.35
CA MET A 255 -26.68 -42.59 -30.04
C MET A 255 -25.56 -42.26 -29.05
N GLN A 256 -24.37 -41.99 -29.55
CA GLN A 256 -23.20 -41.65 -28.75
C GLN A 256 -22.32 -40.61 -29.42
N GLU A 257 -21.46 -39.99 -28.62
CA GLU A 257 -20.35 -39.15 -29.07
C GLU A 257 -19.32 -38.99 -27.93
N GLN A 258 -18.18 -38.34 -28.17
CA GLN A 258 -17.22 -38.03 -27.12
C GLN A 258 -16.92 -36.53 -27.00
N LEU A 259 -17.16 -35.97 -25.82
CA LEU A 259 -16.75 -34.61 -25.45
C LEU A 259 -15.27 -34.56 -25.08
N LYS A 260 -14.54 -33.61 -25.64
CA LYS A 260 -13.15 -33.28 -25.25
C LYS A 260 -13.08 -31.95 -24.48
N LEU A 261 -12.42 -31.93 -23.32
CA LEU A 261 -11.98 -30.71 -22.64
C LEU A 261 -10.47 -30.57 -22.81
N THR A 262 -10.03 -29.48 -23.44
CA THR A 262 -8.60 -29.26 -23.71
C THR A 262 -7.95 -28.52 -22.55
N ASN A 263 -6.81 -29.03 -22.08
CA ASN A 263 -6.05 -28.43 -21.00
C ASN A 263 -5.50 -27.04 -21.39
N THR A 264 -5.68 -26.07 -20.50
CA THR A 264 -5.12 -24.70 -20.62
C THR A 264 -4.27 -24.31 -19.42
N ALA A 265 -4.02 -25.23 -18.49
CA ALA A 265 -3.26 -24.98 -17.28
C ALA A 265 -1.81 -24.60 -17.60
N PHE A 266 -1.25 -23.73 -16.76
CA PHE A 266 0.18 -23.42 -16.76
C PHE A 266 0.77 -23.66 -15.36
N PRO A 267 1.70 -24.62 -15.18
CA PRO A 267 2.26 -25.49 -16.21
C PRO A 267 1.25 -26.52 -16.72
N ALA A 268 1.38 -26.92 -17.99
CA ALA A 268 0.46 -27.88 -18.63
C ALA A 268 0.43 -29.24 -17.93
N SER A 269 1.36 -29.56 -17.03
CA SER A 269 1.32 -30.79 -16.22
C SER A 269 0.18 -30.81 -15.19
N ASP A 270 -0.30 -29.64 -14.74
CA ASP A 270 -1.27 -29.55 -13.64
C ASP A 270 -2.66 -30.08 -14.00
N ASN A 271 -2.92 -30.26 -15.30
CA ASN A 271 -4.11 -30.94 -15.80
C ASN A 271 -3.79 -31.65 -17.12
N VAL A 272 -4.67 -32.52 -17.60
CA VAL A 272 -4.56 -33.17 -18.91
C VAL A 272 -5.88 -33.01 -19.66
N ASP A 273 -5.85 -33.19 -20.99
CA ASP A 273 -7.07 -33.29 -21.78
C ASP A 273 -8.01 -34.35 -21.18
N ARG A 274 -9.29 -34.00 -21.04
CA ARG A 274 -10.32 -34.89 -20.50
C ARG A 274 -11.29 -35.29 -21.59
N PHE A 275 -11.76 -36.52 -21.51
CA PHE A 275 -12.69 -37.11 -22.48
C PHE A 275 -13.88 -37.70 -21.72
N TYR A 276 -15.08 -37.42 -22.21
CA TYR A 276 -16.33 -37.92 -21.67
C TYR A 276 -17.16 -38.54 -22.79
N ASP A 277 -17.50 -39.81 -22.65
CA ASP A 277 -18.41 -40.49 -23.55
C ASP A 277 -19.85 -40.04 -23.24
N LEU A 278 -20.62 -39.71 -24.28
CA LEU A 278 -22.00 -39.29 -24.22
C LEU A 278 -22.89 -40.43 -24.72
N TYR A 279 -23.98 -40.73 -24.02
CA TYR A 279 -25.00 -41.69 -24.43
C TYR A 279 -26.35 -40.98 -24.49
N LEU A 280 -26.87 -40.80 -25.70
CA LEU A 280 -28.12 -40.12 -25.99
C LEU A 280 -29.22 -41.16 -26.15
N TYR A 281 -30.31 -41.01 -25.40
CA TYR A 281 -31.37 -42.00 -25.33
C TYR A 281 -32.76 -41.36 -25.29
N ASP A 282 -33.73 -42.18 -25.65
CA ASP A 282 -35.16 -41.92 -25.55
C ASP A 282 -35.71 -42.77 -24.40
N SER A 283 -36.12 -42.10 -23.32
CA SER A 283 -36.58 -42.75 -22.10
C SER A 283 -37.99 -43.35 -22.18
N SER A 284 -38.73 -43.10 -23.26
CA SER A 284 -40.17 -43.33 -23.34
C SER A 284 -40.59 -44.43 -24.32
N ASN A 285 -41.33 -45.42 -23.84
CA ASN A 285 -41.78 -46.53 -24.68
C ASN A 285 -43.13 -46.25 -25.35
N ASP A 286 -43.17 -45.29 -26.28
CA ASP A 286 -44.41 -44.84 -26.93
C ASP A 286 -44.42 -44.98 -28.47
N ALA A 287 -43.38 -45.61 -29.03
CA ALA A 287 -43.15 -45.79 -30.47
C ALA A 287 -42.96 -44.48 -31.28
N THR A 288 -42.71 -43.37 -30.60
CA THR A 288 -42.26 -42.09 -31.18
C THR A 288 -40.77 -41.95 -30.97
N THR A 289 -40.03 -41.41 -31.94
CA THR A 289 -38.64 -41.02 -31.70
C THR A 289 -38.63 -39.67 -30.99
N ASN A 290 -38.22 -39.68 -29.72
CA ASN A 290 -38.19 -38.50 -28.86
C ASN A 290 -37.04 -38.56 -27.85
N TYR A 291 -35.80 -38.44 -28.34
CA TYR A 291 -34.63 -38.34 -27.47
C TYR A 291 -34.80 -37.21 -26.46
N ASP A 292 -34.67 -37.56 -25.18
CA ASP A 292 -34.95 -36.68 -24.06
C ASP A 292 -33.84 -36.72 -22.99
N GLY A 293 -32.85 -37.60 -23.15
CA GLY A 293 -31.79 -37.77 -22.16
C GLY A 293 -30.39 -37.91 -22.77
N VAL A 294 -29.40 -37.33 -22.08
CA VAL A 294 -27.97 -37.47 -22.34
C VAL A 294 -27.28 -37.94 -21.06
N LEU A 295 -26.63 -39.09 -21.10
CA LEU A 295 -25.81 -39.61 -20.01
C LEU A 295 -24.33 -39.33 -20.32
N VAL A 296 -23.61 -38.74 -19.35
CA VAL A 296 -22.20 -38.34 -19.50
C VAL A 296 -21.33 -39.23 -18.62
N VAL A 297 -20.39 -39.96 -19.21
CA VAL A 297 -19.51 -40.92 -18.54
C VAL A 297 -18.06 -40.58 -18.83
N PRO A 298 -17.15 -40.49 -17.83
CA PRO A 298 -15.72 -40.31 -18.10
C PRO A 298 -15.20 -41.44 -19.00
N ALA A 299 -14.48 -41.12 -20.08
CA ALA A 299 -14.03 -42.14 -21.05
C ALA A 299 -13.15 -43.23 -20.41
N THR A 300 -12.46 -42.90 -19.31
CA THR A 300 -11.67 -43.85 -18.51
C THR A 300 -12.51 -44.95 -17.84
N ALA A 301 -13.83 -44.78 -17.75
CA ALA A 301 -14.75 -45.78 -17.21
C ALA A 301 -15.23 -46.80 -18.26
N GLY A 302 -14.78 -46.69 -19.52
CA GLY A 302 -15.04 -47.67 -20.57
C GLY A 302 -16.53 -47.86 -20.87
N LYS A 303 -17.28 -46.76 -21.03
CA LYS A 303 -18.72 -46.75 -21.36
C LYS A 303 -19.62 -47.51 -20.36
N ASN A 304 -19.24 -47.53 -19.08
CA ASN A 304 -20.07 -48.07 -18.00
C ASN A 304 -20.93 -46.95 -17.38
N GLY A 305 -22.24 -46.98 -17.64
CA GLY A 305 -23.22 -45.99 -17.17
C GLY A 305 -23.33 -45.90 -15.64
N SER A 306 -22.91 -46.91 -14.88
CA SER A 306 -22.84 -46.80 -13.41
C SER A 306 -21.77 -45.81 -12.92
N ALA A 307 -20.84 -45.41 -13.79
CA ALA A 307 -19.83 -44.40 -13.53
C ALA A 307 -20.19 -43.02 -14.12
N ALA A 308 -21.46 -42.81 -14.51
CA ALA A 308 -21.92 -41.54 -15.02
C ALA A 308 -21.70 -40.40 -14.01
N VAL A 309 -21.24 -39.27 -14.54
CA VAL A 309 -20.99 -38.05 -13.77
C VAL A 309 -22.08 -37.00 -13.97
N ALA A 310 -22.92 -37.17 -15.01
CA ALA A 310 -24.11 -36.36 -15.23
C ALA A 310 -25.15 -37.16 -16.04
N GLY A 311 -26.43 -36.89 -15.78
CA GLY A 311 -27.55 -37.20 -16.66
C GLY A 311 -28.31 -35.90 -16.88
N LEU A 312 -28.58 -35.55 -18.14
CA LEU A 312 -29.10 -34.24 -18.53
C LEU A 312 -30.26 -34.38 -19.51
N ALA A 313 -31.36 -33.70 -19.25
CA ALA A 313 -32.34 -33.32 -20.26
C ALA A 313 -32.01 -31.95 -20.88
N GLN A 314 -32.73 -31.57 -21.94
CA GLN A 314 -32.57 -30.23 -22.53
C GLN A 314 -32.84 -29.12 -21.49
N GLY A 315 -31.96 -28.13 -21.46
CA GLY A 315 -32.01 -26.99 -20.55
C GLY A 315 -31.38 -27.24 -19.18
N GLU A 316 -31.13 -28.49 -18.79
CA GLU A 316 -30.57 -28.81 -17.47
C GLU A 316 -29.07 -28.55 -17.39
N TRP A 317 -28.62 -28.12 -16.20
CA TRP A 317 -27.21 -27.96 -15.86
C TRP A 317 -26.74 -29.11 -14.97
N ALA A 318 -25.51 -29.58 -15.18
CA ALA A 318 -24.83 -30.52 -14.29
C ALA A 318 -23.46 -30.01 -13.87
N ASN A 319 -23.19 -30.05 -12.56
CA ASN A 319 -21.87 -29.79 -12.00
C ASN A 319 -21.05 -31.10 -11.97
N VAL A 320 -19.96 -31.14 -12.72
CA VAL A 320 -19.07 -32.30 -12.82
C VAL A 320 -17.78 -32.02 -12.05
N LYS A 321 -17.45 -32.90 -11.10
CA LYS A 321 -16.19 -32.87 -10.33
C LYS A 321 -15.15 -33.81 -10.92
N LEU A 322 -13.88 -33.44 -10.80
CA LEU A 322 -12.74 -34.25 -11.21
C LEU A 322 -11.51 -33.98 -10.35
N THR A 323 -10.52 -34.87 -10.45
CA THR A 323 -9.22 -34.72 -9.78
C THR A 323 -8.15 -34.26 -10.76
N LEU A 324 -7.40 -33.22 -10.39
CA LEU A 324 -6.28 -32.66 -11.14
C LEU A 324 -5.08 -33.62 -11.20
N THR A 325 -4.10 -33.30 -12.04
CA THR A 325 -2.88 -34.11 -12.28
C THR A 325 -1.61 -33.28 -12.00
N GLY A 326 -0.43 -33.85 -12.29
CA GLY A 326 0.85 -33.14 -12.16
C GLY A 326 1.16 -32.66 -10.76
N ALA A 327 1.61 -31.42 -10.61
CA ALA A 327 2.00 -30.86 -9.30
C ALA A 327 0.80 -30.68 -8.36
N ARG A 328 -0.42 -30.67 -8.89
CA ARG A 328 -1.69 -30.56 -8.16
C ARG A 328 -2.45 -31.89 -8.10
N ALA A 329 -1.78 -33.01 -8.34
CA ALA A 329 -2.41 -34.33 -8.31
C ALA A 329 -3.13 -34.56 -6.97
N GLY A 330 -4.38 -35.06 -7.05
CA GLY A 330 -5.23 -35.30 -5.87
C GLY A 330 -6.14 -34.14 -5.48
N GLN A 331 -5.95 -32.93 -6.03
CA GLN A 331 -6.81 -31.78 -5.78
C GLN A 331 -8.08 -31.82 -6.65
N THR A 332 -9.24 -31.47 -6.08
CA THR A 332 -10.52 -31.44 -6.80
C THR A 332 -10.74 -30.14 -7.60
N ALA A 333 -11.21 -30.25 -8.83
CA ALA A 333 -11.74 -29.14 -9.61
C ALA A 333 -13.11 -29.53 -10.17
N GLY A 334 -13.82 -28.59 -10.79
CA GLY A 334 -15.07 -28.92 -11.46
C GLY A 334 -15.46 -27.94 -12.55
N PHE A 335 -16.48 -28.31 -13.31
CA PHE A 335 -17.03 -27.53 -14.42
C PHE A 335 -18.51 -27.85 -14.57
N TYR A 336 -19.20 -27.07 -15.38
CA TYR A 336 -20.61 -27.26 -15.66
C TYR A 336 -20.85 -27.70 -17.10
N LEU A 337 -21.89 -28.51 -17.28
CA LEU A 337 -22.43 -28.94 -18.57
C LEU A 337 -23.87 -28.47 -18.70
N LYS A 338 -24.30 -28.05 -19.90
CA LYS A 338 -25.69 -27.78 -20.25
C LYS A 338 -26.03 -28.36 -21.60
N VAL A 339 -27.06 -29.20 -21.68
CA VAL A 339 -27.65 -29.56 -22.99
C VAL A 339 -28.52 -28.39 -23.42
N ILE A 340 -28.03 -27.54 -24.33
CA ILE A 340 -28.77 -26.36 -24.81
C ILE A 340 -29.90 -26.81 -25.72
N GLU A 341 -29.65 -27.82 -26.56
CA GLU A 341 -30.59 -28.29 -27.56
C GLU A 341 -30.49 -29.82 -27.72
N LEU A 342 -31.65 -30.47 -27.73
CA LEU A 342 -31.82 -31.90 -27.94
C LEU A 342 -33.12 -32.10 -28.72
N ALA A 343 -33.04 -32.03 -30.06
CA ALA A 343 -34.19 -32.28 -30.91
C ALA A 343 -34.70 -33.72 -30.71
N PRO A 344 -36.03 -33.95 -30.69
CA PRO A 344 -36.62 -35.28 -30.50
C PRO A 344 -36.12 -36.35 -31.47
N ASP A 345 -35.66 -35.96 -32.66
CA ASP A 345 -35.11 -36.84 -33.70
C ASP A 345 -33.57 -36.78 -33.82
N LEU A 346 -32.89 -36.06 -32.91
CA LEU A 346 -31.46 -35.74 -32.94
C LEU A 346 -30.98 -35.01 -34.20
N SER A 347 -31.88 -34.38 -34.96
CA SER A 347 -31.46 -33.49 -36.06
C SER A 347 -30.60 -32.32 -35.57
N GLN A 348 -30.79 -31.89 -34.33
CA GLN A 348 -30.03 -30.84 -33.67
C GLN A 348 -29.69 -31.23 -32.23
N PHE A 349 -28.40 -31.25 -31.91
CA PHE A 349 -27.86 -31.53 -30.58
C PHE A 349 -26.74 -30.55 -30.26
N ARG A 350 -26.82 -29.90 -29.09
CA ARG A 350 -25.83 -28.94 -28.58
C ARG A 350 -25.59 -29.13 -27.09
N LEU A 351 -24.35 -29.38 -26.71
CA LEU A 351 -23.87 -29.49 -25.34
C LEU A 351 -22.82 -28.40 -25.07
N TYR A 352 -23.15 -27.45 -24.19
CA TYR A 352 -22.22 -26.44 -23.70
C TYR A 352 -21.48 -26.93 -22.46
N PHE A 353 -20.23 -26.49 -22.32
CA PHE A 353 -19.38 -26.78 -21.18
C PHE A 353 -18.55 -25.56 -20.75
N THR A 354 -18.48 -25.31 -19.45
CA THR A 354 -17.61 -24.27 -18.89
C THR A 354 -16.18 -24.77 -18.75
N SER A 355 -15.24 -23.86 -18.48
CA SER A 355 -13.89 -24.24 -18.08
C SER A 355 -13.89 -25.04 -16.77
N ILE A 356 -12.96 -26.00 -16.66
CA ILE A 356 -12.58 -26.62 -15.39
C ILE A 356 -12.00 -25.52 -14.50
N ALA A 357 -12.62 -25.31 -13.34
CA ALA A 357 -12.24 -24.28 -12.39
C ALA A 357 -12.07 -24.84 -10.97
N ARG A 358 -11.22 -24.17 -10.19
CA ARG A 358 -11.04 -24.40 -8.75
C ARG A 358 -11.08 -23.07 -8.02
N ALA A 359 -11.94 -22.96 -7.01
CA ALA A 359 -11.96 -21.80 -6.11
C ALA A 359 -10.63 -21.66 -5.38
N ASN A 360 -10.15 -20.43 -5.30
CA ASN A 360 -8.90 -20.08 -4.65
C ASN A 360 -9.18 -19.71 -3.19
N ALA A 361 -8.66 -20.48 -2.23
CA ALA A 361 -8.95 -20.23 -0.82
C ALA A 361 -7.76 -20.47 0.11
N SER A 362 -7.80 -19.85 1.29
CA SER A 362 -6.82 -20.06 2.36
C SER A 362 -7.45 -19.87 3.74
N TYR A 363 -6.90 -20.57 4.74
CA TYR A 363 -7.18 -20.32 6.16
C TYR A 363 -5.90 -20.52 6.97
N ASN A 364 -5.04 -19.50 6.96
CA ASN A 364 -3.64 -19.61 7.35
C ASN A 364 -3.45 -19.87 8.85
N ALA A 365 -4.42 -19.50 9.70
CA ALA A 365 -4.39 -19.83 11.13
C ALA A 365 -4.36 -21.35 11.42
N LEU A 366 -4.79 -22.19 10.47
CA LEU A 366 -4.73 -23.65 10.58
C LEU A 366 -3.35 -24.23 10.17
N GLY A 367 -2.39 -23.38 9.82
CA GLY A 367 -1.12 -23.78 9.22
C GLY A 367 -1.28 -24.26 7.77
N SER A 368 -0.16 -24.49 7.08
CA SER A 368 -0.16 -24.77 5.63
C SER A 368 -1.00 -26.00 5.24
N ALA A 369 -0.91 -27.09 6.02
CA ALA A 369 -1.69 -28.31 5.76
C ALA A 369 -3.19 -28.11 6.01
N GLY A 370 -3.55 -27.40 7.08
CA GLY A 370 -4.95 -27.09 7.39
C GLY A 370 -5.56 -26.13 6.37
N SER A 371 -4.81 -25.13 5.93
CA SER A 371 -5.23 -24.22 4.86
C SER A 371 -5.44 -24.95 3.52
N ALA A 372 -4.55 -25.88 3.15
CA ALA A 372 -4.72 -26.69 1.95
C ALA A 372 -5.95 -27.62 2.04
N ALA A 373 -6.20 -28.22 3.21
CA ALA A 373 -7.38 -29.04 3.46
C ALA A 373 -8.68 -28.23 3.43
N PHE A 374 -8.65 -26.99 3.92
CA PHE A 374 -9.78 -26.05 3.81
C PHE A 374 -10.12 -25.75 2.35
N GLU A 375 -9.15 -25.33 1.55
CA GLU A 375 -9.35 -25.07 0.11
C GLU A 375 -9.86 -26.33 -0.62
N GLU A 376 -9.32 -27.51 -0.30
CA GLU A 376 -9.79 -28.76 -0.88
C GLU A 376 -11.23 -29.09 -0.48
N THR A 377 -11.60 -28.89 0.79
CA THR A 377 -12.97 -29.13 1.26
C THR A 377 -13.97 -28.28 0.49
N LEU A 378 -13.65 -26.99 0.27
CA LEU A 378 -14.51 -26.11 -0.50
C LEU A 378 -14.76 -26.64 -1.91
N ASN A 379 -13.69 -27.06 -2.59
CA ASN A 379 -13.75 -27.52 -3.97
C ASN A 379 -14.34 -28.92 -4.14
N ALA A 380 -14.14 -29.81 -3.15
CA ALA A 380 -14.59 -31.20 -3.21
C ALA A 380 -16.05 -31.39 -2.77
N THR A 381 -16.53 -30.62 -1.79
CA THR A 381 -17.84 -30.86 -1.16
C THR A 381 -18.97 -30.02 -1.76
N PHE A 382 -18.69 -28.78 -2.17
CA PHE A 382 -19.72 -27.82 -2.57
C PHE A 382 -19.75 -27.60 -4.09
N PRO A 383 -20.76 -26.86 -4.61
CA PRO A 383 -20.82 -26.49 -6.03
C PRO A 383 -19.50 -25.88 -6.53
N SER A 384 -19.22 -26.09 -7.82
CA SER A 384 -18.00 -25.54 -8.42
C SER A 384 -18.15 -24.03 -8.59
N SER A 385 -17.12 -23.26 -8.28
CA SER A 385 -17.16 -21.81 -8.49
C SER A 385 -17.21 -21.50 -9.99
N THR A 386 -18.21 -20.71 -10.39
CA THR A 386 -18.44 -20.25 -11.77
C THR A 386 -18.87 -18.77 -11.76
N ALA A 387 -18.82 -18.11 -12.92
CA ALA A 387 -19.28 -16.74 -13.18
C ALA A 387 -19.94 -16.66 -14.55
N ALA A 388 -20.55 -15.52 -14.87
CA ALA A 388 -20.92 -15.23 -16.24
C ALA A 388 -19.66 -15.19 -17.12
N ASP A 389 -19.80 -15.65 -18.36
CA ASP A 389 -18.69 -15.70 -19.31
C ASP A 389 -19.12 -15.05 -20.60
N PHE A 390 -18.62 -13.84 -20.85
CA PHE A 390 -19.02 -13.06 -22.02
C PHE A 390 -18.59 -13.73 -23.32
N ALA A 391 -17.49 -14.49 -23.32
CA ALA A 391 -16.90 -14.94 -24.58
C ALA A 391 -17.76 -15.98 -25.31
N PRO A 392 -18.38 -16.98 -24.65
CA PRO A 392 -19.39 -17.82 -25.28
C PRO A 392 -20.62 -17.06 -25.78
N LEU A 393 -21.05 -15.98 -25.10
CA LEU A 393 -22.19 -15.16 -25.53
C LEU A 393 -21.83 -14.35 -26.79
N GLU A 394 -20.72 -13.61 -26.76
CA GLU A 394 -20.25 -12.80 -27.88
C GLU A 394 -19.84 -13.64 -29.09
N ALA A 395 -19.38 -14.89 -28.85
CA ALA A 395 -19.15 -15.87 -29.92
C ALA A 395 -20.45 -16.43 -30.53
N GLY A 396 -21.62 -16.08 -30.00
CA GLY A 396 -22.92 -16.59 -30.41
C GLY A 396 -23.17 -18.06 -30.05
N ILE A 397 -22.37 -18.63 -29.14
CA ILE A 397 -22.40 -20.04 -28.76
C ILE A 397 -23.51 -20.34 -27.77
N VAL A 398 -23.77 -19.41 -26.87
CA VAL A 398 -24.87 -19.43 -25.90
C VAL A 398 -25.77 -18.22 -26.12
N ASP A 399 -27.03 -18.34 -25.71
CA ASP A 399 -27.98 -17.23 -25.69
C ASP A 399 -27.83 -16.38 -24.42
N GLU A 400 -28.53 -15.23 -24.40
CA GLU A 400 -28.54 -14.30 -23.26
C GLU A 400 -29.06 -15.01 -21.98
N GLU A 401 -30.07 -15.87 -22.10
CA GLU A 401 -30.63 -16.66 -21.00
C GLU A 401 -29.59 -17.60 -20.37
N THR A 402 -28.86 -18.36 -21.17
CA THR A 402 -27.81 -19.27 -20.68
C THR A 402 -26.66 -18.51 -20.03
N TYR A 403 -26.29 -17.35 -20.58
CA TYR A 403 -25.31 -16.45 -19.97
C TYR A 403 -25.77 -15.97 -18.57
N VAL A 404 -27.03 -15.53 -18.47
CA VAL A 404 -27.63 -15.05 -17.22
C VAL A 404 -27.75 -16.18 -16.19
N GLU A 405 -28.19 -17.37 -16.60
CA GLU A 405 -28.23 -18.54 -15.72
C GLU A 405 -26.85 -18.87 -15.14
N GLN A 406 -25.81 -18.90 -15.99
CA GLN A 406 -24.43 -19.17 -15.54
C GLN A 406 -23.91 -18.08 -14.59
N GLY A 407 -24.21 -16.80 -14.86
CA GLY A 407 -23.86 -15.70 -13.97
C GLY A 407 -24.51 -15.82 -12.60
N LEU A 408 -25.81 -16.12 -12.56
CA LEU A 408 -26.54 -16.29 -11.30
C LEU A 408 -26.16 -17.56 -10.54
N GLN A 409 -25.58 -18.58 -11.20
CA GLN A 409 -25.01 -19.75 -10.53
C GLN A 409 -23.80 -19.41 -9.65
N TRP A 410 -23.20 -18.22 -9.80
CA TRP A 410 -22.16 -17.72 -8.90
C TRP A 410 -22.53 -17.93 -7.42
N LYS A 411 -23.76 -17.56 -7.06
CA LYS A 411 -24.23 -17.59 -5.67
C LYS A 411 -24.26 -18.99 -5.07
N ASP A 412 -24.43 -20.04 -5.88
CA ASP A 412 -24.61 -21.41 -5.39
C ASP A 412 -23.37 -21.93 -4.67
N ALA A 413 -22.18 -21.65 -5.21
CA ALA A 413 -20.90 -21.99 -4.57
C ALA A 413 -20.60 -21.05 -3.39
N HIS A 414 -20.68 -19.73 -3.60
CA HIS A 414 -20.25 -18.75 -2.61
C HIS A 414 -21.13 -18.70 -1.36
N TRP A 415 -22.44 -18.89 -1.50
CA TRP A 415 -23.34 -19.00 -0.36
C TRP A 415 -23.08 -20.27 0.45
N ALA A 416 -22.78 -21.39 -0.22
CA ALA A 416 -22.40 -22.62 0.45
C ALA A 416 -21.07 -22.47 1.20
N TYR A 417 -20.06 -21.83 0.58
CA TYR A 417 -18.78 -21.54 1.23
C TYR A 417 -18.97 -20.64 2.46
N LEU A 418 -19.73 -19.55 2.33
CA LEU A 418 -19.95 -18.59 3.41
C LEU A 418 -20.67 -19.25 4.59
N THR A 419 -21.70 -20.05 4.29
CA THR A 419 -22.45 -20.83 5.27
C THR A 419 -21.54 -21.85 5.97
N TYR A 420 -20.71 -22.58 5.22
CA TYR A 420 -19.76 -23.53 5.78
C TYR A 420 -18.77 -22.85 6.73
N ILE A 421 -18.19 -21.71 6.34
CA ILE A 421 -17.22 -20.98 7.16
C ILE A 421 -17.87 -20.48 8.46
N LEU A 422 -19.03 -19.84 8.37
CA LEU A 422 -19.63 -19.17 9.54
C LEU A 422 -20.43 -20.13 10.43
N GLN A 423 -21.07 -21.16 9.87
CA GLN A 423 -21.90 -22.09 10.63
C GLN A 423 -21.19 -23.42 10.92
N THR A 424 -20.58 -24.06 9.92
CA THR A 424 -20.00 -25.40 10.09
C THR A 424 -18.62 -25.35 10.76
N LEU A 425 -17.72 -24.49 10.29
CA LEU A 425 -16.45 -24.22 10.96
C LEU A 425 -16.64 -23.35 12.21
N GLY A 426 -17.76 -22.63 12.31
CA GLY A 426 -18.11 -21.79 13.44
C GLY A 426 -17.21 -20.55 13.60
N VAL A 427 -16.62 -20.07 12.50
CA VAL A 427 -15.80 -18.85 12.51
C VAL A 427 -16.73 -17.66 12.77
N LYS A 428 -16.40 -16.84 13.78
CA LYS A 428 -17.17 -15.66 14.17
C LYS A 428 -16.35 -14.42 13.87
N PRO A 429 -16.46 -13.84 12.66
CA PRO A 429 -15.65 -12.69 12.30
C PRO A 429 -16.13 -11.44 13.05
N ASP A 430 -15.17 -10.63 13.51
CA ASP A 430 -15.41 -9.25 13.91
C ASP A 430 -15.60 -8.36 12.66
N LEU A 431 -14.95 -8.72 11.55
CA LEU A 431 -15.05 -8.07 10.25
C LEU A 431 -15.26 -9.12 9.15
N LEU A 432 -16.43 -9.06 8.51
CA LEU A 432 -16.79 -9.89 7.36
C LEU A 432 -16.79 -9.02 6.10
N LEU A 433 -15.90 -9.33 5.16
CA LEU A 433 -15.88 -8.72 3.84
C LEU A 433 -16.55 -9.66 2.84
N VAL A 434 -17.49 -9.14 2.04
CA VAL A 434 -18.26 -9.93 1.06
C VAL A 434 -18.37 -9.17 -0.25
N GLY A 435 -17.90 -9.78 -1.33
CA GLY A 435 -18.09 -9.29 -2.69
C GLY A 435 -19.20 -10.01 -3.46
N SER A 436 -19.83 -9.31 -4.41
CA SER A 436 -20.62 -9.91 -5.50
C SER A 436 -20.25 -9.26 -6.84
N PRO A 437 -19.81 -10.03 -7.85
CA PRO A 437 -19.38 -9.48 -9.14
C PRO A 437 -20.49 -9.40 -10.20
N VAL A 438 -21.64 -10.04 -10.00
CA VAL A 438 -22.63 -10.30 -11.07
C VAL A 438 -23.21 -8.99 -11.65
N THR A 439 -23.27 -7.93 -10.84
CA THR A 439 -23.73 -6.60 -11.27
C THR A 439 -22.84 -5.96 -12.33
N ASP A 440 -21.52 -6.19 -12.26
CA ASP A 440 -20.54 -5.74 -13.25
C ASP A 440 -20.68 -6.57 -14.54
N GLU A 441 -20.65 -7.89 -14.41
CA GLU A 441 -20.75 -8.84 -15.52
C GLU A 441 -21.98 -8.54 -16.40
N PHE A 442 -23.15 -8.36 -15.78
CA PHE A 442 -24.38 -8.11 -16.53
C PHE A 442 -24.46 -6.68 -17.08
N SER A 443 -23.90 -5.70 -16.37
CA SER A 443 -23.84 -4.33 -16.87
C SER A 443 -22.99 -4.25 -18.14
N HIS A 444 -21.87 -4.97 -18.19
CA HIS A 444 -21.05 -5.09 -19.38
C HIS A 444 -21.82 -5.62 -20.59
N GLN A 445 -22.75 -6.55 -20.44
CA GLN A 445 -23.43 -7.18 -21.57
C GLN A 445 -24.77 -6.54 -21.95
N PHE A 446 -25.46 -5.84 -21.04
CA PHE A 446 -26.84 -5.41 -21.30
C PHE A 446 -27.09 -3.90 -21.19
N MET A 447 -26.21 -3.11 -20.57
CA MET A 447 -26.54 -1.72 -20.22
C MET A 447 -26.82 -0.82 -21.44
N GLY A 448 -26.03 -0.93 -22.50
CA GLY A 448 -26.22 -0.21 -23.76
C GLY A 448 -27.49 -0.67 -24.49
N LEU A 449 -27.79 -1.98 -24.49
CA LEU A 449 -28.98 -2.54 -25.16
C LEU A 449 -30.31 -2.04 -24.57
N VAL A 450 -30.29 -1.50 -23.36
CA VAL A 450 -31.46 -0.87 -22.70
C VAL A 450 -31.38 0.66 -22.66
N THR A 451 -30.37 1.26 -23.30
CA THR A 451 -30.16 2.71 -23.33
C THR A 451 -30.51 3.26 -24.71
N PRO A 452 -31.54 4.13 -24.84
CA PRO A 452 -32.04 4.56 -26.14
C PRO A 452 -31.16 5.60 -26.86
N THR A 453 -30.39 6.38 -26.11
CA THR A 453 -29.59 7.48 -26.68
C THR A 453 -28.25 7.64 -25.99
N ASP A 454 -27.26 8.16 -26.71
CA ASP A 454 -26.01 8.62 -26.12
C ASP A 454 -26.16 9.95 -25.36
N MET A 455 -25.06 10.42 -24.77
CA MET A 455 -25.00 11.66 -23.99
C MET A 455 -25.28 12.95 -24.79
N ASP A 456 -25.32 12.90 -26.13
CA ASP A 456 -25.74 14.03 -26.97
C ASP A 456 -27.19 13.90 -27.45
N GLY A 457 -27.91 12.87 -27.00
CA GLY A 457 -29.26 12.54 -27.44
C GLY A 457 -29.33 11.89 -28.82
N ALA A 458 -28.22 11.42 -29.39
CA ALA A 458 -28.25 10.64 -30.63
C ALA A 458 -28.74 9.22 -30.33
N ALA A 459 -29.53 8.66 -31.25
CA ALA A 459 -30.07 7.31 -31.09
C ALA A 459 -28.94 6.28 -30.96
N ASN A 460 -29.09 5.37 -30.01
CA ASN A 460 -28.27 4.17 -29.93
C ASN A 460 -28.79 3.17 -30.99
N PRO A 461 -28.00 2.81 -32.01
CA PRO A 461 -28.43 1.86 -33.04
C PRO A 461 -28.67 0.45 -32.46
N TYR A 462 -28.05 0.12 -31.32
CA TYR A 462 -28.17 -1.19 -30.67
C TYR A 462 -29.27 -1.26 -29.60
N TYR A 463 -30.06 -0.19 -29.44
CA TYR A 463 -31.17 -0.19 -28.50
C TYR A 463 -32.32 -1.04 -29.06
N ASP A 464 -32.63 -2.13 -28.36
CA ASP A 464 -33.62 -3.12 -28.81
C ASP A 464 -33.29 -3.77 -30.16
N ASP A 465 -32.06 -3.67 -30.67
CA ASP A 465 -31.62 -4.25 -31.94
C ASP A 465 -30.15 -4.71 -31.81
N LEU A 466 -29.93 -5.93 -31.34
CA LEU A 466 -28.58 -6.47 -31.17
C LEU A 466 -27.86 -6.69 -32.52
N THR A 467 -28.60 -6.86 -33.61
CA THR A 467 -28.07 -7.25 -34.92
C THR A 467 -27.74 -6.08 -35.84
N ASP A 468 -28.15 -4.87 -35.47
CA ASP A 468 -27.94 -3.64 -36.26
C ASP A 468 -28.55 -3.77 -37.67
N ASP A 469 -29.74 -4.37 -37.74
CA ASP A 469 -30.47 -4.62 -38.98
C ASP A 469 -31.74 -3.75 -39.12
N ASP A 470 -31.88 -2.76 -38.24
CA ASP A 470 -33.02 -1.85 -38.08
C ASP A 470 -34.33 -2.58 -37.70
N ILE A 471 -34.24 -3.81 -37.17
CA ILE A 471 -35.40 -4.60 -36.74
C ILE A 471 -35.36 -4.79 -35.22
N PRO A 472 -36.30 -4.19 -34.47
CA PRO A 472 -36.38 -4.41 -33.03
C PRO A 472 -36.55 -5.89 -32.67
N ASP A 473 -35.68 -6.40 -31.80
CA ASP A 473 -35.76 -7.75 -31.24
C ASP A 473 -36.81 -7.86 -30.11
N GLY A 474 -37.28 -6.73 -29.57
CA GLY A 474 -38.34 -6.64 -28.58
C GLY A 474 -37.93 -7.14 -27.19
N ARG A 475 -36.63 -7.16 -26.88
CA ARG A 475 -36.07 -7.76 -25.66
C ARG A 475 -35.67 -6.75 -24.59
N VAL A 476 -35.88 -5.43 -24.76
CA VAL A 476 -35.53 -4.43 -23.72
C VAL A 476 -36.01 -4.82 -22.32
N ALA A 477 -37.29 -5.19 -22.16
CA ALA A 477 -37.85 -5.52 -20.84
C ALA A 477 -37.21 -6.78 -20.23
N ILE A 478 -36.78 -7.73 -21.07
CA ILE A 478 -36.07 -8.94 -20.63
C ILE A 478 -34.67 -8.57 -20.14
N ARG A 479 -33.94 -7.74 -20.91
CA ARG A 479 -32.58 -7.27 -20.57
C ARG A 479 -32.55 -6.37 -19.33
N GLU A 480 -33.55 -5.50 -19.16
CA GLU A 480 -33.75 -4.78 -17.90
C GLU A 480 -34.01 -5.76 -16.74
N GLY A 481 -34.74 -6.84 -17.00
CA GLY A 481 -34.94 -7.95 -16.06
C GLY A 481 -33.64 -8.64 -15.65
N TYR A 482 -32.71 -8.86 -16.59
CA TYR A 482 -31.38 -9.41 -16.30
C TYR A 482 -30.58 -8.49 -15.39
N LEU A 483 -30.48 -7.20 -15.74
CA LEU A 483 -29.81 -6.20 -14.89
C LEU A 483 -30.43 -6.16 -13.48
N ARG A 484 -31.76 -6.19 -13.37
CA ARG A 484 -32.46 -6.27 -12.08
C ARG A 484 -32.10 -7.56 -11.32
N ALA A 485 -32.01 -8.70 -11.98
CA ALA A 485 -31.68 -9.99 -11.36
C ALA A 485 -30.28 -10.01 -10.74
N ALA A 486 -29.29 -9.36 -11.36
CA ALA A 486 -27.96 -9.20 -10.77
C ALA A 486 -28.00 -8.39 -9.46
N TYR A 487 -28.77 -7.30 -9.43
CA TYR A 487 -28.93 -6.49 -8.22
C TYR A 487 -29.69 -7.27 -7.13
N GLN A 488 -30.67 -8.10 -7.50
CA GLN A 488 -31.37 -8.99 -6.59
C GLN A 488 -30.46 -10.06 -5.99
N GLU A 489 -29.56 -10.66 -6.78
CA GLU A 489 -28.54 -11.58 -6.29
C GLU A 489 -27.64 -10.90 -5.26
N ALA A 490 -27.15 -9.69 -5.56
CA ALA A 490 -26.33 -8.90 -4.65
C ALA A 490 -27.06 -8.59 -3.32
N ASP A 491 -28.34 -8.19 -3.39
CA ASP A 491 -29.20 -7.98 -2.20
C ASP A 491 -29.37 -9.26 -1.38
N GLN A 492 -29.58 -10.41 -2.04
CA GLN A 492 -29.71 -11.73 -1.39
C GLN A 492 -28.40 -12.20 -0.75
N THR A 493 -27.25 -11.95 -1.41
CA THR A 493 -25.92 -12.22 -0.85
C THR A 493 -25.69 -11.42 0.43
N LEU A 494 -26.03 -10.13 0.43
CA LEU A 494 -25.99 -9.30 1.62
C LEU A 494 -26.98 -9.78 2.69
N ALA A 495 -28.19 -10.20 2.30
CA ALA A 495 -29.18 -10.77 3.22
C ALA A 495 -28.63 -12.01 3.93
N LEU A 496 -27.98 -12.92 3.18
CA LEU A 496 -27.35 -14.11 3.74
C LEU A 496 -26.25 -13.72 4.72
N ALA A 497 -25.32 -12.84 4.33
CA ALA A 497 -24.26 -12.36 5.22
C ALA A 497 -24.81 -11.77 6.52
N ARG A 498 -25.86 -10.94 6.45
CA ARG A 498 -26.55 -10.38 7.62
C ARG A 498 -27.17 -11.46 8.50
N SER A 499 -27.82 -12.46 7.90
CA SER A 499 -28.44 -13.55 8.65
C SER A 499 -27.41 -14.42 9.40
N LEU A 500 -26.23 -14.64 8.80
CA LEU A 500 -25.15 -15.45 9.36
C LEU A 500 -24.40 -14.71 10.48
N MET A 501 -24.23 -13.39 10.35
CA MET A 501 -23.61 -12.54 11.37
C MET A 501 -24.57 -12.18 12.52
N GLY A 502 -25.87 -12.21 12.26
CA GLY A 502 -26.92 -11.82 13.19
C GLY A 502 -27.27 -10.33 13.13
N ALA A 503 -28.43 -9.97 13.69
CA ALA A 503 -29.02 -8.63 13.61
C ALA A 503 -28.22 -7.50 14.32
N GLY A 504 -27.19 -7.84 15.09
CA GLY A 504 -26.34 -6.88 15.81
C GLY A 504 -25.13 -6.36 15.03
N ALA A 505 -24.94 -6.81 13.78
CA ALA A 505 -23.83 -6.37 12.95
C ALA A 505 -24.10 -4.99 12.33
N THR A 506 -23.06 -4.14 12.29
CA THR A 506 -23.09 -2.90 11.51
C THR A 506 -22.76 -3.20 10.05
N VAL A 507 -23.57 -2.72 9.12
CA VAL A 507 -23.41 -2.96 7.69
C VAL A 507 -22.92 -1.70 7.01
N PHE A 508 -21.86 -1.85 6.22
CA PHE A 508 -21.44 -0.92 5.17
C PHE A 508 -21.63 -1.65 3.84
N ALA A 509 -22.61 -1.25 3.05
CA ALA A 509 -22.87 -1.77 1.71
C ALA A 509 -22.43 -0.74 0.68
N SER A 510 -21.59 -1.13 -0.26
CA SER A 510 -20.99 -0.22 -1.22
C SER A 510 -20.77 -0.82 -2.61
N SER A 511 -20.05 -0.10 -3.45
CA SER A 511 -19.55 -0.54 -4.74
C SER A 511 -18.21 0.14 -5.01
N ASP A 512 -17.35 -0.54 -5.73
CA ASP A 512 -15.99 -0.14 -6.09
C ASP A 512 -15.94 0.79 -7.32
N HIS A 513 -16.95 0.75 -8.19
CA HIS A 513 -17.18 1.76 -9.23
C HIS A 513 -18.63 1.89 -9.68
N GLY A 514 -18.90 2.85 -10.56
CA GLY A 514 -20.16 2.97 -11.31
C GLY A 514 -20.02 2.48 -12.75
N PHE A 515 -21.02 2.77 -13.59
CA PHE A 515 -21.12 2.27 -14.97
C PHE A 515 -21.74 3.30 -15.95
N ALA A 516 -21.31 3.22 -17.20
CA ALA A 516 -21.88 3.95 -18.33
C ALA A 516 -22.17 2.99 -19.50
N PRO A 517 -23.23 3.24 -20.28
CA PRO A 517 -23.48 2.54 -21.54
C PRO A 517 -22.40 2.89 -22.56
N GLN A 518 -22.04 1.92 -23.40
CA GLN A 518 -21.13 2.11 -24.53
C GLN A 518 -21.42 1.10 -25.64
N TRP A 519 -20.94 1.35 -26.86
CA TRP A 519 -21.05 0.42 -27.98
C TRP A 519 -19.99 0.66 -29.07
N TYR A 520 -19.00 1.53 -28.83
CA TYR A 520 -17.89 1.78 -29.72
C TYR A 520 -16.56 1.51 -29.02
N ALA A 521 -15.72 0.68 -29.63
CA ALA A 521 -14.39 0.36 -29.15
C ALA A 521 -13.31 1.08 -29.94
N VAL A 522 -12.48 1.83 -29.22
CA VAL A 522 -11.32 2.57 -29.72
C VAL A 522 -10.08 1.71 -29.57
N ASN A 523 -9.36 1.48 -30.66
CA ASN A 523 -8.10 0.75 -30.66
C ASN A 523 -6.92 1.70 -30.40
N ALA A 524 -6.50 1.81 -29.14
CA ALA A 524 -5.36 2.65 -28.76
C ALA A 524 -4.06 2.25 -29.50
N GLY A 525 -3.84 0.96 -29.77
CA GLY A 525 -2.68 0.47 -30.50
C GLY A 525 -2.64 1.01 -31.95
N THR A 526 -3.78 1.00 -32.63
CA THR A 526 -3.91 1.57 -33.97
C THR A 526 -3.68 3.09 -33.97
N VAL A 527 -4.20 3.82 -32.97
CA VAL A 527 -3.93 5.27 -32.82
C VAL A 527 -2.43 5.55 -32.68
N LEU A 528 -1.72 4.78 -31.84
CA LEU A 528 -0.26 4.92 -31.66
C LEU A 528 0.53 4.56 -32.91
N LYS A 529 0.16 3.48 -33.61
CA LYS A 529 0.76 3.07 -34.88
C LYS A 529 0.59 4.16 -35.94
N ASP A 530 -0.62 4.67 -36.13
CA ASP A 530 -0.93 5.68 -37.14
C ASP A 530 -0.21 7.01 -36.85
N ALA A 531 0.05 7.30 -35.58
CA ALA A 531 0.88 8.40 -35.15
C ALA A 531 2.40 8.16 -35.35
N GLY A 532 2.84 6.97 -35.78
CA GLY A 532 4.26 6.65 -35.96
C GLY A 532 5.03 6.36 -34.66
N LEU A 533 4.31 6.01 -33.59
CA LEU A 533 4.89 5.66 -32.28
C LEU A 533 5.17 4.16 -32.16
N GLN A 534 4.57 3.35 -33.04
CA GLN A 534 4.76 1.92 -33.17
C GLN A 534 4.93 1.54 -34.64
N ALA A 535 5.73 0.50 -34.92
CA ALA A 535 5.88 -0.03 -36.28
C ALA A 535 4.62 -0.81 -36.75
N THR A 536 3.95 -1.46 -35.80
CA THR A 536 2.80 -2.33 -36.00
C THR A 536 1.82 -2.12 -34.85
N GLU A 537 0.57 -2.49 -35.08
CA GLU A 537 -0.49 -2.43 -34.07
C GLU A 537 -0.19 -3.37 -32.89
N GLN A 538 -0.57 -2.95 -31.68
CA GLN A 538 -0.50 -3.82 -30.50
C GLN A 538 -1.40 -5.04 -30.66
N THR A 539 -0.85 -6.21 -30.34
CA THR A 539 -1.58 -7.48 -30.46
C THR A 539 -2.51 -7.77 -29.27
N SER A 540 -2.29 -7.11 -28.14
CA SER A 540 -3.13 -7.26 -26.93
C SER A 540 -2.85 -6.14 -25.93
N ASN A 541 -3.70 -6.06 -24.90
CA ASN A 541 -3.58 -5.06 -23.84
C ASN A 541 -2.19 -5.06 -23.18
N CYS A 542 -1.59 -3.87 -23.11
CA CYS A 542 -0.30 -3.58 -22.48
C CYS A 542 0.91 -4.30 -23.09
N ARG A 543 0.78 -4.78 -24.34
CA ARG A 543 1.86 -5.38 -25.13
C ARG A 543 2.26 -4.51 -26.31
N VAL A 544 3.54 -4.46 -26.63
CA VAL A 544 4.06 -3.72 -27.79
C VAL A 544 3.66 -4.43 -29.09
N GLY A 545 3.44 -3.66 -30.17
CA GLY A 545 3.10 -4.21 -31.48
C GLY A 545 4.29 -4.84 -32.23
N GLY A 546 5.53 -4.44 -31.90
CA GLY A 546 6.76 -4.87 -32.57
C GLY A 546 7.96 -4.04 -32.07
N ALA A 547 9.18 -4.34 -32.51
CA ALA A 547 10.38 -3.56 -32.15
C ALA A 547 10.95 -2.83 -33.38
N PRO A 548 11.46 -1.58 -33.23
CA PRO A 548 11.44 -0.73 -32.03
C PRO A 548 10.05 -0.09 -31.79
N THR A 549 9.68 0.14 -30.52
CA THR A 549 8.41 0.78 -30.12
C THR A 549 8.68 1.96 -29.19
N LYS A 550 8.18 3.16 -29.55
CA LYS A 550 8.37 4.38 -28.74
C LYS A 550 7.39 4.46 -27.56
N ALA A 551 6.19 3.92 -27.70
CA ALA A 551 5.18 3.94 -26.65
C ALA A 551 4.24 2.74 -26.73
N LYS A 552 3.61 2.37 -25.61
CA LYS A 552 2.55 1.36 -25.57
C LYS A 552 1.36 1.80 -24.72
N ALA A 553 0.17 1.34 -25.06
CA ALA A 553 -1.07 1.53 -24.34
C ALA A 553 -1.39 0.33 -23.45
N CYS A 554 -1.76 0.59 -22.19
CA CYS A 554 -2.35 -0.33 -21.25
C CYS A 554 -3.73 0.23 -20.87
N TRP A 555 -4.80 -0.45 -21.26
CA TRP A 555 -6.17 0.06 -21.15
C TRP A 555 -7.01 -0.76 -20.17
N ALA A 556 -8.05 -0.12 -19.64
CA ALA A 556 -9.17 -0.78 -18.98
C ALA A 556 -10.38 0.15 -19.04
N GLY A 557 -11.49 -0.36 -19.58
CA GLY A 557 -12.71 0.38 -19.82
C GLY A 557 -12.53 1.71 -20.55
N GLY A 558 -13.04 2.80 -19.96
CA GLY A 558 -12.99 4.15 -20.53
C GLY A 558 -11.60 4.81 -20.53
N THR A 559 -10.57 4.19 -19.93
CA THR A 559 -9.25 4.81 -19.75
C THR A 559 -8.11 3.97 -20.34
N ALA A 560 -7.20 4.64 -21.04
CA ALA A 560 -5.92 4.08 -21.48
C ALA A 560 -4.74 4.85 -20.85
N GLN A 561 -3.79 4.11 -20.28
CA GLN A 561 -2.51 4.65 -19.84
C GLN A 561 -1.44 4.34 -20.87
N ILE A 562 -0.77 5.37 -21.37
CA ILE A 562 0.26 5.28 -22.39
C ILE A 562 1.63 5.48 -21.73
N TYR A 563 2.53 4.53 -21.95
CA TYR A 563 3.90 4.55 -21.42
C TYR A 563 4.87 4.78 -22.56
N ILE A 564 5.87 5.63 -22.33
CA ILE A 564 6.95 5.92 -23.28
C ILE A 564 8.14 5.01 -22.96
N SER A 565 8.77 4.42 -23.98
CA SER A 565 9.96 3.58 -23.86
C SER A 565 11.21 4.46 -23.71
N LEU A 566 11.41 5.03 -22.53
CA LEU A 566 12.38 6.09 -22.29
C LEU A 566 13.77 5.54 -21.94
N ALA A 567 14.78 5.88 -22.72
CA ALA A 567 16.17 5.49 -22.46
C ALA A 567 16.67 6.05 -21.12
N GLY A 568 17.37 5.21 -20.33
CA GLY A 568 17.88 5.55 -19.00
C GLY A 568 16.86 5.38 -17.86
N ARG A 569 15.56 5.33 -18.18
CA ARG A 569 14.49 5.01 -17.23
C ARG A 569 13.97 3.59 -17.40
N ASP A 570 13.76 3.19 -18.65
CA ASP A 570 13.25 1.89 -19.05
C ASP A 570 14.38 1.06 -19.70
N PRO A 571 14.66 -0.15 -19.22
CA PRO A 571 15.67 -1.03 -19.81
C PRO A 571 15.40 -1.29 -21.29
N GLY A 572 16.38 -0.97 -22.14
CA GLY A 572 16.24 -1.08 -23.59
C GLY A 572 15.37 0.02 -24.23
N GLY A 573 15.10 1.12 -23.52
CA GLY A 573 14.32 2.25 -24.02
C GLY A 573 14.87 2.85 -25.32
N VAL A 574 13.96 3.17 -26.26
CA VAL A 574 14.32 3.65 -27.61
C VAL A 574 14.11 5.15 -27.82
N VAL A 575 13.42 5.82 -26.89
CA VAL A 575 13.22 7.28 -26.90
C VAL A 575 14.32 7.92 -26.06
N ALA A 576 15.13 8.80 -26.66
CA ALA A 576 16.15 9.54 -25.92
C ALA A 576 15.50 10.48 -24.88
N ALA A 577 16.18 10.72 -23.75
CA ALA A 577 15.65 11.57 -22.68
C ALA A 577 15.22 12.97 -23.15
N GLY A 578 15.99 13.59 -24.05
CA GLY A 578 15.67 14.90 -24.64
C GLY A 578 14.43 14.91 -25.54
N ASP A 579 14.02 13.74 -26.06
CA ASP A 579 12.86 13.60 -26.94
C ASP A 579 11.57 13.26 -26.20
N PHE A 580 11.63 13.06 -24.87
CA PHE A 580 10.48 12.65 -24.05
C PHE A 580 9.26 13.55 -24.27
N ASN A 581 9.44 14.87 -24.19
CA ASN A 581 8.35 15.83 -24.36
C ASN A 581 7.79 15.80 -25.79
N ALA A 582 8.64 15.70 -26.81
CA ALA A 582 8.18 15.64 -28.19
C ALA A 582 7.33 14.38 -28.46
N VAL A 583 7.74 13.23 -27.93
CA VAL A 583 6.98 11.98 -28.02
C VAL A 583 5.68 12.05 -27.22
N ARG A 584 5.72 12.65 -26.02
CA ARG A 584 4.53 12.89 -25.20
C ARG A 584 3.51 13.77 -25.91
N ASP A 585 3.95 14.88 -26.49
CA ASP A 585 3.10 15.81 -27.24
C ASP A 585 2.54 15.16 -28.50
N GLN A 586 3.31 14.29 -29.17
CA GLN A 586 2.85 13.48 -30.29
C GLN A 586 1.73 12.50 -29.89
N ILE A 587 1.85 11.84 -28.75
CA ILE A 587 0.78 10.98 -28.19
C ILE A 587 -0.46 11.83 -27.90
N ILE A 588 -0.30 12.94 -27.20
CA ILE A 588 -1.39 13.85 -26.84
C ILE A 588 -2.11 14.32 -28.12
N ALA A 589 -1.38 14.80 -29.13
CA ALA A 589 -1.95 15.23 -30.39
C ALA A 589 -2.68 14.12 -31.15
N ALA A 590 -2.17 12.88 -31.10
CA ALA A 590 -2.82 11.74 -31.76
C ALA A 590 -4.21 11.45 -31.17
N PHE A 591 -4.36 11.51 -29.85
CA PHE A 591 -5.65 11.31 -29.19
C PHE A 591 -6.54 12.56 -29.20
N GLN A 592 -5.97 13.77 -29.10
CA GLN A 592 -6.74 15.02 -29.22
C GLN A 592 -7.42 15.16 -30.58
N ASN A 593 -6.74 14.71 -31.65
CA ASN A 593 -7.26 14.74 -33.01
C ASN A 593 -7.98 13.46 -33.41
N LEU A 594 -8.24 12.55 -32.48
CA LEU A 594 -8.99 11.33 -32.75
C LEU A 594 -10.45 11.68 -33.04
N THR A 595 -10.86 11.48 -34.29
CA THR A 595 -12.25 11.65 -34.73
C THR A 595 -12.85 10.30 -35.07
N ASP A 596 -14.15 10.15 -34.85
CA ASP A 596 -14.95 9.06 -35.39
C ASP A 596 -15.44 9.41 -36.80
N PRO A 597 -14.92 8.78 -37.87
CA PRO A 597 -15.34 9.07 -39.23
C PRO A 597 -16.79 8.63 -39.52
N ALA A 598 -17.31 7.64 -38.79
CA ALA A 598 -18.70 7.19 -38.93
C ALA A 598 -19.66 8.20 -38.29
N HIS A 599 -19.20 8.97 -37.30
CA HIS A 599 -19.99 10.00 -36.61
C HIS A 599 -19.24 11.36 -36.58
N PRO A 600 -19.16 12.08 -37.72
CA PRO A 600 -18.41 13.34 -37.80
C PRO A 600 -18.86 14.37 -36.76
N GLY A 601 -17.90 14.94 -36.03
CA GLY A 601 -18.16 15.97 -35.02
C GLY A 601 -18.45 15.45 -33.61
N LYS A 602 -18.58 14.13 -33.41
CA LYS A 602 -18.68 13.53 -32.07
C LYS A 602 -17.36 13.65 -31.31
N GLN A 603 -17.47 13.90 -30.00
CA GLN A 603 -16.32 13.91 -29.10
C GLN A 603 -15.98 12.49 -28.67
N VAL A 604 -14.85 11.96 -29.14
CA VAL A 604 -14.35 10.61 -28.78
C VAL A 604 -13.61 10.63 -27.44
N VAL A 605 -12.71 11.61 -27.26
CA VAL A 605 -11.88 11.75 -26.07
C VAL A 605 -12.46 12.81 -25.14
N LEU A 606 -12.75 12.42 -23.89
CA LEU A 606 -13.28 13.31 -22.85
C LEU A 606 -12.17 14.15 -22.22
N ALA A 607 -11.05 13.51 -21.87
CA ALA A 607 -9.92 14.17 -21.22
C ALA A 607 -8.59 13.47 -21.55
N ILE A 608 -7.50 14.25 -21.52
CA ILE A 608 -6.14 13.74 -21.60
C ILE A 608 -5.34 14.39 -20.48
N PHE A 609 -4.66 13.56 -19.69
CA PHE A 609 -3.82 13.99 -18.58
C PHE A 609 -2.37 13.60 -18.85
N THR A 610 -1.47 14.52 -18.53
CA THR A 610 -0.06 14.18 -18.30
C THR A 610 0.08 13.45 -16.96
N LYS A 611 1.17 12.69 -16.78
CA LYS A 611 1.48 12.02 -15.51
C LYS A 611 1.37 12.96 -14.31
N GLU A 612 1.90 14.17 -14.43
CA GLU A 612 1.94 15.16 -13.36
C GLU A 612 0.53 15.60 -12.91
N GLN A 613 -0.43 15.69 -13.85
CA GLN A 613 -1.81 16.08 -13.55
C GLN A 613 -2.56 15.00 -12.74
N LEU A 614 -2.10 13.75 -12.73
CA LEU A 614 -2.73 12.67 -11.97
C LEU A 614 -2.65 12.86 -10.45
N ARG A 615 -1.86 13.83 -9.95
CA ARG A 615 -1.77 14.14 -8.51
C ARG A 615 -3.13 14.54 -7.92
N ASN A 616 -4.02 15.08 -8.75
CA ASN A 616 -5.38 15.39 -8.35
C ASN A 616 -6.33 15.38 -9.56
N ILE A 617 -7.06 14.28 -9.71
CA ILE A 617 -8.20 14.16 -10.65
C ILE A 617 -9.46 14.04 -9.80
N ASP A 618 -10.28 15.08 -9.78
CA ASP A 618 -11.55 15.10 -9.03
C ASP A 618 -11.40 14.76 -7.53
N GLY A 619 -10.28 15.15 -6.92
CA GLY A 619 -9.96 14.85 -5.52
C GLY A 619 -9.26 13.51 -5.29
N SER A 620 -8.95 12.76 -6.36
CA SER A 620 -8.19 11.50 -6.34
C SER A 620 -6.71 11.72 -6.67
N ASP A 621 -5.82 11.24 -5.82
CA ASP A 621 -4.38 11.20 -6.11
C ASP A 621 -3.99 9.87 -6.77
N SER A 622 -4.03 9.88 -8.10
CA SER A 622 -3.80 8.72 -8.95
C SER A 622 -2.37 8.65 -9.49
N LEU A 623 -1.46 9.48 -8.95
CA LEU A 623 -0.08 9.59 -9.41
C LEU A 623 0.82 8.66 -8.61
N HIS A 624 1.16 7.52 -9.22
CA HIS A 624 2.26 6.68 -8.78
C HIS A 624 3.48 6.88 -9.70
N PRO A 625 4.67 7.25 -9.19
CA PRO A 625 5.80 7.66 -10.04
C PRO A 625 6.21 6.62 -11.10
N SER A 626 6.23 5.34 -10.74
CA SER A 626 6.63 4.24 -11.62
C SER A 626 5.48 3.44 -12.24
N ARG A 627 4.22 3.66 -11.84
CA ARG A 627 3.08 2.82 -12.25
C ARG A 627 2.01 3.56 -13.03
N SER A 628 1.97 4.89 -12.96
CA SER A 628 1.10 5.69 -13.80
C SER A 628 1.72 5.89 -15.19
N GLY A 629 0.87 5.92 -16.22
CA GLY A 629 1.26 6.25 -17.59
C GLY A 629 1.86 7.65 -17.71
N ASP A 630 2.68 7.86 -18.74
CA ASP A 630 3.22 9.18 -19.09
C ASP A 630 2.13 10.10 -19.70
N VAL A 631 1.14 9.49 -20.36
CA VAL A 631 -0.11 10.12 -20.80
C VAL A 631 -1.27 9.21 -20.42
N VAL A 632 -2.36 9.77 -19.90
CA VAL A 632 -3.61 9.05 -19.61
C VAL A 632 -4.72 9.65 -20.44
N VAL A 633 -5.41 8.81 -21.20
CA VAL A 633 -6.50 9.21 -22.09
C VAL A 633 -7.79 8.63 -21.54
N VAL A 634 -8.80 9.49 -21.37
CA VAL A 634 -10.14 9.12 -20.92
C VAL A 634 -11.11 9.38 -22.06
N LEU A 635 -11.83 8.34 -22.49
CA LEU A 635 -12.84 8.44 -23.53
C LEU A 635 -14.14 9.04 -22.98
N ARG A 636 -15.00 9.46 -23.89
CA ARG A 636 -16.36 9.86 -23.57
C ARG A 636 -17.32 8.71 -23.93
N PRO A 637 -18.29 8.32 -23.07
CA PRO A 637 -19.35 7.42 -23.50
C PRO A 637 -20.03 7.94 -24.79
N PRO A 638 -20.32 7.07 -25.78
CA PRO A 638 -20.34 5.61 -25.72
C PRO A 638 -19.05 4.93 -26.22
N TYR A 639 -17.89 5.59 -26.14
CA TYR A 639 -16.59 5.03 -26.53
C TYR A 639 -15.85 4.39 -25.36
N GLN A 640 -15.22 3.23 -25.60
CA GLN A 640 -14.33 2.55 -24.65
C GLN A 640 -13.03 2.05 -25.30
N PHE A 641 -12.06 1.58 -24.51
CA PHE A 641 -10.86 0.90 -25.03
C PHE A 641 -10.90 -0.64 -24.92
N ASP A 642 -11.81 -1.20 -24.13
CA ASP A 642 -11.79 -2.61 -23.73
C ASP A 642 -12.57 -3.52 -24.69
N ALA A 643 -12.17 -3.54 -25.96
CA ALA A 643 -12.56 -4.59 -26.91
C ALA A 643 -11.46 -4.80 -27.96
N ALA A 644 -11.33 -6.04 -28.43
CA ALA A 644 -10.35 -6.39 -29.45
C ALA A 644 -10.87 -6.03 -30.85
N THR A 645 -10.31 -4.97 -31.45
CA THR A 645 -10.75 -4.44 -32.76
C THR A 645 -9.58 -4.36 -33.75
N PRO A 646 -8.97 -5.51 -34.09
CA PRO A 646 -7.74 -5.54 -34.88
C PRO A 646 -7.92 -4.89 -36.25
N GLY A 647 -7.01 -3.99 -36.61
CA GLY A 647 -7.03 -3.29 -37.89
C GLY A 647 -8.09 -2.19 -38.05
N GLN A 648 -8.93 -1.94 -37.03
CA GLN A 648 -9.91 -0.87 -37.02
C GLN A 648 -9.59 0.13 -35.91
N ARG A 649 -9.64 1.43 -36.21
CA ARG A 649 -9.35 2.47 -35.22
C ARG A 649 -10.49 2.66 -34.23
N ILE A 650 -11.72 2.64 -34.73
CA ILE A 650 -12.96 2.63 -33.97
C ILE A 650 -13.86 1.58 -34.63
N ALA A 651 -14.44 0.71 -33.83
CA ALA A 651 -15.36 -0.34 -34.29
C ALA A 651 -16.54 -0.48 -33.34
N PHE A 652 -17.55 -1.23 -33.77
CA PHE A 652 -18.59 -1.73 -32.88
C PHE A 652 -18.00 -2.55 -31.72
N SER A 653 -18.58 -2.43 -30.54
CA SER A 653 -18.28 -3.22 -29.36
C SER A 653 -19.49 -4.04 -28.94
N GLN A 654 -19.30 -5.35 -28.78
CA GLN A 654 -20.29 -6.24 -28.16
C GLN A 654 -20.30 -6.18 -26.63
N PHE A 655 -19.44 -5.35 -26.04
CA PHE A 655 -19.64 -4.87 -24.69
C PHE A 655 -20.58 -3.66 -24.76
N PHE A 656 -21.59 -3.63 -23.91
CA PHE A 656 -22.64 -2.61 -23.88
C PHE A 656 -22.60 -1.72 -22.63
N GLY A 657 -21.81 -2.06 -21.61
CA GLY A 657 -21.55 -1.22 -20.45
C GLY A 657 -20.07 -1.20 -20.10
N GLN A 658 -19.62 -0.10 -19.50
CA GLN A 658 -18.22 0.04 -19.11
C GLN A 658 -18.03 1.02 -17.94
N HIS A 659 -16.97 0.81 -17.18
CA HIS A 659 -16.48 1.67 -16.10
C HIS A 659 -15.17 2.38 -16.52
N GLY A 660 -14.44 2.99 -15.58
CA GLY A 660 -13.13 3.58 -15.88
C GLY A 660 -13.14 4.95 -16.56
N TYR A 661 -14.21 5.75 -16.42
CA TYR A 661 -14.28 7.14 -16.90
C TYR A 661 -13.84 8.14 -15.81
N LEU A 662 -14.20 9.43 -15.93
CA LEU A 662 -13.94 10.39 -14.83
C LEU A 662 -14.83 10.07 -13.62
N PRO A 663 -14.33 10.16 -12.36
CA PRO A 663 -15.10 9.74 -11.18
C PRO A 663 -16.42 10.48 -10.98
N ASN A 664 -16.47 11.76 -11.35
CA ASN A 664 -17.68 12.59 -11.25
C ASN A 664 -18.54 12.59 -12.52
N LEU A 665 -18.28 11.70 -13.49
CA LEU A 665 -19.10 11.61 -14.70
C LEU A 665 -20.47 11.01 -14.38
N VAL A 666 -21.49 11.87 -14.32
CA VAL A 666 -22.88 11.52 -14.04
C VAL A 666 -23.80 12.21 -15.03
N ASP A 667 -24.60 11.43 -15.74
CA ASP A 667 -25.66 11.87 -16.64
C ASP A 667 -26.79 10.82 -16.65
N LEU A 668 -27.66 10.91 -15.64
CA LEU A 668 -28.72 9.92 -15.41
C LEU A 668 -29.76 9.90 -16.54
N ALA A 669 -29.92 11.01 -17.29
CA ALA A 669 -30.85 11.06 -18.42
C ALA A 669 -30.43 10.13 -19.56
N HIS A 670 -29.13 9.88 -19.67
CA HIS A 670 -28.52 9.01 -20.68
C HIS A 670 -27.85 7.77 -20.04
N ASN A 671 -28.34 7.37 -18.87
CA ASN A 671 -27.93 6.16 -18.16
C ASN A 671 -26.43 6.11 -17.75
N VAL A 672 -25.80 7.24 -17.47
CA VAL A 672 -24.39 7.31 -17.02
C VAL A 672 -24.30 7.64 -15.54
N ASN A 673 -23.60 6.82 -14.75
CA ASN A 673 -23.26 7.18 -13.36
C ASN A 673 -21.98 6.47 -12.91
N MET A 674 -20.87 7.22 -12.77
CA MET A 674 -19.59 6.68 -12.27
C MET A 674 -19.51 6.56 -10.74
N HIS A 675 -20.51 7.05 -10.01
CA HIS A 675 -20.55 6.87 -8.56
C HIS A 675 -20.91 5.42 -8.21
N GLY A 676 -20.30 4.91 -7.12
CA GLY A 676 -20.68 3.63 -6.55
C GLY A 676 -21.76 3.78 -5.48
N THR A 677 -22.51 2.71 -5.23
CA THR A 677 -23.49 2.67 -4.14
C THR A 677 -22.84 2.92 -2.78
N PHE A 678 -23.57 3.57 -1.86
CA PHE A 678 -23.22 3.65 -0.44
C PHE A 678 -24.47 3.62 0.43
N VAL A 679 -24.56 2.64 1.32
CA VAL A 679 -25.57 2.53 2.39
C VAL A 679 -24.89 2.02 3.65
N ALA A 680 -25.15 2.63 4.80
CA ALA A 680 -24.69 2.15 6.09
C ALA A 680 -25.84 2.11 7.11
N ALA A 681 -25.92 1.05 7.91
CA ALA A 681 -26.92 0.91 8.97
C ALA A 681 -26.43 -0.03 10.10
N GLY A 682 -27.11 0.01 11.25
CA GLY A 682 -26.78 -0.82 12.42
C GLY A 682 -26.12 -0.04 13.56
N PRO A 683 -25.59 -0.72 14.60
CA PRO A 683 -25.01 -0.07 15.77
C PRO A 683 -23.90 0.93 15.40
N GLY A 684 -23.95 2.11 16.01
CA GLY A 684 -22.98 3.17 15.74
C GLY A 684 -23.24 3.97 14.45
N ILE A 685 -24.31 3.67 13.70
CA ILE A 685 -24.77 4.46 12.57
C ILE A 685 -26.09 5.15 12.93
N ARG A 686 -26.18 6.44 12.63
CA ARG A 686 -27.37 7.26 12.82
C ARG A 686 -28.30 7.11 11.62
N LYS A 687 -29.59 6.90 11.92
CA LYS A 687 -30.67 7.09 10.93
C LYS A 687 -30.79 8.55 10.51
N GLN A 688 -30.64 8.84 9.22
CA GLN A 688 -30.80 10.19 8.66
C GLN A 688 -31.06 10.15 7.15
N GLY A 689 -31.34 11.32 6.56
CA GLY A 689 -31.42 11.46 5.10
C GLY A 689 -30.06 11.30 4.40
N PRO A 690 -30.03 11.35 3.06
CA PRO A 690 -28.80 11.19 2.29
C PRO A 690 -27.70 12.18 2.69
N VAL A 691 -26.44 11.74 2.62
CA VAL A 691 -25.24 12.54 2.93
C VAL A 691 -24.37 12.67 1.70
N ALA A 692 -24.07 13.91 1.30
CA ALA A 692 -23.25 14.20 0.13
C ALA A 692 -21.74 14.12 0.39
N GLY A 693 -20.97 13.96 -0.70
CA GLY A 693 -19.50 14.07 -0.68
C GLY A 693 -18.80 12.91 0.02
N ILE A 694 -19.41 11.73 0.06
CA ILE A 694 -18.75 10.51 0.54
C ILE A 694 -17.81 10.02 -0.56
N ARG A 695 -16.59 9.61 -0.18
CA ARG A 695 -15.59 9.07 -1.11
C ARG A 695 -15.25 7.64 -0.72
N ALA A 696 -14.88 6.80 -1.68
CA ALA A 696 -14.47 5.41 -1.42
C ALA A 696 -13.36 5.32 -0.36
N VAL A 697 -12.38 6.23 -0.41
CA VAL A 697 -11.27 6.31 0.56
C VAL A 697 -11.73 6.51 2.02
N ASP A 698 -12.93 7.07 2.24
CA ASP A 698 -13.41 7.42 3.58
C ASP A 698 -13.97 6.19 4.35
N LEU A 699 -14.21 5.07 3.67
CA LEU A 699 -14.90 3.90 4.25
C LEU A 699 -14.00 3.13 5.23
N ALA A 700 -12.81 2.70 4.82
CA ALA A 700 -11.86 1.98 5.68
C ALA A 700 -11.55 2.71 7.01
N PRO A 701 -11.17 4.00 7.03
CA PRO A 701 -10.91 4.72 8.28
C PRO A 701 -12.18 4.88 9.14
N THR A 702 -13.36 5.04 8.52
CA THR A 702 -14.63 5.12 9.26
C THR A 702 -14.98 3.79 9.93
N ILE A 703 -14.80 2.66 9.24
CA ILE A 703 -15.02 1.32 9.78
C ILE A 703 -14.02 1.02 10.91
N ALA A 704 -12.73 1.33 10.69
CA ALA A 704 -11.69 1.16 11.71
C ALA A 704 -12.01 1.94 12.99
N PHE A 705 -12.49 3.19 12.86
CA PHE A 705 -12.97 4.00 13.97
C PHE A 705 -14.12 3.34 14.75
N LEU A 706 -15.15 2.86 14.05
CA LEU A 706 -16.29 2.17 14.67
C LEU A 706 -15.88 0.89 15.40
N MET A 707 -14.95 0.13 14.81
CA MET A 707 -14.40 -1.10 15.38
C MET A 707 -13.40 -0.85 16.52
N ARG A 708 -12.96 0.40 16.72
CA ARG A 708 -11.89 0.80 17.66
C ARG A 708 -10.57 0.07 17.41
N ILE A 709 -10.21 -0.09 16.14
CA ILE A 709 -8.93 -0.64 15.71
C ILE A 709 -8.11 0.46 15.03
N PRO A 710 -6.77 0.47 15.13
CA PRO A 710 -5.96 1.37 14.33
C PRO A 710 -6.36 1.25 12.84
N GLY A 711 -6.47 2.38 12.15
CA GLY A 711 -6.71 2.39 10.72
C GLY A 711 -5.54 1.79 9.93
N PRO A 712 -5.74 1.53 8.63
CA PRO A 712 -4.66 1.12 7.75
C PRO A 712 -3.55 2.18 7.70
N GLN A 713 -2.29 1.74 7.65
CA GLN A 713 -1.09 2.58 7.79
C GLN A 713 -0.84 3.58 6.64
N ASN A 714 -1.64 3.56 5.57
CA ASN A 714 -1.58 4.50 4.45
C ASN A 714 -2.93 5.18 4.19
N ALA A 715 -3.92 4.99 5.06
CA ALA A 715 -5.29 5.43 4.83
C ALA A 715 -5.39 6.95 4.78
N ARG A 716 -5.73 7.51 3.62
CA ARG A 716 -5.88 8.96 3.41
C ARG A 716 -7.26 9.47 3.81
N GLY A 717 -8.31 8.67 3.63
CA GLY A 717 -9.70 9.09 3.86
C GLY A 717 -10.01 9.61 5.27
N ARG A 718 -11.08 10.40 5.36
CA ARG A 718 -11.55 11.00 6.62
C ARG A 718 -12.49 10.06 7.38
N ILE A 719 -12.57 10.22 8.69
CA ILE A 719 -13.60 9.56 9.50
C ILE A 719 -14.92 10.31 9.30
N LEU A 720 -15.97 9.61 8.85
CA LEU A 720 -17.28 10.20 8.55
C LEU A 720 -18.12 10.39 9.83
N TYR A 721 -17.70 11.33 10.71
CA TYR A 721 -18.38 11.61 11.99
C TYR A 721 -19.87 11.97 11.85
N ALA A 722 -20.27 12.50 10.70
CA ALA A 722 -21.67 12.82 10.41
C ALA A 722 -22.59 11.58 10.39
N LEU A 723 -22.03 10.39 10.17
CA LEU A 723 -22.80 9.13 10.17
C LEU A 723 -23.06 8.59 11.57
N LEU A 724 -22.46 9.17 12.61
CA LEU A 724 -22.52 8.66 13.97
C LEU A 724 -23.75 9.19 14.74
N PRO A 725 -24.25 8.50 15.79
CA PRO A 725 -25.43 8.90 16.57
C PRO A 725 -25.37 10.30 17.17
N SER A 726 -24.18 10.82 17.44
CA SER A 726 -23.99 12.16 18.03
C SER A 726 -22.91 12.93 17.26
N PRO A 727 -23.28 13.50 16.08
CA PRO A 727 -22.36 14.29 15.29
C PRO A 727 -21.81 15.46 16.11
N GLY A 728 -20.50 15.65 16.11
CA GLY A 728 -19.83 16.71 16.86
C GLY A 728 -19.42 16.36 18.29
N GLN A 729 -19.83 15.20 18.83
CA GLN A 729 -19.30 14.66 20.10
C GLN A 729 -17.81 14.32 19.98
N TYR A 730 -17.39 13.87 18.81
CA TYR A 730 -16.01 13.47 18.55
C TYR A 730 -15.26 14.62 17.91
N LYS A 731 -14.12 14.97 18.51
CA LYS A 731 -13.22 16.03 18.02
C LYS A 731 -11.87 15.41 17.71
N GLU A 732 -11.38 15.68 16.51
CA GLU A 732 -10.11 15.16 16.03
C GLU A 732 -9.00 16.21 16.23
N ALA A 733 -7.84 15.77 16.71
CA ALA A 733 -6.56 16.43 16.47
C ALA A 733 -5.80 15.66 15.40
N THR A 734 -5.34 16.38 14.38
CA THR A 734 -4.44 15.83 13.37
C THR A 734 -3.03 16.38 13.63
N ILE A 735 -2.04 15.50 13.75
CA ILE A 735 -0.65 15.84 13.98
C ILE A 735 0.16 15.37 12.78
N LEU A 736 0.84 16.28 12.10
CA LEU A 736 1.81 15.98 11.05
C LEU A 736 3.20 15.96 11.68
N GLN A 737 3.88 14.84 11.63
CA GLN A 737 5.19 14.65 12.25
C GLN A 737 6.25 14.34 11.20
N ILE A 738 7.34 15.08 11.27
CA ILE A 738 8.62 14.68 10.64
C ILE A 738 9.64 14.46 11.74
N SER A 739 10.71 13.76 11.42
CA SER A 739 11.84 13.65 12.32
C SER A 739 13.16 13.65 11.57
N ASP A 740 14.24 13.87 12.31
CA ASP A 740 15.63 13.98 11.84
C ASP A 740 15.71 14.79 10.55
N TYR A 741 15.09 15.98 10.56
CA TYR A 741 14.93 16.78 9.35
C TYR A 741 16.30 17.23 8.81
N HIS A 742 17.28 17.42 9.71
CA HIS A 742 18.68 17.73 9.37
C HIS A 742 18.82 18.85 8.34
N GLY A 743 17.99 19.89 8.41
CA GLY A 743 18.02 21.00 7.46
C GLY A 743 18.03 20.56 6.00
N GLN A 744 17.39 19.44 5.65
CA GLN A 744 17.31 18.96 4.27
C GLN A 744 16.33 19.84 3.48
N LEU A 745 16.79 21.04 3.11
CA LEU A 745 15.98 22.04 2.43
C LEU A 745 15.64 21.66 0.99
N VAL A 746 16.53 20.91 0.33
CA VAL A 746 16.42 20.52 -1.07
C VAL A 746 15.97 19.05 -1.21
N PRO A 747 15.23 18.69 -2.27
CA PRO A 747 14.78 17.31 -2.47
C PRO A 747 15.92 16.30 -2.52
N LEU A 748 15.62 15.08 -2.07
CA LEU A 748 16.44 13.88 -2.28
C LEU A 748 15.83 13.04 -3.40
N ALA A 749 16.37 11.85 -3.67
CA ALA A 749 15.80 10.90 -4.61
C ALA A 749 15.57 9.53 -3.96
N GLU A 750 14.47 8.85 -4.30
CA GLU A 750 14.15 7.51 -3.82
C GLU A 750 13.46 6.67 -4.91
N THR A 751 13.68 5.36 -4.89
CA THR A 751 12.94 4.42 -5.74
C THR A 751 11.47 4.35 -5.31
N ALA A 752 10.56 4.45 -6.28
CA ALA A 752 9.12 4.37 -6.01
C ALA A 752 8.58 2.94 -6.01
N ASP A 753 9.31 2.00 -6.63
CA ASP A 753 8.95 0.59 -6.70
C ASP A 753 10.20 -0.25 -6.83
N ASN A 754 10.12 -1.52 -6.41
CA ASN A 754 11.21 -2.47 -6.48
C ASN A 754 10.84 -3.55 -7.49
N VAL A 755 11.35 -3.41 -8.72
CA VAL A 755 11.21 -4.40 -9.78
C VAL A 755 12.40 -5.36 -9.74
N SER A 756 12.13 -6.64 -9.92
CA SER A 756 13.13 -7.71 -9.92
C SER A 756 13.08 -8.50 -11.23
N GLY A 757 14.21 -9.11 -11.60
CA GLY A 757 14.36 -9.88 -12.83
C GLY A 757 15.51 -9.41 -13.70
N SER A 758 15.83 -10.20 -14.72
CA SER A 758 16.92 -9.88 -15.66
C SER A 758 16.66 -8.56 -16.37
N GLY A 759 17.64 -7.66 -16.34
CA GLY A 759 17.59 -6.35 -17.00
C GLY A 759 16.74 -5.31 -16.27
N ALA A 760 16.10 -5.61 -15.14
CA ALA A 760 15.31 -4.64 -14.39
C ALA A 760 16.18 -3.50 -13.83
N SER A 761 15.64 -2.28 -13.84
CA SER A 761 16.20 -1.10 -13.19
C SER A 761 15.20 -0.54 -12.19
N ASN A 762 15.67 -0.03 -11.05
CA ASN A 762 14.82 0.63 -10.05
C ASN A 762 15.00 2.15 -10.18
N PRO A 763 14.25 2.85 -11.04
CA PRO A 763 14.40 4.28 -11.22
C PRO A 763 14.04 5.04 -9.93
N SER A 764 14.83 6.07 -9.61
CA SER A 764 14.59 6.97 -8.49
C SER A 764 13.87 8.24 -8.94
N PHE A 765 13.11 8.83 -8.02
CA PHE A 765 12.31 10.03 -8.24
C PHE A 765 12.55 11.02 -7.09
N ALA A 766 12.47 12.32 -7.38
CA ALA A 766 12.71 13.35 -6.39
C ALA A 766 11.62 13.36 -5.29
N ILE A 767 12.04 13.44 -4.03
CA ILE A 767 11.21 13.32 -2.83
C ILE A 767 11.66 14.31 -1.73
N GLY A 768 10.72 14.81 -0.94
CA GLY A 768 11.00 15.74 0.15
C GLY A 768 11.44 17.12 -0.34
N GLY A 769 12.28 17.80 0.44
CA GLY A 769 12.66 19.19 0.24
C GLY A 769 11.59 20.16 0.75
N ALA A 770 12.01 21.24 1.40
CA ALA A 770 11.13 22.13 2.13
C ALA A 770 10.03 22.77 1.26
N ALA A 771 10.40 23.17 0.04
CA ALA A 771 9.49 23.80 -0.90
C ALA A 771 8.36 22.85 -1.34
N PHE A 772 8.56 21.53 -1.28
CA PHE A 772 7.54 20.52 -1.61
C PHE A 772 6.85 19.95 -0.36
N LEU A 773 7.53 19.90 0.78
CA LEU A 773 6.91 19.52 2.06
C LEU A 773 5.79 20.46 2.47
N LYS A 774 5.95 21.78 2.28
CA LYS A 774 4.91 22.77 2.59
C LYS A 774 3.57 22.48 1.89
N PRO A 775 3.49 22.39 0.56
CA PRO A 775 2.23 22.09 -0.12
C PRO A 775 1.65 20.72 0.25
N TRP A 776 2.49 19.71 0.55
CA TRP A 776 2.01 18.45 1.15
C TRP A 776 1.34 18.67 2.51
N PHE A 777 1.97 19.41 3.43
CA PHE A 777 1.36 19.71 4.73
C PHE A 777 0.07 20.51 4.58
N ASP A 778 0.02 21.50 3.69
CA ASP A 778 -1.18 22.30 3.45
C ASP A 778 -2.34 21.45 2.91
N LEU A 779 -2.06 20.49 2.03
CA LEU A 779 -3.04 19.52 1.56
C LEU A 779 -3.66 18.76 2.73
N TYR A 780 -2.84 18.17 3.60
CA TYR A 780 -3.35 17.42 4.76
C TYR A 780 -4.03 18.30 5.82
N ARG A 781 -3.59 19.56 5.97
CA ARG A 781 -4.29 20.57 6.79
C ARG A 781 -5.67 20.87 6.25
N SER A 782 -5.82 20.97 4.92
CA SER A 782 -7.11 21.24 4.27
C SER A 782 -8.07 20.06 4.33
N GLU A 783 -7.56 18.83 4.36
CA GLU A 783 -8.37 17.60 4.44
C GLU A 783 -8.78 17.22 5.87
N ALA A 784 -8.11 17.78 6.89
CA ALA A 784 -8.36 17.45 8.28
C ALA A 784 -9.78 17.83 8.74
N ALA A 785 -10.41 16.94 9.53
CA ALA A 785 -11.73 17.20 10.10
C ALA A 785 -11.69 18.15 11.31
N GLY A 786 -10.50 18.44 11.83
CA GLY A 786 -10.25 19.30 12.98
C GLY A 786 -8.98 20.13 12.81
N GLU A 787 -8.51 20.72 13.90
CA GLU A 787 -7.26 21.49 13.89
C GLU A 787 -6.06 20.58 13.62
N THR A 788 -5.05 21.16 12.99
CA THR A 788 -3.80 20.49 12.64
C THR A 788 -2.62 21.14 13.35
N ILE A 789 -1.65 20.33 13.77
CA ILE A 789 -0.34 20.80 14.22
C ILE A 789 0.74 20.07 13.45
N THR A 790 1.87 20.75 13.21
CA THR A 790 3.06 20.13 12.61
C THR A 790 4.17 20.12 13.64
N VAL A 791 4.78 18.97 13.90
CA VAL A 791 5.83 18.81 14.91
C VAL A 791 7.06 18.12 14.33
N ALA A 792 8.22 18.44 14.89
CA ALA A 792 9.47 17.73 14.63
C ALA A 792 9.93 16.94 15.86
N GLY A 793 10.50 15.75 15.65
CA GLY A 793 11.05 14.88 16.68
C GLY A 793 12.45 15.25 17.17
N GLY A 794 12.92 16.49 16.99
CA GLY A 794 14.32 16.86 17.22
C GLY A 794 15.21 16.61 16.01
N ASP A 795 16.48 17.03 16.12
CA ASP A 795 17.49 17.01 15.04
C ASP A 795 17.00 17.65 13.73
N SER A 796 16.19 18.71 13.88
CA SER A 796 15.84 19.55 12.73
C SER A 796 17.02 20.29 12.13
N VAL A 797 18.07 20.52 12.95
CA VAL A 797 19.32 21.22 12.64
C VAL A 797 20.50 20.36 13.10
N GLY A 798 21.74 20.78 12.80
CA GLY A 798 22.95 19.97 12.97
C GLY A 798 23.02 18.75 12.04
N ALA A 799 24.23 18.27 11.78
CA ALA A 799 24.54 17.31 10.70
C ALA A 799 23.88 17.64 9.33
N THR A 800 23.64 18.93 9.05
CA THR A 800 22.83 19.38 7.91
C THR A 800 23.65 19.50 6.61
N PRO A 801 22.99 19.47 5.44
CA PRO A 801 23.63 19.77 4.16
C PRO A 801 24.22 21.19 4.14
N PRO A 802 25.19 21.45 3.24
CA PRO A 802 25.79 22.76 3.04
C PRO A 802 24.86 23.97 3.06
N VAL A 803 23.74 23.88 2.34
CA VAL A 803 22.76 24.97 2.20
C VAL A 803 22.14 25.41 3.53
N SER A 804 22.17 24.54 4.55
CA SER A 804 21.77 24.87 5.93
C SER A 804 22.99 25.17 6.79
N ASN A 805 23.97 24.25 6.83
CA ASN A 805 25.09 24.32 7.77
C ASN A 805 25.97 25.56 7.58
N PHE A 806 26.23 25.98 6.33
CA PHE A 806 27.11 27.12 6.05
C PHE A 806 26.57 28.42 6.67
N PHE A 807 25.24 28.55 6.72
CA PHE A 807 24.53 29.69 7.33
C PHE A 807 24.16 29.43 8.79
N GLY A 808 24.82 28.46 9.43
CA GLY A 808 24.63 28.10 10.83
C GLY A 808 23.21 27.64 11.16
N ASP A 809 22.55 26.94 10.22
CA ASP A 809 21.18 26.40 10.33
C ASP A 809 20.06 27.43 10.53
N ARG A 810 20.36 28.73 10.45
CA ARG A 810 19.36 29.80 10.50
C ARG A 810 18.29 29.65 9.40
N PRO A 811 18.64 29.36 8.13
CA PRO A 811 17.63 29.18 7.08
C PRO A 811 16.67 28.03 7.36
N THR A 812 17.14 26.98 8.03
CA THR A 812 16.28 25.84 8.41
C THR A 812 15.18 26.28 9.36
N VAL A 813 15.51 27.03 10.41
CA VAL A 813 14.50 27.55 11.35
C VAL A 813 13.55 28.54 10.66
N GLU A 814 14.08 29.43 9.82
CA GLU A 814 13.28 30.38 9.01
C GLU A 814 12.27 29.65 8.11
N ILE A 815 12.71 28.59 7.42
CA ILE A 815 11.86 27.81 6.53
C ILE A 815 10.88 26.92 7.30
N MET A 816 11.25 26.39 8.46
CA MET A 816 10.30 25.69 9.35
C MET A 816 9.17 26.62 9.82
N ASN A 817 9.45 27.91 10.07
CA ASN A 817 8.39 28.89 10.35
C ASN A 817 7.44 29.04 9.16
N LEU A 818 7.98 29.16 7.95
CA LEU A 818 7.17 29.22 6.71
C LEU A 818 6.34 27.95 6.51
N MET A 819 6.88 26.80 6.91
CA MET A 819 6.16 25.52 6.85
C MET A 819 5.05 25.40 7.90
N GLY A 820 5.03 26.25 8.93
CA GLY A 820 4.00 26.26 9.98
C GLY A 820 4.22 25.22 11.07
N PHE A 821 5.47 25.00 11.50
CA PHE A 821 5.77 24.13 12.64
C PHE A 821 5.19 24.71 13.94
N SER A 822 4.67 23.83 14.78
CA SER A 822 3.99 24.14 16.04
C SER A 822 4.85 23.80 17.27
N ALA A 823 5.81 22.89 17.14
CA ALA A 823 6.81 22.54 18.15
C ALA A 823 7.94 21.73 17.51
N ASP A 824 9.12 21.76 18.14
CA ASP A 824 10.25 20.87 17.83
C ASP A 824 10.78 20.23 19.12
N GLY A 825 11.06 18.94 19.08
CA GLY A 825 11.85 18.28 20.12
C GLY A 825 13.30 18.79 20.13
N LEU A 826 14.03 18.52 21.20
CA LEU A 826 15.48 18.68 21.20
C LEU A 826 16.13 17.31 21.08
N GLY A 827 16.87 17.10 20.00
CA GLY A 827 17.77 15.96 19.84
C GLY A 827 19.22 16.37 20.06
N ASN A 828 20.15 15.47 19.77
CA ASN A 828 21.57 15.72 19.94
C ASN A 828 22.10 16.79 18.98
N HIS A 829 21.73 16.76 17.71
CA HIS A 829 22.30 17.65 16.70
C HIS A 829 21.86 19.11 16.86
N ASN A 830 20.84 19.40 17.67
CA ASN A 830 20.55 20.76 18.14
C ASN A 830 21.72 21.42 18.90
N PHE A 831 22.66 20.62 19.43
CA PHE A 831 23.79 21.08 20.24
C PHE A 831 25.16 20.95 19.52
N ASP A 832 25.19 20.68 18.21
CA ASP A 832 26.43 20.56 17.43
C ASP A 832 27.31 21.82 17.54
N ARG A 833 26.70 23.01 17.58
CA ARG A 833 27.38 24.32 17.77
C ARG A 833 27.39 24.81 19.22
N GLY A 834 27.01 23.95 20.16
CA GLY A 834 26.92 24.26 21.59
C GLY A 834 25.60 24.90 22.02
N GLN A 835 25.21 24.68 23.27
CA GLN A 835 23.96 25.19 23.85
C GLN A 835 23.85 26.72 23.79
N SER A 836 24.98 27.43 23.86
CA SER A 836 24.98 28.90 23.76
C SER A 836 24.49 29.37 22.40
N TYR A 837 24.95 28.74 21.31
CA TYR A 837 24.52 29.08 19.96
C TYR A 837 23.04 28.76 19.77
N LEU A 838 22.58 27.57 20.19
CA LEU A 838 21.17 27.20 20.16
C LEU A 838 20.29 28.26 20.85
N ARG A 839 20.64 28.65 22.09
CA ARG A 839 19.84 29.58 22.92
C ARG A 839 19.85 31.03 22.41
N THR A 840 20.96 31.49 21.85
CA THR A 840 21.14 32.90 21.49
C THR A 840 20.89 33.20 20.02
N GLU A 841 21.03 32.21 19.14
CA GLU A 841 20.90 32.39 17.69
C GLU A 841 19.70 31.64 17.09
N LEU A 842 19.50 30.36 17.42
CA LEU A 842 18.45 29.55 16.77
C LEU A 842 17.08 29.67 17.44
N ILE A 843 16.99 29.49 18.76
CA ILE A 843 15.73 29.60 19.51
C ILE A 843 15.03 30.94 19.27
N PRO A 844 15.73 32.10 19.24
CA PRO A 844 15.08 33.39 18.97
C PRO A 844 14.48 33.53 17.56
N LEU A 845 14.92 32.73 16.58
CA LEU A 845 14.36 32.72 15.22
C LEU A 845 13.07 31.89 15.12
N ALA A 846 12.88 30.92 16.02
CA ALA A 846 11.75 29.98 15.95
C ALA A 846 10.44 30.64 16.38
N GLN A 847 9.39 30.45 15.58
CA GLN A 847 8.00 30.82 15.92
C GLN A 847 7.26 29.71 16.67
N PHE A 848 7.98 28.64 17.03
CA PHE A 848 7.52 27.48 17.76
C PHE A 848 8.44 27.23 18.98
N PRO A 849 7.93 26.62 20.06
CA PRO A 849 8.75 26.25 21.20
C PRO A 849 9.59 25.00 20.90
N TYR A 850 10.82 25.01 21.40
CA TYR A 850 11.62 23.79 21.57
C TYR A 850 11.22 23.08 22.86
N LEU A 851 11.11 21.75 22.81
CA LEU A 851 10.59 20.93 23.89
C LEU A 851 11.59 19.85 24.36
N SER A 852 11.86 19.80 25.67
CA SER A 852 12.52 18.67 26.34
C SER A 852 12.28 18.73 27.85
N SER A 853 11.71 17.67 28.43
CA SER A 853 11.49 17.55 29.88
C SER A 853 12.70 17.00 30.63
N ASN A 854 13.57 16.25 29.94
CA ASN A 854 14.71 15.56 30.58
C ASN A 854 16.06 16.27 30.36
N LEU A 855 16.11 17.37 29.63
CA LEU A 855 17.24 18.30 29.61
C LEU A 855 17.07 19.38 30.67
N ILE A 856 17.88 19.31 31.73
CA ILE A 856 17.77 20.19 32.90
C ILE A 856 19.08 20.89 33.23
N ASP A 857 18.95 22.01 33.92
CA ASP A 857 20.07 22.63 34.64
C ASP A 857 20.25 21.91 35.99
N PRO A 858 21.38 21.22 36.23
CA PRO A 858 21.63 20.51 37.48
C PRO A 858 21.68 21.44 38.70
N ALA A 859 21.96 22.74 38.52
CA ALA A 859 21.98 23.71 39.61
C ALA A 859 20.57 24.00 40.15
N THR A 860 19.53 23.87 39.32
CA THR A 860 18.14 24.17 39.69
C THR A 860 17.25 22.93 39.72
N GLY A 861 17.63 21.86 39.05
CA GLY A 861 16.80 20.69 38.82
C GLY A 861 15.62 20.95 37.88
N GLN A 862 15.64 22.03 37.11
CA GLN A 862 14.54 22.48 36.25
C GLN A 862 15.00 22.58 34.78
N THR A 863 14.02 22.53 33.87
CA THR A 863 14.23 22.88 32.46
C THR A 863 14.66 24.34 32.32
N PRO A 864 15.71 24.66 31.55
CA PRO A 864 16.13 26.03 31.25
C PRO A 864 15.03 26.88 30.62
N ALA A 865 15.13 28.21 30.77
CA ALA A 865 14.05 29.12 30.37
C ALA A 865 13.85 29.24 28.84
N GLU A 866 14.87 28.91 28.05
CA GLU A 866 14.85 29.04 26.60
C GLU A 866 14.09 27.91 25.88
N TRP A 867 13.98 26.72 26.49
CA TRP A 867 13.09 25.66 26.02
C TRP A 867 12.07 25.28 27.10
N ARG A 868 11.17 24.34 26.81
CA ARG A 868 10.08 23.99 27.73
C ARG A 868 9.98 22.48 27.93
N PRO A 869 9.52 22.00 29.11
CA PRO A 869 9.22 20.58 29.27
C PRO A 869 8.00 20.17 28.43
N SER A 870 7.05 21.10 28.25
CA SER A 870 5.86 20.87 27.44
C SER A 870 5.24 22.18 26.92
N THR A 871 4.31 22.04 25.98
CA THR A 871 3.36 23.09 25.60
C THR A 871 1.93 22.57 25.61
N VAL A 872 0.95 23.47 25.75
CA VAL A 872 -0.48 23.13 25.70
C VAL A 872 -1.13 23.90 24.56
N LEU A 873 -1.73 23.16 23.65
CA LEU A 873 -2.41 23.69 22.46
C LEU A 873 -3.93 23.54 22.64
N ASN A 874 -4.66 24.58 22.22
CA ASN A 874 -6.12 24.60 22.32
C ASN A 874 -6.71 24.03 21.04
N PHE A 875 -7.51 22.97 21.17
CA PHE A 875 -8.32 22.41 20.10
C PHE A 875 -9.80 22.71 20.37
N PRO A 876 -10.66 22.69 19.35
CA PRO A 876 -12.11 22.83 19.54
C PRO A 876 -12.65 21.75 20.49
N GLY A 877 -12.97 22.14 21.73
CA GLY A 877 -13.58 21.28 22.74
C GLY A 877 -12.60 20.54 23.67
N PHE A 878 -11.28 20.63 23.45
CA PHE A 878 -10.29 20.00 24.34
C PHE A 878 -8.91 20.66 24.23
N LYS A 879 -8.01 20.35 25.17
CA LYS A 879 -6.62 20.80 25.16
C LYS A 879 -5.68 19.61 24.97
N LEU A 880 -4.70 19.79 24.08
CA LEU A 880 -3.65 18.84 23.79
C LEU A 880 -2.34 19.28 24.46
N GLY A 881 -1.81 18.46 25.35
CA GLY A 881 -0.45 18.60 25.87
C GLY A 881 0.55 17.95 24.93
N VAL A 882 1.68 18.62 24.70
CA VAL A 882 2.81 18.10 23.92
C VAL A 882 4.03 18.16 24.84
N VAL A 883 4.52 16.99 25.27
CA VAL A 883 5.65 16.85 26.21
C VAL A 883 6.91 16.49 25.43
N GLY A 884 8.01 17.21 25.67
CA GLY A 884 9.28 17.01 24.98
C GLY A 884 10.17 15.96 25.65
N PHE A 885 11.01 15.26 24.89
CA PHE A 885 12.11 14.45 25.44
C PHE A 885 13.33 14.39 24.49
N SER A 886 14.49 14.06 25.04
CA SER A 886 15.78 13.98 24.34
C SER A 886 16.48 12.64 24.62
N ASN A 887 17.29 12.15 23.68
CA ASN A 887 18.01 10.89 23.77
C ASN A 887 19.01 10.85 24.93
N ALA A 888 19.08 9.69 25.59
CA ALA A 888 19.98 9.44 26.70
C ALA A 888 21.47 9.48 26.34
N ASP A 889 21.83 9.20 25.08
CA ASP A 889 23.21 9.15 24.58
C ASP A 889 23.71 10.46 23.97
N LEU A 890 22.90 11.54 24.03
CA LEU A 890 23.19 12.85 23.45
C LEU A 890 24.60 13.36 23.73
N THR A 891 25.09 13.27 24.98
CA THR A 891 26.42 13.77 25.36
C THR A 891 27.58 13.03 24.70
N SER A 892 27.34 11.83 24.17
CA SER A 892 28.35 11.05 23.45
C SER A 892 28.37 11.32 21.94
N LEU A 893 27.36 12.02 21.43
CA LEU A 893 27.12 12.26 20.00
C LEU A 893 27.42 13.70 19.55
N ILE A 894 27.67 14.59 20.50
CA ILE A 894 28.08 15.98 20.24
C ILE A 894 29.50 16.22 20.74
N PHE A 895 30.09 17.35 20.36
CA PHE A 895 31.40 17.72 20.88
C PHE A 895 31.36 17.84 22.42
N PRO A 896 32.26 17.16 23.17
CA PRO A 896 32.25 17.20 24.63
C PRO A 896 32.30 18.63 25.19
N GLY A 897 31.42 18.94 26.13
CA GLY A 897 31.24 20.28 26.71
C GLY A 897 30.22 21.17 25.98
N ASN A 898 29.75 20.79 24.78
CA ASN A 898 28.73 21.57 24.07
C ASN A 898 27.37 21.64 24.79
N LEU A 899 27.09 20.69 25.67
CA LEU A 899 25.89 20.70 26.51
C LEU A 899 26.06 21.50 27.81
N ASP A 900 27.30 21.78 28.24
CA ASP A 900 27.55 22.35 29.57
C ASP A 900 26.82 23.69 29.75
N PRO A 901 26.21 23.93 30.92
CA PRO A 901 26.22 23.10 32.14
C PRO A 901 25.05 22.09 32.23
N PHE A 902 24.28 21.89 31.17
CA PHE A 902 23.05 21.11 31.21
C PHE A 902 23.32 19.60 31.19
N VAL A 903 22.37 18.82 31.71
CA VAL A 903 22.48 17.37 31.77
C VAL A 903 21.22 16.69 31.24
N VAL A 904 21.41 15.51 30.66
CA VAL A 904 20.32 14.62 30.25
C VAL A 904 19.95 13.71 31.43
N THR A 905 18.68 13.71 31.82
CA THR A 905 18.13 12.80 32.82
C THR A 905 17.30 11.69 32.16
N ASP A 906 16.86 10.71 32.95
CA ASP A 906 16.03 9.60 32.47
C ASP A 906 14.70 10.12 31.87
N ALA A 907 14.52 9.91 30.57
CA ALA A 907 13.35 10.39 29.84
C ALA A 907 12.03 9.81 30.38
N ARG A 908 12.02 8.56 30.88
CA ARG A 908 10.80 7.91 31.39
C ARG A 908 10.30 8.64 32.63
N ALA A 909 11.20 8.89 33.58
CA ALA A 909 10.86 9.58 34.81
C ALA A 909 10.45 11.04 34.55
N ALA A 910 11.19 11.75 33.69
CA ALA A 910 10.92 13.15 33.38
C ALA A 910 9.61 13.35 32.61
N VAL A 911 9.36 12.56 31.57
CA VAL A 911 8.13 12.64 30.78
C VAL A 911 6.92 12.29 31.64
N GLN A 912 6.99 11.21 32.44
CA GLN A 912 5.88 10.85 33.32
C GLN A 912 5.59 11.94 34.37
N ALA A 913 6.61 12.54 34.97
CA ALA A 913 6.43 13.63 35.93
C ALA A 913 5.73 14.85 35.30
N GLU A 914 6.08 15.19 34.06
CA GLU A 914 5.45 16.30 33.34
C GLU A 914 4.01 15.97 32.91
N VAL A 915 3.77 14.72 32.49
CA VAL A 915 2.41 14.21 32.22
C VAL A 915 1.53 14.35 33.46
N ASP A 916 2.01 13.89 34.62
CA ASP A 916 1.30 13.97 35.89
C ASP A 916 1.02 15.42 36.29
N ARG A 917 1.99 16.32 36.08
CA ARG A 917 1.85 17.76 36.34
C ARG A 917 0.76 18.38 35.46
N LEU A 918 0.74 18.08 34.16
CA LEU A 918 -0.28 18.60 33.22
C LEU A 918 -1.68 18.09 33.57
N ARG A 919 -1.81 16.81 33.96
CA ARG A 919 -3.08 16.21 34.38
C ARG A 919 -3.59 16.77 35.71
N ALA A 920 -2.72 16.88 36.72
CA ALA A 920 -3.07 17.41 38.04
C ALA A 920 -3.58 18.86 38.00
N GLN A 921 -3.10 19.65 37.04
CA GLN A 921 -3.56 21.03 36.84
C GLN A 921 -4.90 21.12 36.08
N GLY A 922 -5.50 20.00 35.67
CA GLY A 922 -6.74 19.96 34.88
C GLY A 922 -6.60 20.62 33.51
N LYS A 923 -5.38 20.67 32.96
CA LYS A 923 -5.04 21.51 31.80
C LYS A 923 -5.20 20.82 30.45
N VAL A 924 -5.34 19.49 30.39
CA VAL A 924 -5.31 18.74 29.13
C VAL A 924 -6.16 17.47 29.19
N GLU A 925 -6.85 17.18 28.08
CA GLU A 925 -7.63 15.96 27.86
C GLU A 925 -6.84 14.91 27.07
N ALA A 926 -5.95 15.33 26.17
CA ALA A 926 -5.03 14.48 25.43
C ALA A 926 -3.58 14.91 25.69
N ILE A 927 -2.65 13.95 25.72
CA ILE A 927 -1.21 14.23 25.80
C ILE A 927 -0.49 13.38 24.76
N ILE A 928 0.44 13.97 24.04
CA ILE A 928 1.47 13.26 23.27
C ILE A 928 2.84 13.57 23.84
N ALA A 929 3.77 12.63 23.72
CA ALA A 929 5.19 12.89 23.89
C ALA A 929 5.84 12.97 22.51
N VAL A 930 6.70 13.96 22.28
CA VAL A 930 7.46 14.13 21.04
C VAL A 930 8.92 14.40 21.39
N GLY A 931 9.84 13.77 20.70
CA GLY A 931 11.24 13.88 21.05
C GLY A 931 12.12 12.92 20.29
N HIS A 932 13.35 12.81 20.75
CA HIS A 932 14.42 12.21 19.97
C HIS A 932 14.93 10.93 20.63
N GLU A 933 14.14 9.87 20.61
CA GLU A 933 14.56 8.49 20.90
C GLU A 933 13.93 7.57 19.87
N GLY A 934 14.62 6.48 19.52
CA GLY A 934 14.30 5.69 18.34
C GLY A 934 14.14 4.20 18.58
N ALA A 935 13.57 3.50 17.60
CA ALA A 935 13.56 2.06 17.50
C ALA A 935 14.85 1.57 16.82
N THR A 936 15.41 0.48 17.34
CA THR A 936 16.71 -0.02 16.88
C THR A 936 16.62 -1.35 16.15
N ASP A 937 15.47 -2.03 16.22
CA ASP A 937 15.23 -3.33 15.59
C ASP A 937 13.72 -3.63 15.47
N GLY A 938 13.37 -4.67 14.73
CA GLY A 938 12.01 -5.19 14.57
C GLY A 938 11.37 -4.82 13.23
N THR A 939 10.05 -4.75 13.21
CA THR A 939 9.26 -4.39 12.02
C THR A 939 8.41 -3.16 12.28
N LEU A 940 7.82 -2.63 11.20
CA LEU A 940 6.89 -1.50 11.24
C LEU A 940 5.84 -1.60 12.36
N SER A 941 5.27 -2.78 12.59
CA SER A 941 4.23 -3.02 13.59
C SER A 941 4.72 -3.71 14.86
N SER A 942 5.91 -4.32 14.85
CA SER A 942 6.51 -5.02 16.00
C SER A 942 7.95 -4.55 16.27
N PRO A 943 8.13 -3.26 16.63
CA PRO A 943 9.45 -2.67 16.88
C PRO A 943 9.99 -2.97 18.28
N THR A 944 11.30 -2.78 18.45
CA THR A 944 12.00 -2.75 19.75
C THR A 944 13.01 -1.60 19.78
N GLY A 945 13.40 -1.14 20.98
CA GLY A 945 14.42 -0.09 21.15
C GLY A 945 14.10 0.89 22.28
N PRO A 946 14.93 1.92 22.48
CA PRO A 946 14.73 2.98 23.47
C PRO A 946 13.35 3.64 23.41
N LEU A 947 12.90 4.07 22.21
CA LEU A 947 11.59 4.67 22.02
C LEU A 947 10.44 3.77 22.51
N ILE A 948 10.57 2.47 22.24
CA ILE A 948 9.58 1.47 22.62
C ILE A 948 9.57 1.27 24.13
N THR A 949 10.75 1.26 24.75
CA THR A 949 10.91 1.18 26.21
C THR A 949 10.32 2.40 26.89
N LEU A 950 10.54 3.60 26.34
CA LEU A 950 9.91 4.83 26.81
C LEU A 950 8.39 4.71 26.72
N ALA A 951 7.86 4.39 25.55
CA ALA A 951 6.42 4.29 25.33
C ALA A 951 5.73 3.27 26.24
N ASP A 952 6.34 2.10 26.45
CA ASP A 952 5.81 1.03 27.31
C ASP A 952 5.82 1.42 28.81
N SER A 953 6.70 2.36 29.21
CA SER A 953 6.81 2.83 30.59
C SER A 953 5.80 3.93 30.97
N LEU A 954 5.20 4.59 30.00
CA LEU A 954 4.34 5.76 30.22
C LEU A 954 2.87 5.39 30.47
N THR A 955 2.21 6.23 31.26
CA THR A 955 0.75 6.17 31.51
C THR A 955 0.12 7.54 31.25
N GLY A 956 -1.14 7.57 30.79
CA GLY A 956 -1.86 8.83 30.53
C GLY A 956 -1.44 9.57 29.24
N VAL A 957 -0.57 8.96 28.43
CA VAL A 957 -0.11 9.44 27.13
C VAL A 957 -0.86 8.73 25.99
N ALA A 958 -1.32 9.49 25.00
CA ALA A 958 -2.03 8.97 23.84
C ALA A 958 -1.06 8.39 22.81
N ALA A 959 -0.01 9.15 22.48
CA ALA A 959 1.01 8.74 21.52
C ALA A 959 2.42 9.23 21.91
N VAL A 960 3.44 8.50 21.48
CA VAL A 960 4.86 8.85 21.60
C VAL A 960 5.45 8.89 20.20
N LEU A 961 5.99 10.04 19.82
CA LEU A 961 6.54 10.34 18.50
C LEU A 961 8.06 10.48 18.64
N GLY A 962 8.82 9.54 18.09
CA GLY A 962 10.28 9.48 18.19
C GLY A 962 11.00 9.64 16.84
N ASP A 963 12.33 9.47 16.87
CA ASP A 963 13.30 9.21 15.76
C ASP A 963 14.69 9.06 16.35
N HIS A 964 15.77 9.65 15.81
CA HIS A 964 17.19 9.34 16.06
C HIS A 964 17.79 8.20 15.22
N THR A 965 16.94 7.30 14.71
CA THR A 965 17.38 6.00 14.17
C THR A 965 17.04 5.77 12.71
N ASP A 966 16.31 6.70 12.05
CA ASP A 966 15.86 6.57 10.66
C ASP A 966 15.06 5.27 10.44
N PHE A 967 14.33 4.82 11.47
CA PHE A 967 13.49 3.62 11.42
C PHE A 967 12.03 4.02 11.16
N GLN A 968 11.23 3.09 10.64
CA GLN A 968 9.82 3.37 10.40
C GLN A 968 8.95 2.48 11.29
N VAL A 969 8.10 3.10 12.10
CA VAL A 969 7.28 2.44 13.13
C VAL A 969 5.88 3.01 13.18
N ILE A 970 4.84 2.16 13.11
CA ILE A 970 3.49 2.46 13.62
C ILE A 970 3.04 1.24 14.42
N SER A 971 3.03 1.37 15.74
CA SER A 971 2.68 0.27 16.63
C SER A 971 1.81 0.74 17.80
N SER A 972 0.71 0.03 18.04
CA SER A 972 -0.08 0.21 19.26
C SER A 972 0.46 -0.72 20.35
N ARG A 973 0.87 -0.14 21.48
CA ARG A 973 1.52 -0.83 22.58
C ARG A 973 0.51 -1.45 23.54
N PRO A 974 0.90 -2.47 24.34
CA PRO A 974 -0.01 -3.13 25.29
C PRO A 974 -0.61 -2.20 26.35
N ASN A 975 0.11 -1.15 26.75
CA ASN A 975 -0.39 -0.11 27.66
C ASN A 975 -1.35 0.89 26.97
N GLY A 976 -1.66 0.65 25.70
CA GLY A 976 -2.52 1.44 24.86
C GLY A 976 -1.79 2.52 24.09
N VAL A 977 -0.54 2.91 24.38
CA VAL A 977 0.16 4.03 23.70
C VAL A 977 0.35 3.75 22.20
N LEU A 978 0.13 4.74 21.34
CA LEU A 978 0.51 4.67 19.91
C LEU A 978 1.94 5.18 19.75
N VAL A 979 2.82 4.40 19.15
CA VAL A 979 4.21 4.81 18.87
C VAL A 979 4.39 5.03 17.40
N THR A 980 5.04 6.15 17.05
CA THR A 980 5.44 6.43 15.67
C THR A 980 6.89 6.86 15.54
N GLU A 981 7.52 6.43 14.45
CA GLU A 981 8.83 6.88 13.97
C GLU A 981 8.80 6.86 12.44
N ASN A 982 9.48 7.78 11.76
CA ASN A 982 9.59 7.78 10.31
C ASN A 982 11.01 8.02 9.82
N ARG A 983 11.20 7.85 8.51
CA ARG A 983 12.48 8.08 7.84
C ARG A 983 12.87 9.56 7.89
N SER A 984 14.17 9.81 8.03
CA SER A 984 14.76 11.12 8.25
C SER A 984 14.70 12.04 7.02
N LYS A 985 15.13 13.30 7.18
CA LYS A 985 15.35 14.29 6.11
C LYS A 985 14.09 14.70 5.34
N GLY A 986 12.91 14.45 5.92
CA GLY A 986 11.63 14.78 5.32
C GLY A 986 11.28 13.95 4.08
N VAL A 987 11.93 12.80 3.86
CA VAL A 987 11.51 11.85 2.80
C VAL A 987 10.23 11.10 3.18
N ARG A 988 9.81 11.19 4.44
CA ARG A 988 8.51 10.74 4.96
C ARG A 988 7.95 11.78 5.91
N PHE A 989 6.64 11.76 6.08
CA PHE A 989 5.98 12.33 7.24
C PHE A 989 4.86 11.41 7.70
N THR A 990 4.50 11.52 8.97
CA THR A 990 3.42 10.74 9.59
C THR A 990 2.25 11.66 9.88
N ARG A 991 1.03 11.22 9.56
CA ARG A 991 -0.18 11.82 10.08
C ARG A 991 -0.70 10.98 11.22
N ILE A 992 -0.85 11.58 12.40
CA ILE A 992 -1.45 10.97 13.58
C ILE A 992 -2.81 11.61 13.80
N ARG A 993 -3.84 10.81 14.06
CA ARG A 993 -5.19 11.27 14.39
C ARG A 993 -5.54 10.82 15.79
N LEU A 994 -5.89 11.77 16.66
CA LEU A 994 -6.40 11.52 18.00
C LEU A 994 -7.85 11.98 18.07
N VAL A 995 -8.77 11.09 18.43
CA VAL A 995 -10.19 11.44 18.57
C VAL A 995 -10.55 11.49 20.04
N VAL A 996 -10.95 12.67 20.48
CA VAL A 996 -11.42 12.94 21.83
C VAL A 996 -12.95 12.95 21.83
N ASP A 997 -13.53 12.21 22.76
CA ASP A 997 -14.94 12.31 23.08
C ASP A 997 -15.15 13.48 24.05
N THR A 998 -15.89 14.51 23.61
CA THR A 998 -16.11 15.73 24.41
C THR A 998 -16.95 15.48 25.66
N ASN A 999 -17.70 14.38 25.73
CA ASN A 999 -18.50 14.05 26.91
C ASN A 999 -17.64 13.41 28.00
N THR A 1000 -16.81 12.45 27.64
CA THR A 1000 -15.94 11.73 28.59
C THR A 1000 -14.60 12.43 28.80
N LYS A 1001 -14.24 13.36 27.92
CA LYS A 1001 -12.93 14.05 27.88
C LYS A 1001 -11.75 13.09 27.75
N GLN A 1002 -11.96 11.96 27.08
CA GLN A 1002 -10.95 10.92 26.87
C GLN A 1002 -10.62 10.79 25.39
N VAL A 1003 -9.37 10.41 25.10
CA VAL A 1003 -8.98 9.92 23.78
C VAL A 1003 -9.57 8.53 23.62
N ILE A 1004 -10.55 8.38 22.71
CA ILE A 1004 -11.26 7.11 22.49
C ILE A 1004 -10.75 6.35 21.26
N TYR A 1005 -10.03 7.04 20.38
CA TYR A 1005 -9.48 6.48 19.16
C TYR A 1005 -8.18 7.16 18.80
N LYS A 1006 -7.26 6.38 18.24
CA LYS A 1006 -6.00 6.88 17.70
C LYS A 1006 -5.51 5.99 16.57
N THR A 1007 -4.91 6.63 15.58
CA THR A 1007 -4.34 5.97 14.42
C THR A 1007 -3.22 6.83 13.86
N ALA A 1008 -2.35 6.23 13.06
CA ALA A 1008 -1.33 6.92 12.30
C ALA A 1008 -1.24 6.32 10.90
N ASP A 1009 -0.82 7.15 9.95
CA ASP A 1009 -0.55 6.78 8.58
C ASP A 1009 0.68 7.54 8.04
N PHE A 1010 1.48 6.89 7.18
CA PHE A 1010 2.67 7.50 6.58
C PHE A 1010 2.42 7.94 5.15
N HIS A 1011 3.15 8.96 4.72
CA HIS A 1011 3.07 9.50 3.37
C HIS A 1011 4.44 9.78 2.77
N ARG A 1012 4.52 9.61 1.44
CA ARG A 1012 5.71 9.91 0.64
C ARG A 1012 5.53 11.25 -0.07
N PRO A 1013 6.24 12.32 0.35
CA PRO A 1013 6.12 13.63 -0.25
C PRO A 1013 6.88 13.71 -1.59
N TRP A 1014 6.38 13.01 -2.61
CA TRP A 1014 6.93 13.07 -3.96
C TRP A 1014 6.79 14.48 -4.53
N THR A 1015 7.79 14.93 -5.29
CA THR A 1015 7.79 16.26 -5.92
C THR A 1015 6.98 16.30 -7.22
N ILE A 1016 6.84 15.15 -7.90
CA ILE A 1016 6.12 15.05 -9.18
C ILE A 1016 4.65 15.40 -9.02
N GLY A 1017 4.16 16.26 -9.94
CA GLY A 1017 2.78 16.76 -9.93
C GLY A 1017 2.49 17.79 -8.84
N LEU A 1018 3.50 18.26 -8.11
CA LEU A 1018 3.34 19.25 -7.05
C LEU A 1018 4.05 20.56 -7.41
N THR A 1019 3.38 21.68 -7.17
CA THR A 1019 3.99 23.01 -7.31
C THR A 1019 4.75 23.33 -6.01
N PRO A 1020 6.06 23.65 -6.06
CA PRO A 1020 6.80 24.04 -4.87
C PRO A 1020 6.31 25.39 -4.32
N ASP A 1021 6.40 25.59 -3.01
CA ASP A 1021 6.16 26.88 -2.38
C ASP A 1021 7.18 27.91 -2.90
N ALA A 1022 6.67 28.94 -3.58
CA ALA A 1022 7.51 29.91 -4.26
C ALA A 1022 8.38 30.75 -3.30
N THR A 1023 7.92 30.98 -2.06
CA THR A 1023 8.67 31.77 -1.08
C THR A 1023 9.85 30.96 -0.54
N ILE A 1024 9.59 29.70 -0.18
CA ILE A 1024 10.64 28.79 0.27
C ILE A 1024 11.64 28.51 -0.85
N GLN A 1025 11.16 28.25 -2.08
CA GLN A 1025 12.04 28.02 -3.22
C GLN A 1025 12.94 29.22 -3.50
N ALA A 1026 12.39 30.44 -3.51
CA ALA A 1026 13.19 31.66 -3.71
C ALA A 1026 14.28 31.84 -2.64
N ARG A 1027 13.99 31.49 -1.38
CA ARG A 1027 14.99 31.52 -0.31
C ARG A 1027 16.09 30.48 -0.52
N ILE A 1028 15.74 29.26 -0.95
CA ILE A 1028 16.71 28.22 -1.28
C ILE A 1028 17.60 28.66 -2.45
N ASP A 1029 17.02 29.27 -3.48
CA ASP A 1029 17.75 29.74 -4.66
C ASP A 1029 18.75 30.86 -4.30
N GLU A 1030 18.36 31.78 -3.42
CA GLU A 1030 19.26 32.82 -2.87
C GLU A 1030 20.46 32.20 -2.14
N LEU A 1031 20.22 31.26 -1.24
CA LEU A 1031 21.28 30.57 -0.48
C LEU A 1031 22.24 29.81 -1.41
N ASN A 1032 21.71 29.10 -2.40
CA ASN A 1032 22.53 28.38 -3.38
C ASN A 1032 23.37 29.34 -4.23
N ALA A 1033 22.83 30.50 -4.61
CA ALA A 1033 23.57 31.51 -5.37
C ALA A 1033 24.75 32.09 -4.57
N GLU A 1034 24.60 32.27 -3.25
CA GLU A 1034 25.69 32.69 -2.36
C GLU A 1034 26.79 31.62 -2.20
N LEU A 1035 26.41 30.34 -2.20
CA LEU A 1035 27.34 29.21 -2.02
C LEU A 1035 28.09 28.82 -3.31
N ALA A 1036 27.47 29.00 -4.47
CA ALA A 1036 27.97 28.54 -5.76
C ALA A 1036 29.45 28.91 -6.06
N PRO A 1037 29.94 30.13 -5.78
CA PRO A 1037 31.33 30.50 -6.06
C PRO A 1037 32.37 29.67 -5.30
N ILE A 1038 32.00 29.11 -4.15
CA ILE A 1038 32.89 28.29 -3.31
C ILE A 1038 32.64 26.81 -3.62
N PHE A 1039 31.38 26.39 -3.60
CA PHE A 1039 31.00 24.98 -3.56
C PHE A 1039 31.09 24.31 -4.94
N ASN A 1040 30.89 25.04 -6.03
CA ASN A 1040 30.99 24.50 -7.40
C ASN A 1040 32.43 24.29 -7.87
N THR A 1041 33.42 24.68 -7.08
CA THR A 1041 34.84 24.54 -7.45
C THR A 1041 35.19 23.06 -7.57
N VAL A 1042 35.47 22.59 -8.79
CA VAL A 1042 36.04 21.25 -9.03
C VAL A 1042 37.47 21.25 -8.49
N ILE A 1043 37.74 20.38 -7.52
CA ILE A 1043 39.05 20.27 -6.87
C ILE A 1043 39.84 19.03 -7.31
N GLY A 1044 39.19 18.09 -7.99
CA GLY A 1044 39.84 16.93 -8.57
C GLY A 1044 38.84 15.96 -9.18
N GLU A 1045 39.34 14.79 -9.56
CA GLU A 1045 38.56 13.75 -10.21
C GLU A 1045 38.89 12.37 -9.61
N SER A 1046 38.02 11.38 -9.82
CA SER A 1046 38.20 10.00 -9.43
C SER A 1046 37.97 9.07 -10.62
N THR A 1047 38.75 7.99 -10.73
CA THR A 1047 38.53 6.93 -11.73
C THR A 1047 37.45 5.93 -11.33
N ARG A 1048 36.87 6.10 -10.14
CA ARG A 1048 35.81 5.27 -9.53
C ARG A 1048 34.72 6.16 -8.94
N PHE A 1049 33.47 5.70 -8.96
CA PHE A 1049 32.43 6.30 -8.14
C PHE A 1049 32.76 6.06 -6.66
N VAL A 1050 32.67 7.09 -5.83
CA VAL A 1050 33.01 7.04 -4.40
C VAL A 1050 31.75 7.34 -3.59
N PRO A 1051 30.92 6.32 -3.28
CA PRO A 1051 29.71 6.49 -2.50
C PRO A 1051 30.01 6.56 -1.00
N ARG A 1052 29.01 7.03 -0.24
CA ARG A 1052 28.94 6.89 1.21
C ARG A 1052 28.80 5.43 1.63
N SER A 1053 28.07 4.63 0.84
CA SER A 1053 27.78 3.24 1.16
C SER A 1053 29.07 2.44 1.34
N ASP A 1054 29.07 1.54 2.32
CA ASP A 1054 30.20 0.64 2.53
C ASP A 1054 30.16 -0.56 1.58
N ALA A 1055 31.25 -1.34 1.59
CA ALA A 1055 31.41 -2.53 0.76
C ALA A 1055 30.40 -3.65 1.05
N CYS A 1056 29.59 -3.53 2.11
CA CYS A 1056 28.55 -4.49 2.46
C CYS A 1056 27.15 -4.00 2.04
N GLY A 1057 27.09 -2.92 1.26
CA GLY A 1057 25.85 -2.37 0.71
C GLY A 1057 25.05 -1.54 1.70
N ASN A 1058 25.59 -1.25 2.90
CA ASN A 1058 24.90 -0.39 3.85
C ASN A 1058 25.04 1.07 3.42
N GLY A 1059 23.91 1.71 3.08
CA GLY A 1059 23.89 3.11 2.59
C GLY A 1059 24.40 4.16 3.59
N ALA A 1060 24.45 3.86 4.88
CA ALA A 1060 25.01 4.78 5.89
C ALA A 1060 26.53 4.65 6.03
N GLY A 1061 27.15 3.59 5.48
CA GLY A 1061 28.60 3.37 5.49
C GLY A 1061 29.17 2.89 6.83
N ARG A 1062 28.37 2.18 7.65
CA ARG A 1062 28.62 1.95 9.09
C ARG A 1062 28.85 0.50 9.49
N THR A 1063 29.02 -0.40 8.53
CA THR A 1063 29.14 -1.85 8.79
C THR A 1063 30.40 -2.48 8.21
N CYS A 1064 31.00 -1.86 7.19
CA CYS A 1064 32.18 -2.35 6.49
C CYS A 1064 33.13 -1.20 6.05
N GLU A 1065 34.29 -1.59 5.51
CA GLU A 1065 35.22 -0.68 4.81
C GLU A 1065 34.47 0.06 3.68
N SER A 1066 34.76 1.35 3.52
CA SER A 1066 34.11 2.20 2.51
C SER A 1066 35.16 3.01 1.75
N LEU A 1067 34.90 3.24 0.46
CA LEU A 1067 35.83 4.00 -0.40
C LEU A 1067 36.05 5.44 0.11
N VAL A 1068 34.98 6.10 0.57
CA VAL A 1068 35.07 7.45 1.14
C VAL A 1068 35.83 7.45 2.48
N GLY A 1069 35.66 6.39 3.29
CA GLY A 1069 36.36 6.20 4.55
C GLY A 1069 37.85 6.01 4.36
N ASP A 1070 38.24 5.17 3.41
CA ASP A 1070 39.63 4.92 3.06
C ASP A 1070 40.32 6.20 2.59
N LEU A 1071 39.67 6.96 1.69
CA LEU A 1071 40.22 8.20 1.18
C LEU A 1071 40.40 9.27 2.27
N ALA A 1072 39.41 9.41 3.16
CA ALA A 1072 39.49 10.35 4.28
C ALA A 1072 40.61 9.96 5.26
N ALA A 1073 40.72 8.68 5.63
CA ALA A 1073 41.78 8.20 6.51
C ALA A 1073 43.18 8.31 5.85
N ASP A 1074 43.28 8.02 4.55
CA ASP A 1074 44.51 8.18 3.77
C ASP A 1074 44.97 9.64 3.72
N ALA A 1075 44.03 10.57 3.49
CA ALA A 1075 44.31 12.00 3.50
C ALA A 1075 44.88 12.46 4.85
N MET A 1076 44.25 12.07 5.96
CA MET A 1076 44.73 12.38 7.31
C MET A 1076 46.13 11.82 7.57
N ARG A 1077 46.36 10.56 7.22
CA ARG A 1077 47.65 9.89 7.44
C ARG A 1077 48.77 10.52 6.61
N ALA A 1078 48.48 10.78 5.33
CA ALA A 1078 49.46 11.30 4.38
C ALA A 1078 49.88 12.74 4.73
N ALA A 1079 48.91 13.61 5.06
CA ALA A 1079 49.17 15.02 5.37
C ALA A 1079 50.15 15.19 6.55
N TYR A 1080 50.03 14.35 7.58
CA TYR A 1080 50.83 14.47 8.81
C TYR A 1080 51.88 13.37 8.99
N THR A 1081 52.06 12.51 7.99
CA THR A 1081 53.06 11.42 8.00
C THR A 1081 52.98 10.54 9.27
N THR A 1082 51.76 10.22 9.72
CA THR A 1082 51.56 9.35 10.88
C THR A 1082 51.68 7.87 10.50
N ASP A 1083 51.93 6.99 11.47
CA ASP A 1083 51.91 5.55 11.26
C ASP A 1083 50.53 5.11 10.77
N PHE A 1084 49.49 5.57 11.47
CA PHE A 1084 48.12 5.16 11.28
C PHE A 1084 47.17 6.37 11.25
N ALA A 1085 45.99 6.18 10.67
CA ALA A 1085 44.84 7.08 10.86
C ALA A 1085 43.56 6.29 11.10
N ILE A 1086 42.65 6.87 11.89
CA ILE A 1086 41.33 6.32 12.17
C ILE A 1086 40.30 7.46 12.15
N THR A 1087 39.19 7.29 11.44
CA THR A 1087 38.02 8.16 11.55
C THR A 1087 36.75 7.33 11.71
N ASN A 1088 35.79 7.80 12.51
CA ASN A 1088 34.51 7.14 12.69
C ASN A 1088 33.61 7.39 11.47
N SER A 1089 32.95 6.34 10.99
CA SER A 1089 32.03 6.40 9.84
C SER A 1089 30.81 7.30 10.07
N GLY A 1090 30.44 7.56 11.33
CA GLY A 1090 29.40 8.49 11.73
C GLY A 1090 29.65 9.92 11.26
N GLY A 1091 30.92 10.29 11.13
CA GLY A 1091 31.38 11.58 10.61
C GLY A 1091 31.28 11.74 9.08
N LEU A 1092 31.06 10.65 8.33
CA LEU A 1092 30.99 10.63 6.86
C LEU A 1092 29.52 10.63 6.42
N ARG A 1093 29.08 11.70 5.74
CA ARG A 1093 27.64 12.01 5.61
C ARG A 1093 27.07 11.96 4.20
N ALA A 1094 27.91 11.93 3.17
CA ALA A 1094 27.49 11.95 1.77
C ALA A 1094 28.42 11.14 0.86
N ASP A 1095 28.02 10.99 -0.40
CA ASP A 1095 28.90 10.54 -1.47
C ASP A 1095 29.96 11.61 -1.73
N LEU A 1096 31.15 11.23 -2.20
CA LEU A 1096 32.23 12.17 -2.48
C LEU A 1096 32.27 12.60 -3.95
N THR A 1097 31.92 11.70 -4.86
CA THR A 1097 31.91 12.00 -6.30
C THR A 1097 30.59 12.56 -6.74
N CYS A 1098 30.64 13.53 -7.65
CA CYS A 1098 29.46 14.11 -8.26
C CYS A 1098 28.59 13.05 -8.95
N PRO A 1099 27.25 13.16 -8.87
CA PRO A 1099 26.36 12.28 -9.60
C PRO A 1099 26.39 12.60 -11.10
N THR A 1100 26.00 11.61 -11.91
CA THR A 1100 26.02 11.73 -13.39
C THR A 1100 24.93 12.65 -13.95
N THR A 1101 23.89 12.91 -13.15
CA THR A 1101 22.80 13.82 -13.45
C THR A 1101 23.01 15.12 -12.68
N ASP A 1102 23.02 16.24 -13.40
CA ASP A 1102 23.13 17.58 -12.82
C ASP A 1102 21.94 17.89 -11.91
N SER A 1103 22.21 18.25 -10.66
CA SER A 1103 21.25 18.88 -9.77
C SER A 1103 21.80 20.24 -9.38
N PRO A 1104 21.14 21.36 -9.73
CA PRO A 1104 21.62 22.70 -9.40
C PRO A 1104 21.88 22.94 -7.90
N THR A 1105 21.38 22.06 -7.03
CA THR A 1105 21.48 22.15 -5.58
C THR A 1105 22.48 21.18 -4.94
N ASP A 1106 23.15 20.33 -5.73
CA ASP A 1106 24.17 19.40 -5.22
C ASP A 1106 25.61 19.93 -5.37
N PHE A 1107 25.75 21.14 -5.92
CA PHE A 1107 27.02 21.83 -6.17
C PHE A 1107 27.99 20.99 -7.02
N CYS A 1108 27.45 20.17 -7.91
CA CYS A 1108 28.18 19.37 -8.89
C CYS A 1108 27.79 19.77 -10.32
N PRO A 1109 28.76 19.90 -11.23
CA PRO A 1109 28.45 20.10 -12.64
C PRO A 1109 28.02 18.79 -13.30
N ALA A 1110 27.14 18.89 -14.32
CA ALA A 1110 26.88 17.79 -15.25
C ALA A 1110 28.19 17.28 -15.87
N TYR A 1111 28.40 15.96 -15.89
CA TYR A 1111 29.56 15.36 -16.56
C TYR A 1111 29.25 13.95 -17.09
N THR A 1112 30.09 13.45 -18.00
CA THR A 1112 29.99 12.08 -18.50
C THR A 1112 31.06 11.22 -17.81
N PRO A 1113 30.68 10.27 -16.93
CA PRO A 1113 31.65 9.40 -16.26
C PRO A 1113 32.22 8.32 -17.20
N PRO A 1114 33.40 7.74 -16.88
CA PRO A 1114 34.50 8.28 -16.07
C PRO A 1114 35.44 9.21 -16.89
N PRO A 1115 36.18 10.15 -16.24
CA PRO A 1115 36.38 10.29 -14.78
C PRO A 1115 35.23 10.98 -14.03
N TYR A 1116 35.11 10.70 -12.74
CA TYR A 1116 34.10 11.23 -11.82
C TYR A 1116 34.59 12.52 -11.17
N LEU A 1117 33.90 13.64 -11.34
CA LEU A 1117 34.33 14.92 -10.76
C LEU A 1117 34.10 14.97 -9.25
N ILE A 1118 34.94 15.72 -8.53
CA ILE A 1118 34.80 16.01 -7.11
C ILE A 1118 34.87 17.53 -6.93
N THR A 1119 33.85 18.12 -6.30
CA THR A 1119 33.81 19.54 -5.97
C THR A 1119 34.09 19.78 -4.48
N ARG A 1120 34.43 21.03 -4.14
CA ARG A 1120 34.56 21.45 -2.75
C ARG A 1120 33.26 21.23 -1.97
N GLY A 1121 32.11 21.44 -2.61
CA GLY A 1121 30.80 21.19 -2.02
C GLY A 1121 30.56 19.72 -1.65
N GLN A 1122 31.05 18.77 -2.44
CA GLN A 1122 30.97 17.34 -2.10
C GLN A 1122 31.81 17.00 -0.87
N VAL A 1123 33.05 17.49 -0.77
CA VAL A 1123 33.90 17.27 0.42
C VAL A 1123 33.22 17.80 1.69
N LEU A 1124 32.64 19.00 1.64
CA LEU A 1124 31.90 19.58 2.77
C LEU A 1124 30.58 18.85 3.08
N SER A 1125 29.97 18.22 2.08
CA SER A 1125 28.81 17.35 2.28
C SER A 1125 29.19 16.04 2.96
N VAL A 1126 30.39 15.49 2.68
CA VAL A 1126 30.94 14.32 3.37
C VAL A 1126 31.28 14.66 4.82
N LEU A 1127 31.91 15.81 5.08
CA LEU A 1127 32.45 16.24 6.37
C LEU A 1127 31.79 17.56 6.88
N PRO A 1128 30.50 17.55 7.26
CA PRO A 1128 29.76 18.79 7.54
C PRO A 1128 30.04 19.38 8.94
N PHE A 1129 30.80 18.69 9.78
CA PHE A 1129 30.93 19.03 11.21
C PHE A 1129 32.04 20.05 11.51
N GLY A 1130 32.90 20.36 10.54
CA GLY A 1130 34.05 21.25 10.73
C GLY A 1130 35.11 20.67 11.68
N ASN A 1131 35.17 19.34 11.80
CA ASN A 1131 36.20 18.64 12.58
C ASN A 1131 37.59 19.03 12.12
N VAL A 1132 38.54 19.09 13.06
CA VAL A 1132 39.97 19.19 12.75
C VAL A 1132 40.66 17.84 12.90
N VAL A 1133 41.75 17.65 12.16
CA VAL A 1133 42.61 16.48 12.37
C VAL A 1133 43.41 16.68 13.66
N ALA A 1134 43.46 15.65 14.49
CA ALA A 1134 44.21 15.58 15.72
C ALA A 1134 45.26 14.48 15.62
N THR A 1135 46.53 14.83 15.87
CA THR A 1135 47.64 13.86 15.87
C THR A 1135 48.16 13.62 17.28
N LEU A 1136 48.51 12.38 17.61
CA LEU A 1136 49.08 12.02 18.91
C LEU A 1136 50.02 10.81 18.83
N ALA A 1137 50.85 10.65 19.87
CA ALA A 1137 51.48 9.38 20.16
C ALA A 1137 50.51 8.46 20.92
N ILE A 1138 50.36 7.23 20.44
CA ILE A 1138 49.46 6.21 21.00
C ILE A 1138 50.24 4.91 21.23
N ASN A 1139 50.05 4.27 22.38
CA ASN A 1139 50.65 2.95 22.61
C ASN A 1139 49.78 1.80 22.05
N GLY A 1140 50.34 0.59 21.97
CA GLY A 1140 49.63 -0.56 21.39
C GLY A 1140 48.31 -0.93 22.09
N VAL A 1141 48.22 -0.75 23.41
CA VAL A 1141 46.99 -1.04 24.18
C VAL A 1141 45.91 -0.02 23.89
N GLU A 1142 46.27 1.26 23.82
CA GLU A 1142 45.35 2.34 23.48
C GLU A 1142 44.85 2.21 22.03
N LEU A 1143 45.74 1.90 21.09
CA LEU A 1143 45.36 1.62 19.69
C LEU A 1143 44.37 0.46 19.61
N LYS A 1144 44.63 -0.63 20.35
CA LYS A 1144 43.68 -1.75 20.43
C LYS A 1144 42.33 -1.29 20.97
N ALA A 1145 42.31 -0.49 22.04
CA ALA A 1145 41.07 0.00 22.63
C ALA A 1145 40.23 0.86 21.66
N TYR A 1146 40.87 1.66 20.82
CA TYR A 1146 40.19 2.41 19.75
C TYR A 1146 39.54 1.47 18.72
N LEU A 1147 40.27 0.47 18.23
CA LEU A 1147 39.75 -0.50 17.26
C LEU A 1147 38.62 -1.35 17.88
N GLU A 1148 38.78 -1.77 19.13
CA GLU A 1148 37.77 -2.51 19.90
C GLU A 1148 36.49 -1.69 20.10
N ASN A 1149 36.59 -0.40 20.44
CA ASN A 1149 35.42 0.48 20.53
C ASN A 1149 34.71 0.54 19.17
N GLY A 1150 35.46 0.73 18.09
CA GLY A 1150 34.87 0.90 16.77
C GLY A 1150 34.03 -0.28 16.31
N VAL A 1151 34.44 -1.52 16.63
CA VAL A 1151 33.66 -2.72 16.29
C VAL A 1151 32.76 -3.22 17.41
N SER A 1152 32.62 -2.49 18.52
CA SER A 1152 31.88 -2.95 19.71
C SER A 1152 30.37 -3.11 19.49
N ALA A 1153 29.78 -2.30 18.59
CA ALA A 1153 28.36 -2.33 18.27
C ALA A 1153 27.99 -3.34 17.17
N MET A 1154 28.98 -3.90 16.46
CA MET A 1154 28.71 -4.83 15.35
C MET A 1154 27.88 -6.04 15.80
N PRO A 1155 26.88 -6.48 15.00
CA PRO A 1155 26.57 -6.03 13.62
C PRO A 1155 25.62 -4.82 13.52
N ALA A 1156 25.28 -4.13 14.61
CA ALA A 1156 24.40 -2.97 14.56
C ALA A 1156 25.02 -1.81 13.76
N VAL A 1157 24.18 -1.10 13.00
CA VAL A 1157 24.56 0.06 12.16
C VAL A 1157 24.84 1.25 13.07
N ASN A 1158 26.10 1.50 13.42
CA ASN A 1158 26.48 2.55 14.39
C ASN A 1158 27.61 3.45 13.87
N GLY A 1159 27.55 4.75 14.17
CA GLY A 1159 28.53 5.74 13.71
C GLY A 1159 29.96 5.48 14.17
N LYS A 1160 30.16 4.77 15.29
CA LYS A 1160 31.50 4.45 15.80
C LYS A 1160 32.29 3.49 14.92
N PHE A 1161 31.72 2.88 13.89
CA PHE A 1161 32.48 1.94 13.05
C PHE A 1161 33.70 2.65 12.43
N PRO A 1162 34.93 2.11 12.57
CA PRO A 1162 36.15 2.82 12.26
C PRO A 1162 36.57 2.61 10.81
N GLN A 1163 36.83 3.68 10.07
CA GLN A 1163 37.57 3.65 8.81
C GLN A 1163 39.04 3.92 9.11
N VAL A 1164 39.97 3.18 8.47
CA VAL A 1164 41.38 3.12 8.90
C VAL A 1164 42.36 3.31 7.73
N SER A 1165 43.57 3.79 8.04
CA SER A 1165 44.69 3.87 7.10
C SER A 1165 46.02 3.48 7.75
N GLY A 1166 46.92 2.86 6.99
CA GLY A 1166 48.25 2.44 7.43
C GLY A 1166 48.30 1.11 8.20
N LEU A 1167 47.14 0.57 8.59
CA LEU A 1167 46.98 -0.74 9.20
C LEU A 1167 45.81 -1.50 8.57
N CYS A 1168 45.83 -2.82 8.74
CA CYS A 1168 44.66 -3.67 8.60
C CYS A 1168 44.40 -4.40 9.91
N PHE A 1169 43.14 -4.59 10.28
CA PHE A 1169 42.79 -5.36 11.46
C PHE A 1169 41.72 -6.40 11.21
N THR A 1170 41.84 -7.51 11.93
CA THR A 1170 40.87 -8.60 11.96
C THR A 1170 40.17 -8.59 13.31
N TYR A 1171 38.85 -8.74 13.29
CA TYR A 1171 38.06 -8.90 14.51
C TYR A 1171 37.12 -10.10 14.43
N ASP A 1172 36.84 -10.72 15.55
CA ASP A 1172 35.85 -11.77 15.72
C ASP A 1172 34.56 -11.16 16.28
N ILE A 1173 33.51 -11.11 15.46
CA ILE A 1173 32.22 -10.51 15.84
C ILE A 1173 31.51 -11.30 16.93
N SER A 1174 31.83 -12.59 17.09
CA SER A 1174 31.25 -13.45 18.12
C SER A 1174 31.93 -13.28 19.49
N ALA A 1175 33.09 -12.62 19.54
CA ALA A 1175 33.75 -12.34 20.81
C ALA A 1175 33.05 -11.19 21.58
N PRO A 1176 33.13 -11.17 22.92
CA PRO A 1176 32.60 -10.08 23.73
C PRO A 1176 33.18 -8.71 23.31
N ALA A 1177 32.35 -7.67 23.33
CA ALA A 1177 32.80 -6.31 23.08
C ALA A 1177 33.99 -5.94 23.98
N GLY A 1178 35.04 -5.33 23.41
CA GLY A 1178 36.31 -5.09 24.10
C GLY A 1178 37.32 -6.24 24.00
N SER A 1179 36.97 -7.35 23.36
CA SER A 1179 37.87 -8.48 23.07
C SER A 1179 37.66 -9.06 21.66
N ARG A 1180 37.15 -8.24 20.73
CA ARG A 1180 36.87 -8.63 19.34
C ARG A 1180 38.10 -8.57 18.46
N VAL A 1181 39.03 -7.65 18.67
CA VAL A 1181 40.19 -7.47 17.78
C VAL A 1181 41.21 -8.58 18.04
N THR A 1182 41.40 -9.44 17.04
CA THR A 1182 42.26 -10.64 17.11
C THR A 1182 43.63 -10.44 16.48
N ALA A 1183 43.74 -9.60 15.46
CA ALA A 1183 45.02 -9.31 14.80
C ALA A 1183 45.03 -7.89 14.23
N VAL A 1184 46.20 -7.25 14.27
CA VAL A 1184 46.48 -5.98 13.59
C VAL A 1184 47.83 -6.09 12.90
N VAL A 1185 47.88 -5.76 11.61
CA VAL A 1185 49.10 -5.74 10.80
C VAL A 1185 49.25 -4.37 10.16
N ARG A 1186 50.49 -3.97 9.87
CA ARG A 1186 50.73 -2.80 9.03
C ARG A 1186 50.25 -3.09 7.61
N GLN A 1187 49.66 -2.10 6.98
CA GLN A 1187 49.35 -2.19 5.56
C GLN A 1187 50.67 -2.07 4.77
N ALA A 1188 50.89 -2.97 3.81
CA ALA A 1188 52.06 -2.93 2.94
C ALA A 1188 51.95 -1.79 1.91
N ALA A 1189 53.08 -1.41 1.30
CA ALA A 1189 53.13 -0.31 0.35
C ALA A 1189 52.31 -0.55 -0.94
N ASP A 1190 52.02 -1.81 -1.26
CA ASP A 1190 51.14 -2.20 -2.37
C ASP A 1190 49.64 -2.23 -1.97
N GLY A 1191 49.32 -1.80 -0.75
CA GLY A 1191 47.97 -1.77 -0.20
C GLY A 1191 47.51 -3.09 0.44
N SER A 1192 48.31 -4.17 0.35
CA SER A 1192 47.93 -5.47 0.89
C SER A 1192 48.06 -5.54 2.42
N CYS A 1193 47.22 -6.39 3.04
CA CYS A 1193 47.23 -6.64 4.48
C CYS A 1193 48.23 -7.72 4.90
N THR A 1194 49.45 -7.67 4.35
CA THR A 1194 50.52 -8.67 4.61
C THR A 1194 51.76 -8.08 5.26
N GLY A 1195 51.68 -6.86 5.81
CA GLY A 1195 52.79 -6.23 6.51
C GLY A 1195 53.09 -6.87 7.88
N ALA A 1196 54.07 -6.31 8.58
CA ALA A 1196 54.47 -6.78 9.90
C ALA A 1196 53.33 -6.60 10.93
N ALA A 1197 53.24 -7.52 11.89
CA ALA A 1197 52.30 -7.40 13.00
C ALA A 1197 52.53 -6.10 13.79
N VAL A 1198 51.43 -5.43 14.16
CA VAL A 1198 51.45 -4.29 15.07
C VAL A 1198 51.45 -4.83 16.49
N ASP A 1199 52.45 -4.48 17.28
CA ASP A 1199 52.50 -4.83 18.70
C ASP A 1199 51.46 -4.01 19.47
N LEU A 1200 50.46 -4.72 20.02
CA LEU A 1200 49.34 -4.17 20.79
C LEU A 1200 49.60 -4.14 22.31
N THR A 1201 50.86 -4.22 22.72
CA THR A 1201 51.26 -4.06 24.13
C THR A 1201 51.62 -2.61 24.44
N ALA A 1202 51.69 -2.27 25.74
CA ALA A 1202 52.06 -0.93 26.19
C ALA A 1202 53.53 -0.57 25.93
N ALA A 1203 54.37 -1.54 25.52
CA ALA A 1203 55.80 -1.32 25.25
C ALA A 1203 56.06 -0.61 23.92
N SER A 1204 55.11 -0.70 22.98
CA SER A 1204 55.22 -0.09 21.65
C SER A 1204 54.44 1.23 21.58
N SER A 1205 54.97 2.18 20.82
CA SER A 1205 54.39 3.52 20.59
C SER A 1205 54.35 3.82 19.10
N TYR A 1206 53.24 4.41 18.64
CA TYR A 1206 52.96 4.76 17.26
C TYR A 1206 52.44 6.20 17.18
N THR A 1207 52.49 6.79 15.98
CA THR A 1207 51.82 8.06 15.69
C THR A 1207 50.47 7.81 15.03
N LEU A 1208 49.43 8.48 15.51
CA LEU A 1208 48.06 8.31 15.04
C LEU A 1208 47.45 9.65 14.65
N ALA A 1209 46.76 9.70 13.52
CA ALA A 1209 45.85 10.78 13.16
C ALA A 1209 44.39 10.34 13.39
N ILE A 1210 43.63 11.13 14.11
CA ILE A 1210 42.18 10.95 14.34
C ILE A 1210 41.47 12.28 14.11
N ASN A 1211 40.14 12.28 14.07
CA ASN A 1211 39.41 13.53 14.20
C ASN A 1211 39.29 13.95 15.68
N ASP A 1212 39.16 15.24 15.91
CA ASP A 1212 39.05 15.88 17.23
C ASP A 1212 37.82 15.44 18.05
N PHE A 1213 36.71 15.10 17.39
CA PHE A 1213 35.53 14.52 18.04
C PHE A 1213 35.88 13.18 18.73
N MET A 1214 36.52 12.26 18.00
CA MET A 1214 37.02 11.00 18.57
C MET A 1214 38.09 11.25 19.65
N ALA A 1215 38.99 12.21 19.40
CA ALA A 1215 40.03 12.57 20.36
C ALA A 1215 39.46 13.04 21.71
N SER A 1216 38.30 13.68 21.67
CA SER A 1216 37.59 14.18 22.86
C SER A 1216 36.70 13.13 23.52
N GLY A 1217 36.57 11.95 22.91
CA GLY A 1217 35.81 10.81 23.41
C GLY A 1217 34.39 10.67 22.84
N GLY A 1218 34.09 11.39 21.74
CA GLY A 1218 32.89 11.17 20.95
C GLY A 1218 32.75 9.72 20.48
N ASP A 1219 31.53 9.25 20.23
CA ASP A 1219 31.21 7.85 19.88
C ASP A 1219 31.67 6.79 20.92
N GLY A 1220 32.03 7.23 22.12
CA GLY A 1220 32.55 6.40 23.21
C GLY A 1220 34.02 6.00 23.04
N TYR A 1221 34.77 6.66 22.16
CA TYR A 1221 36.21 6.43 22.04
C TYR A 1221 36.96 6.88 23.32
N PRO A 1222 38.10 6.24 23.68
CA PRO A 1222 38.87 6.67 24.84
C PRO A 1222 39.40 8.11 24.66
N PRO A 1223 39.11 9.06 25.56
CA PRO A 1223 39.50 10.46 25.39
C PRO A 1223 41.03 10.64 25.52
N VAL A 1224 41.61 11.41 24.61
CA VAL A 1224 43.05 11.67 24.51
C VAL A 1224 43.39 13.16 24.37
N THR A 1225 42.41 14.07 24.46
CA THR A 1225 42.55 15.53 24.31
C THR A 1225 43.78 16.14 24.99
N PRO A 1226 44.19 15.76 26.22
CA PRO A 1226 45.36 16.37 26.85
C PRO A 1226 46.71 16.10 26.13
N ARG A 1227 46.74 15.16 25.17
CA ARG A 1227 47.94 14.71 24.46
C ARG A 1227 47.91 14.97 22.95
N ILE A 1228 46.85 15.56 22.42
CA ILE A 1228 46.75 15.80 20.98
C ILE A 1228 47.46 17.08 20.56
N THR A 1229 47.91 17.10 19.31
CA THR A 1229 48.18 18.32 18.56
C THR A 1229 47.07 18.47 17.52
N THR A 1230 46.28 19.53 17.64
CA THR A 1230 45.28 19.92 16.62
C THR A 1230 45.99 20.44 15.38
N GLN A 1231 45.49 20.05 14.22
CA GLN A 1231 46.02 20.42 12.92
C GLN A 1231 44.95 21.17 12.10
N ASP A 1232 45.03 21.07 10.77
CA ASP A 1232 44.09 21.72 9.85
C ASP A 1232 42.71 21.06 9.88
N PHE A 1233 41.73 21.75 9.28
CA PHE A 1233 40.38 21.25 9.10
C PHE A 1233 40.39 19.94 8.30
N MET A 1234 39.65 18.93 8.76
CA MET A 1234 39.64 17.61 8.15
C MET A 1234 39.14 17.64 6.70
N ASP A 1235 38.19 18.53 6.40
CA ASP A 1235 37.68 18.73 5.04
C ASP A 1235 38.68 19.45 4.13
N GLU A 1236 39.53 20.32 4.66
CA GLU A 1236 40.65 20.93 3.95
C GLU A 1236 41.71 19.89 3.64
N VAL A 1237 42.10 19.08 4.63
CA VAL A 1237 43.04 17.95 4.48
C VAL A 1237 42.59 16.98 3.38
N LEU A 1238 41.30 16.63 3.35
CA LEU A 1238 40.75 15.77 2.29
C LEU A 1238 40.77 16.49 0.93
N SER A 1239 40.42 17.77 0.88
CA SER A 1239 40.43 18.56 -0.36
C SER A 1239 41.83 18.63 -0.97
N ASP A 1240 42.84 18.94 -0.16
CA ASP A 1240 44.23 19.04 -0.58
C ASP A 1240 44.79 17.70 -1.04
N TYR A 1241 44.42 16.61 -0.35
CA TYR A 1241 44.78 15.27 -0.78
C TYR A 1241 44.20 14.94 -2.16
N ILE A 1242 42.94 15.30 -2.43
CA ILE A 1242 42.30 15.11 -3.73
C ILE A 1242 42.99 15.93 -4.81
N VAL A 1243 43.29 17.21 -4.54
CA VAL A 1243 44.03 18.09 -5.47
C VAL A 1243 45.39 17.50 -5.82
N ALA A 1244 46.14 17.01 -4.82
CA ALA A 1244 47.48 16.49 -5.00
C ALA A 1244 47.52 15.12 -5.71
N ASN A 1245 46.44 14.33 -5.63
CA ASN A 1245 46.39 12.95 -6.12
C ASN A 1245 45.36 12.74 -7.24
N SER A 1246 44.89 13.80 -7.89
CA SER A 1246 43.91 13.72 -8.98
C SER A 1246 44.52 13.13 -10.26
N PRO A 1247 43.88 12.14 -10.92
CA PRO A 1247 42.65 11.49 -10.50
C PRO A 1247 42.90 10.46 -9.39
N VAL A 1248 42.09 10.49 -8.32
CA VAL A 1248 42.15 9.48 -7.26
C VAL A 1248 41.56 8.16 -7.77
N SER A 1249 41.95 7.04 -7.15
CA SER A 1249 41.46 5.71 -7.52
C SER A 1249 41.32 4.81 -6.27
N PRO A 1250 40.45 5.18 -5.31
CA PRO A 1250 40.26 4.36 -4.12
C PRO A 1250 39.71 2.97 -4.47
N ALA A 1251 40.06 1.99 -3.66
CA ALA A 1251 39.59 0.61 -3.78
C ALA A 1251 39.44 0.00 -2.38
N ILE A 1252 38.48 -0.90 -2.22
CA ILE A 1252 38.35 -1.71 -0.99
C ILE A 1252 39.54 -2.67 -0.93
N GLN A 1253 40.35 -2.57 0.12
CA GLN A 1253 41.61 -3.28 0.26
C GLN A 1253 41.57 -4.40 1.31
N GLY A 1254 40.45 -4.56 2.02
CA GLY A 1254 40.34 -5.51 3.12
C GLY A 1254 41.02 -5.00 4.39
N ARG A 1255 41.09 -3.67 4.57
CA ARG A 1255 41.67 -3.03 5.76
C ARG A 1255 40.94 -3.45 7.03
N ILE A 1256 39.65 -3.79 6.91
CA ILE A 1256 38.79 -4.17 8.03
C ILE A 1256 38.18 -5.54 7.76
N ASN A 1257 38.65 -6.56 8.46
CA ASN A 1257 38.25 -7.94 8.21
C ASN A 1257 37.44 -8.52 9.37
N CYS A 1258 36.18 -8.88 9.10
CA CYS A 1258 35.33 -9.55 10.06
C CYS A 1258 35.48 -11.07 9.96
N THR A 1259 35.64 -11.71 11.11
CA THR A 1259 35.59 -13.17 11.27
C THR A 1259 34.54 -13.55 12.29
N THR A 1260 34.15 -14.82 12.31
CA THR A 1260 33.25 -15.34 13.34
C THR A 1260 33.73 -16.68 13.86
N SER A 1261 33.88 -16.79 15.18
CA SER A 1261 34.08 -18.07 15.88
C SER A 1261 32.78 -18.70 16.38
N GLY A 1262 31.65 -18.02 16.22
CA GLY A 1262 30.35 -18.37 16.80
C GLY A 1262 29.18 -18.19 15.83
N ALA A 1263 27.96 -18.08 16.36
CA ALA A 1263 26.73 -18.06 15.56
C ALA A 1263 26.43 -16.69 14.91
N THR A 1264 27.09 -15.61 15.35
CA THR A 1264 26.88 -14.27 14.78
C THR A 1264 27.58 -14.17 13.44
N ALA A 1265 26.83 -13.88 12.37
CA ALA A 1265 27.41 -13.74 11.03
C ALA A 1265 28.06 -12.36 10.85
N CYS A 1266 29.18 -12.33 10.14
CA CYS A 1266 29.74 -11.09 9.62
C CYS A 1266 28.85 -10.51 8.52
N PRO A 1267 28.81 -9.18 8.36
CA PRO A 1267 28.25 -8.57 7.16
C PRO A 1267 28.92 -9.13 5.90
N VAL A 1268 28.13 -9.30 4.85
CA VAL A 1268 28.62 -9.88 3.58
C VAL A 1268 29.02 -8.74 2.66
N VAL A 1269 30.28 -8.74 2.21
CA VAL A 1269 30.76 -7.82 1.18
C VAL A 1269 30.01 -8.10 -0.12
N THR A 1270 29.32 -7.08 -0.62
CA THR A 1270 28.63 -7.10 -1.91
C THR A 1270 29.62 -6.67 -3.01
N PRO A 1271 29.80 -7.47 -4.07
CA PRO A 1271 30.74 -7.17 -5.16
C PRO A 1271 30.49 -5.85 -5.88
#